data_AF-A0A1G7P681-F1
#
_entry.id   AF-A0A1G7P681-F1
#
_cell.length_a   1.000
_cell.length_b   1.000
_cell.length_c   1.000
_cell.angle_alpha   90.00
_cell.angle_beta   90.00
_cell.angle_gamma   90.00
#
_symmetry.space_group_name_H-M   'P 1'
#
loop_
_entity.id
_entity.type
_entity.pdbx_description
1 polymer ?
#
loop_
_entity_poly.entity_id
_entity_poly.type
_entity_poly.pdbx_seq_one_letter_code
_entity_poly.pdbx_strand_id
1 'polypeptide(L)'
;MLSNLHHHSHAARLSDEIDLVLIGSRGVIVLEIKHWDLGYIKSNAITADAEAERINDKAKRIAGKLRKGGRESGFVTAKMLLTAGGTGVSGGQRQLIRGVPVFGLSEWKELIETPGVAVFTRQQSEEAARLIEPHSKPALTGQLRQFGGLISLEKISPTTESFHRVYRGQHPSRRDKVVLHLFDLSASSEKQPKDLARREFDVIQQWQKSPFVPSLLDSFQEAEQYPGELCYFSLVDSDAPTLIKRSEDEEWSRDERIRYTQDALRAVHGFHYPEDSQLPALVHRNITPETLRVRHNGKPLFTGFSFSRIADAQTISPTDAQHSVDQWAAPEVRRGGLPSADARSDVYSLCKSLSILFAGDTNADCEARTLLSMGCEENAQKRVSPLELASALECHTSPGPKANSPQLPAAEFWDEGTVVPFQSTRYKIVSRLGKGGIGQTFKVVELAANSDERFGTYVAKVIQHEADAIVALHAYRKVRAYTIHRNLSALHEIAPAWEGNRFVALLKWVEGVPLHDLTGVLEIYREELAEPSVEALALRWVKDLCAALWQLHQVRLVHGDVSPRNIIVEGGNVVLTDYDTVADQASVPRTHHAWYASDSVEARAAITTSDDLFALAACFFHVIFDREPFLFGAIRRKNQGLNWENIEAAEIPQLRKFLDRATHPNPQQRFLDARDALSFLTAEVKTGGPSSVTPSPPLTTLSAQVVDRLNDLLSAYPGSRYGNAETRGLDSDFAAQTYVETGLDQALKQDVQAANVDLIVLFGNAGDGKTAFLQNLAKEVSGDLIPSQQRLCERRLEAGRMFKVNLDGSAAYQNQSANQILEAFFKPFHTLAPTHNSTHAIAINSGKMLEWLDERDDDTPFTEQLRDSLFGSERNFKGSPNPRLRLIDLNHRSLVGGINEGKISTQFLDALLDRFLGTQLKQDPWSVCASCSAQHRCSARASILELRDAQHGARLRRRLADALQACHLRGEIHITARELRAALVFIFFGVHDCQELHDNPELTPAPYWDRVFAAEGPASAQRQGELLKELARFDPALDANPIVDRQLLAQHAAAVPGTADRLASARRRAYFEWSEADFAQLQLSSDALPLHGAQHLDRFRLVPLMSEQEQQTLCHALCQGIARLENLPDLAHTRSEGLPLRLTPRTPTDSAFWVFKPWARFTLTAPLPPATQGLEVLHTHLVLTYRYANGSEEHLPIGLELFHLLLELKDGMQLSGIGQEGVFAHLEIFVQRLAQEDSRELWGWHPEADSEVMRLRISLQDGRQTLIRELAPQLIRERA
;
A
#
# COMPACT_ATOMS: atom_id res chain seq x y z
N MET A 1 -5.33 -10.57 33.29
CA MET A 1 -5.71 -11.30 32.06
C MET A 1 -6.45 -10.33 31.20
N LEU A 2 -6.05 -10.23 29.93
CA LEU A 2 -6.75 -9.47 28.91
C LEU A 2 -7.26 -10.47 27.88
N SER A 3 -8.42 -10.22 27.27
CA SER A 3 -9.03 -11.12 26.28
C SER A 3 -9.65 -10.31 25.14
N ASN A 4 -9.76 -10.93 23.97
CA ASN A 4 -10.35 -10.34 22.75
C ASN A 4 -9.71 -8.99 22.42
N LEU A 5 -8.38 -8.99 22.33
CA LEU A 5 -7.61 -7.79 22.05
C LEU A 5 -7.50 -7.59 20.53
N HIS A 6 -8.15 -6.56 20.01
CA HIS A 6 -7.95 -6.15 18.63
C HIS A 6 -6.62 -5.38 18.48
N HIS A 7 -5.73 -5.88 17.62
CA HIS A 7 -4.50 -5.19 17.28
C HIS A 7 -4.36 -5.02 15.77
N HIS A 8 -4.61 -3.79 15.30
CA HIS A 8 -4.49 -3.44 13.89
C HIS A 8 -3.03 -3.39 13.44
N SER A 9 -2.73 -4.02 12.29
CA SER A 9 -1.40 -4.03 11.67
C SER A 9 -1.36 -3.27 10.34
N HIS A 10 -2.49 -3.07 9.63
CA HIS A 10 -2.53 -2.42 8.32
C HIS A 10 -3.94 -1.90 7.96
N ALA A 11 -4.05 -0.85 7.13
CA ALA A 11 -5.33 -0.32 6.62
C ALA A 11 -6.04 -1.21 5.57
N ALA A 12 -5.41 -2.35 5.20
CA ALA A 12 -5.87 -3.24 4.13
C ALA A 12 -6.07 -4.69 4.60
N ARG A 13 -5.89 -4.97 5.89
CA ARG A 13 -6.13 -6.28 6.50
C ARG A 13 -7.06 -6.10 7.71
N LEU A 14 -8.01 -7.02 7.88
CA LEU A 14 -8.85 -7.09 9.09
C LEU A 14 -7.96 -7.19 10.33
N SER A 15 -8.41 -6.63 11.45
CA SER A 15 -7.69 -6.67 12.73
C SER A 15 -7.33 -8.10 13.12
N ASP A 16 -6.07 -8.34 13.48
CA ASP A 16 -5.69 -9.61 14.11
C ASP A 16 -6.13 -9.56 15.57
N GLU A 17 -7.16 -10.33 15.93
CA GLU A 17 -7.53 -10.54 17.34
C GLU A 17 -6.46 -11.37 18.05
N ILE A 18 -6.16 -11.03 19.30
CA ILE A 18 -5.50 -11.92 20.24
C ILE A 18 -6.56 -12.40 21.23
N ASP A 19 -6.79 -13.71 21.27
CA ASP A 19 -7.82 -14.30 22.13
C ASP A 19 -7.55 -13.98 23.60
N LEU A 20 -6.31 -14.18 24.05
CA LEU A 20 -5.99 -14.03 25.46
C LEU A 20 -4.52 -13.63 25.69
N VAL A 21 -4.30 -12.68 26.60
CA VAL A 21 -2.98 -12.30 27.09
C VAL A 21 -2.93 -12.46 28.61
N LEU A 22 -2.06 -13.35 29.06
CA LEU A 22 -1.76 -13.55 30.47
C LEU A 22 -0.54 -12.73 30.85
N ILE A 23 -0.69 -11.91 31.89
CA ILE A 23 0.38 -11.10 32.45
C ILE A 23 0.57 -11.59 33.88
N GLY A 24 1.76 -12.11 34.17
CA GLY A 24 2.09 -12.64 35.48
C GLY A 24 3.49 -12.19 35.91
N SER A 25 3.86 -12.52 37.15
CA SER A 25 5.17 -12.13 37.71
C SER A 25 6.37 -12.69 36.92
N ARG A 26 6.17 -13.68 36.04
CA ARG A 26 7.21 -14.33 35.24
C ARG A 26 7.26 -13.88 33.77
N GLY A 27 6.37 -12.98 33.33
CA GLY A 27 6.35 -12.47 31.95
C GLY A 27 4.95 -12.34 31.35
N VAL A 28 4.90 -12.23 30.02
CA VAL A 28 3.64 -12.14 29.25
C VAL A 28 3.49 -13.37 28.35
N ILE A 29 2.31 -13.98 28.38
CA ILE A 29 1.95 -15.10 27.50
C ILE A 29 0.83 -14.64 26.58
N VAL A 30 1.06 -14.72 25.29
CA VAL A 30 0.07 -14.54 24.22
C VAL A 30 -0.50 -15.91 23.89
N LEU A 31 -1.82 -16.05 24.03
CA LEU A 31 -2.55 -17.29 23.87
C LEU A 31 -3.54 -17.17 22.71
N GLU A 32 -3.50 -18.17 21.83
CA GLU A 32 -4.55 -18.45 20.86
C GLU A 32 -5.31 -19.70 21.29
N ILE A 33 -6.64 -19.64 21.18
CA ILE A 33 -7.56 -20.71 21.48
C ILE A 33 -8.06 -21.26 20.15
N LYS A 34 -7.81 -22.54 19.89
CA LYS A 34 -8.27 -23.22 18.68
C LYS A 34 -9.14 -24.43 19.01
N HIS A 35 -10.25 -24.60 18.31
CA HIS A 35 -11.11 -25.78 18.39
C HIS A 35 -10.57 -26.92 17.51
N TRP A 36 -9.33 -27.33 17.77
CA TRP A 36 -8.67 -28.44 17.08
C TRP A 36 -8.36 -29.59 18.04
N ASP A 37 -8.09 -30.76 17.47
CA ASP A 37 -7.44 -31.88 18.15
C ASP A 37 -6.08 -32.20 17.49
N LEU A 38 -5.32 -33.12 18.07
CA LEU A 38 -4.03 -33.53 17.50
C LEU A 38 -4.18 -34.21 16.13
N GLY A 39 -5.35 -34.78 15.82
CA GLY A 39 -5.64 -35.38 14.52
C GLY A 39 -5.79 -34.33 13.42
N TYR A 40 -6.46 -33.23 13.73
CA TYR A 40 -6.62 -32.08 12.86
C TYR A 40 -5.27 -31.42 12.54
N ILE A 41 -4.42 -31.20 13.54
CA ILE A 41 -3.07 -30.63 13.35
C ILE A 41 -2.24 -31.49 12.41
N LYS A 42 -2.26 -32.83 12.59
CA LYS A 42 -1.53 -33.76 11.72
C LYS A 42 -2.04 -33.75 10.28
N SER A 43 -3.35 -33.61 10.11
CA SER A 43 -3.98 -33.62 8.78
C SER A 43 -3.87 -32.26 8.05
N ASN A 44 -3.65 -31.17 8.80
CA ASN A 44 -3.62 -29.78 8.30
C ASN A 44 -2.35 -29.04 8.74
N ALA A 45 -1.18 -29.67 8.58
CA ALA A 45 0.09 -29.14 9.08
C ALA A 45 0.45 -27.75 8.55
N ILE A 46 0.15 -27.44 7.27
CA ILE A 46 0.42 -26.13 6.66
C ILE A 46 -0.40 -25.03 7.35
N THR A 47 -1.69 -25.29 7.60
CA THR A 47 -2.58 -24.35 8.29
C THR A 47 -2.12 -24.13 9.74
N ALA A 48 -1.74 -25.21 10.42
CA ALA A 48 -1.23 -25.14 11.78
C ALA A 48 0.08 -24.34 11.86
N ASP A 49 1.00 -24.53 10.91
CA ASP A 49 2.25 -23.77 10.79
C ASP A 49 1.98 -22.27 10.59
N ALA A 50 1.06 -21.90 9.68
CA ALA A 50 0.70 -20.51 9.43
C ALA A 50 0.10 -19.83 10.67
N GLU A 51 -0.75 -20.53 11.43
CA GLU A 51 -1.30 -20.02 12.69
C GLU A 51 -0.22 -19.88 13.78
N ALA A 52 0.79 -20.76 13.78
CA ALA A 52 1.93 -20.66 14.68
C ALA A 52 2.82 -19.44 14.37
N GLU A 53 3.01 -19.12 13.08
CA GLU A 53 3.68 -17.89 12.67
C GLU A 53 2.87 -16.64 13.08
N ARG A 54 1.54 -16.65 12.86
CA ARG A 54 0.64 -15.55 13.25
C ARG A 54 0.70 -15.25 14.75
N ILE A 55 0.64 -16.28 15.61
CA ILE A 55 0.74 -16.05 17.06
C ILE A 55 2.14 -15.58 17.50
N ASN A 56 3.21 -16.04 16.83
CA ASN A 56 4.56 -15.52 17.06
C ASN A 56 4.65 -14.02 16.70
N ASP A 57 4.03 -13.60 15.60
CA ASP A 57 3.99 -12.19 15.21
C ASP A 57 3.11 -11.35 16.15
N LYS A 58 1.99 -11.91 16.66
CA LYS A 58 1.20 -11.33 17.76
C LYS A 58 2.08 -11.13 19.01
N ALA A 59 2.86 -12.13 19.41
CA ALA A 59 3.80 -12.03 20.53
C ALA A 59 4.89 -10.96 20.31
N LYS A 60 5.48 -10.89 19.10
CA LYS A 60 6.46 -9.83 18.73
C LYS A 60 5.86 -8.43 18.84
N ARG A 61 4.59 -8.25 18.44
CA ARG A 61 3.88 -6.97 18.55
C ARG A 61 3.68 -6.55 20.01
N ILE A 62 3.22 -7.47 20.86
CA ILE A 62 3.08 -7.21 22.30
C ILE A 62 4.44 -6.83 22.91
N ALA A 63 5.50 -7.56 22.55
CA ALA A 63 6.86 -7.22 22.96
C ALA A 63 7.31 -5.83 22.47
N GLY A 64 6.96 -5.46 21.24
CA GLY A 64 7.22 -4.12 20.68
C GLY A 64 6.51 -3.00 21.44
N LYS A 65 5.23 -3.19 21.79
CA LYS A 65 4.45 -2.22 22.60
C LYS A 65 5.05 -2.02 23.99
N LEU A 66 5.41 -3.11 24.66
CA LEU A 66 6.05 -3.05 25.98
C LEU A 66 7.42 -2.34 25.93
N ARG A 67 8.19 -2.53 24.84
CA ARG A 67 9.47 -1.84 24.61
C ARG A 67 9.33 -0.34 24.40
N LYS A 68 8.36 0.10 23.58
CA LYS A 68 8.07 1.53 23.36
C LYS A 68 7.64 2.25 24.65
N GLY A 69 7.08 1.52 25.61
CA GLY A 69 6.81 2.01 26.97
C GLY A 69 8.05 2.15 27.86
N GLY A 70 9.27 2.05 27.32
CA GLY A 70 10.52 2.26 28.04
C GLY A 70 10.98 1.08 28.90
N ARG A 71 10.58 -0.16 28.57
CA ARG A 71 10.92 -1.36 29.36
C ARG A 71 11.82 -2.31 28.58
N GLU A 72 12.92 -2.74 29.21
CA GLU A 72 13.63 -3.96 28.82
C GLU A 72 12.65 -5.12 29.01
N SER A 73 12.14 -5.64 27.90
CA SER A 73 11.02 -6.58 27.89
C SER A 73 11.38 -7.86 28.65
N GLY A 74 10.67 -8.12 29.75
CA GLY A 74 10.47 -9.49 30.22
C GLY A 74 9.89 -10.36 29.10
N PHE A 75 10.26 -11.63 29.11
CA PHE A 75 9.94 -12.64 28.10
C PHE A 75 8.46 -12.62 27.69
N VAL A 76 8.20 -12.44 26.38
CA VAL A 76 6.86 -12.56 25.77
C VAL A 76 6.83 -13.86 24.97
N THR A 77 5.91 -14.76 25.28
CA THR A 77 5.80 -16.08 24.63
C THR A 77 4.47 -16.30 23.95
N ALA A 78 4.50 -17.01 22.82
CA ALA A 78 3.31 -17.53 22.18
C ALA A 78 3.00 -18.95 22.67
N LYS A 79 1.73 -19.28 22.95
CA LYS A 79 1.25 -20.63 23.27
C LYS A 79 -0.12 -20.88 22.63
N MET A 80 -0.44 -22.12 22.27
CA MET A 80 -1.76 -22.50 21.75
C MET A 80 -2.54 -23.38 22.72
N LEU A 81 -3.85 -23.13 22.85
CA LEU A 81 -4.78 -23.91 23.66
C LEU A 81 -5.84 -24.59 22.77
N LEU A 82 -5.92 -25.91 22.84
CA LEU A 82 -6.86 -26.74 22.08
C LEU A 82 -8.12 -27.06 22.89
N THR A 83 -9.29 -26.88 22.27
CA THR A 83 -10.58 -27.14 22.94
C THR A 83 -11.31 -28.40 22.49
N ALA A 84 -10.97 -28.99 21.33
CA ALA A 84 -11.59 -30.24 20.85
C ALA A 84 -10.87 -31.52 21.33
N GLY A 85 -9.59 -31.42 21.72
CA GLY A 85 -8.74 -32.55 22.12
C GLY A 85 -8.41 -32.63 23.64
N GLY A 86 -8.05 -33.83 24.10
CA GLY A 86 -7.79 -34.11 25.53
C GLY A 86 -6.42 -33.70 26.07
N THR A 87 -5.36 -33.67 25.25
CA THR A 87 -3.96 -33.37 25.65
C THR A 87 -3.13 -32.79 24.50
N GLY A 88 -2.16 -31.92 24.80
CA GLY A 88 -1.17 -31.39 23.84
C GLY A 88 0.11 -32.25 23.73
N VAL A 89 0.12 -33.42 24.37
CA VAL A 89 1.25 -34.34 24.44
C VAL A 89 1.05 -35.51 23.47
N SER A 90 2.07 -35.82 22.67
CA SER A 90 2.10 -36.98 21.76
C SER A 90 3.41 -37.74 21.96
N GLY A 91 3.35 -39.05 22.25
CA GLY A 91 4.55 -39.87 22.45
C GLY A 91 5.39 -39.51 23.68
N GLY A 92 4.78 -38.88 24.70
CA GLY A 92 5.47 -38.43 25.92
C GLY A 92 6.21 -37.09 25.79
N GLN A 93 6.17 -36.44 24.62
CA GLN A 93 6.73 -35.11 24.38
C GLN A 93 5.63 -34.09 24.05
N ARG A 94 5.87 -32.83 24.42
CA ARG A 94 4.99 -31.69 24.11
C ARG A 94 5.00 -31.44 22.60
N GLN A 95 3.82 -31.38 21.99
CA GLN A 95 3.74 -31.00 20.58
C GLN A 95 4.14 -29.52 20.42
N LEU A 96 5.07 -29.28 19.50
CA LEU A 96 5.47 -27.94 19.06
C LEU A 96 5.05 -27.75 17.61
N ILE A 97 4.59 -26.55 17.27
CA ILE A 97 4.29 -26.13 15.89
C ILE A 97 5.11 -24.86 15.65
N ARG A 98 6.13 -24.90 14.78
CA ARG A 98 7.08 -23.78 14.55
C ARG A 98 7.60 -23.16 15.86
N GLY A 99 7.89 -24.00 16.87
CA GLY A 99 8.37 -23.57 18.19
C GLY A 99 7.29 -23.12 19.17
N VAL A 100 6.02 -23.04 18.76
CA VAL A 100 4.88 -22.72 19.64
C VAL A 100 4.36 -23.98 20.33
N PRO A 101 4.36 -24.04 21.68
CA PRO A 101 3.85 -25.19 22.42
C PRO A 101 2.32 -25.25 22.46
N VAL A 102 1.81 -26.48 22.32
CA VAL A 102 0.37 -26.78 22.26
C VAL A 102 -0.10 -27.43 23.55
N PHE A 103 -1.26 -27.00 24.06
CA PHE A 103 -1.85 -27.47 25.31
C PHE A 103 -3.30 -27.87 25.10
N GLY A 104 -3.77 -28.90 25.79
CA GLY A 104 -5.21 -29.22 25.90
C GLY A 104 -5.87 -28.47 27.06
N LEU A 105 -7.21 -28.39 27.06
CA LEU A 105 -7.98 -27.80 28.17
C LEU A 105 -7.67 -28.42 29.54
N SER A 106 -7.34 -29.71 29.58
CA SER A 106 -6.95 -30.42 30.81
C SER A 106 -5.60 -29.96 31.39
N GLU A 107 -4.76 -29.31 30.58
CA GLU A 107 -3.37 -28.93 30.88
C GLU A 107 -3.22 -27.43 31.21
N TRP A 108 -4.32 -26.74 31.54
CA TRP A 108 -4.34 -25.29 31.79
C TRP A 108 -3.38 -24.83 32.90
N LYS A 109 -3.02 -25.69 33.87
CA LYS A 109 -2.04 -25.35 34.91
C LYS A 109 -0.63 -25.21 34.33
N GLU A 110 -0.20 -26.20 33.54
CA GLU A 110 1.10 -26.20 32.85
C GLU A 110 1.20 -25.09 31.80
N LEU A 111 0.07 -24.71 31.20
CA LEU A 111 -0.02 -23.56 30.30
C LEU A 111 0.43 -22.25 30.98
N ILE A 112 0.11 -22.08 32.26
CA ILE A 112 0.37 -20.85 33.03
C ILE A 112 1.72 -20.92 33.76
N GLU A 113 2.16 -22.12 34.14
CA GLU A 113 3.41 -22.35 34.86
C GLU A 113 4.64 -22.31 33.93
N THR A 114 5.22 -21.13 33.71
CA THR A 114 6.50 -20.98 32.98
C THR A 114 7.69 -21.15 33.94
N PRO A 115 8.70 -22.00 33.64
CA PRO A 115 9.93 -22.11 34.43
C PRO A 115 10.81 -20.86 34.27
N GLY A 116 11.35 -20.31 35.38
CA GLY A 116 12.22 -19.13 35.36
C GLY A 116 12.09 -18.20 36.59
N VAL A 117 12.99 -17.21 36.69
CA VAL A 117 13.01 -16.19 37.76
C VAL A 117 11.91 -15.13 37.51
N ALA A 118 11.26 -14.62 38.56
CA ALA A 118 10.23 -13.59 38.42
C ALA A 118 10.81 -12.27 37.88
N VAL A 119 10.15 -11.69 36.88
CA VAL A 119 10.59 -10.51 36.11
C VAL A 119 9.69 -9.29 36.36
N PHE A 120 8.41 -9.48 36.70
CA PHE A 120 7.49 -8.37 37.00
C PHE A 120 7.04 -8.34 38.45
N THR A 121 7.05 -7.14 39.04
CA THR A 121 6.29 -6.85 40.26
C THR A 121 4.80 -6.74 39.96
N ARG A 122 3.96 -6.76 41.00
CA ARG A 122 2.49 -6.61 40.85
C ARG A 122 2.12 -5.29 40.17
N GLN A 123 2.73 -4.19 40.58
CA GLN A 123 2.51 -2.87 39.99
C GLN A 123 2.94 -2.84 38.51
N GLN A 124 4.09 -3.43 38.18
CA GLN A 124 4.57 -3.51 36.80
C GLN A 124 3.65 -4.36 35.92
N SER A 125 3.02 -5.39 36.47
CA SER A 125 2.04 -6.23 35.77
C SER A 125 0.75 -5.46 35.45
N GLU A 126 0.28 -4.63 36.38
CA GLU A 126 -0.89 -3.76 36.18
C GLU A 126 -0.61 -2.65 35.17
N GLU A 127 0.58 -2.06 35.18
CA GLU A 127 0.99 -1.06 34.18
C GLU A 127 1.19 -1.68 32.79
N ALA A 128 1.77 -2.89 32.70
CA ALA A 128 1.86 -3.62 31.45
C ALA A 128 0.47 -3.97 30.90
N ALA A 129 -0.49 -4.31 31.78
CA ALA A 129 -1.86 -4.52 31.38
C ALA A 129 -2.46 -3.25 30.77
N ARG A 130 -2.31 -2.08 31.41
CA ARG A 130 -2.81 -0.80 30.87
C ARG A 130 -2.18 -0.40 29.52
N LEU A 131 -0.92 -0.78 29.28
CA LEU A 131 -0.23 -0.51 28.01
C LEU A 131 -0.68 -1.45 26.88
N ILE A 132 -1.13 -2.65 27.22
CA ILE A 132 -1.61 -3.65 26.25
C ILE A 132 -3.11 -3.51 26.00
N GLU A 133 -3.87 -3.12 27.02
CA GLU A 133 -5.32 -2.95 26.97
C GLU A 133 -5.71 -1.95 25.86
N PRO A 134 -6.73 -2.25 25.03
CA PRO A 134 -7.16 -1.35 23.97
C PRO A 134 -7.83 -0.12 24.58
N HIS A 135 -7.66 1.05 23.95
CA HIS A 135 -8.26 2.31 24.44
C HIS A 135 -9.80 2.30 24.35
N SER A 136 -10.37 1.45 23.50
CA SER A 136 -11.81 1.21 23.40
C SER A 136 -12.15 -0.23 23.78
N LYS A 137 -13.16 -0.40 24.65
CA LYS A 137 -13.78 -1.70 24.86
C LYS A 137 -14.76 -1.91 23.71
N PRO A 138 -14.64 -2.99 22.91
CA PRO A 138 -15.64 -3.27 21.88
C PRO A 138 -17.03 -3.27 22.52
N ALA A 139 -18.02 -2.71 21.83
CA ALA A 139 -19.40 -2.74 22.29
C ALA A 139 -19.82 -4.22 22.41
N LEU A 140 -19.91 -4.72 23.65
CA LEU A 140 -20.34 -6.07 24.01
C LEU A 140 -21.85 -6.26 23.77
N THR A 141 -22.38 -5.76 22.66
CA THR A 141 -23.76 -6.05 22.24
C THR A 141 -23.89 -7.49 21.74
N GLY A 142 -22.77 -8.18 21.45
CA GLY A 142 -22.74 -9.56 20.97
C GLY A 142 -23.28 -9.73 19.54
N GLN A 143 -23.49 -8.63 18.82
CA GLN A 143 -24.03 -8.63 17.46
C GLN A 143 -22.91 -8.46 16.43
N LEU A 144 -22.77 -9.46 15.55
CA LEU A 144 -21.83 -9.43 14.43
C LEU A 144 -22.27 -8.37 13.41
N ARG A 145 -21.53 -7.25 13.32
CA ARG A 145 -21.81 -6.14 12.38
C ARG A 145 -20.96 -6.20 11.10
N GLN A 146 -19.81 -6.89 11.15
CA GLN A 146 -18.89 -7.07 10.03
C GLN A 146 -18.29 -8.47 10.06
N PHE A 147 -18.15 -9.14 8.91
CA PHE A 147 -17.55 -10.47 8.78
C PHE A 147 -17.19 -10.79 7.32
N GLY A 148 -16.04 -11.41 7.07
CA GLY A 148 -15.66 -11.87 5.72
C GLY A 148 -15.61 -10.74 4.68
N GLY A 149 -15.27 -9.52 5.09
CA GLY A 149 -15.28 -8.34 4.23
C GLY A 149 -16.66 -7.71 3.99
N LEU A 150 -17.73 -8.25 4.58
CA LEU A 150 -19.09 -7.71 4.52
C LEU A 150 -19.41 -6.85 5.73
N ILE A 151 -20.20 -5.80 5.55
CA ILE A 151 -20.56 -4.80 6.58
C ILE A 151 -22.07 -4.71 6.80
N SER A 152 -22.45 -3.97 7.85
CA SER A 152 -23.85 -3.71 8.21
C SER A 152 -24.67 -4.99 8.33
N LEU A 153 -24.05 -6.03 8.91
CA LEU A 153 -24.67 -7.33 9.09
C LEU A 153 -25.77 -7.25 10.14
N GLU A 154 -26.96 -7.69 9.76
CA GLU A 154 -28.14 -7.83 10.59
C GLU A 154 -28.56 -9.31 10.59
N LYS A 155 -28.60 -9.93 11.77
CA LYS A 155 -29.01 -11.33 11.89
C LYS A 155 -30.49 -11.46 11.53
N ILE A 156 -30.80 -12.28 10.53
CA ILE A 156 -32.18 -12.59 10.11
C ILE A 156 -32.64 -13.95 10.63
N SER A 157 -31.73 -14.89 10.87
CA SER A 157 -32.02 -16.17 11.54
C SER A 157 -32.36 -15.96 13.04
N PRO A 158 -33.20 -16.81 13.65
CA PRO A 158 -33.49 -16.77 15.08
C PRO A 158 -32.24 -16.81 15.98
N THR A 159 -32.30 -16.23 17.17
CA THR A 159 -31.18 -16.24 18.15
C THR A 159 -30.84 -17.63 18.67
N THR A 160 -31.81 -18.56 18.63
CA THR A 160 -31.66 -19.96 19.06
C THR A 160 -30.83 -20.82 18.10
N GLU A 161 -30.62 -20.40 16.86
CA GLU A 161 -29.77 -21.11 15.89
C GLU A 161 -28.29 -20.69 16.09
N SER A 162 -27.51 -21.60 16.68
CA SER A 162 -26.08 -21.43 16.96
C SER A 162 -25.17 -21.98 15.85
N PHE A 163 -25.53 -23.14 15.27
CA PHE A 163 -24.78 -23.81 14.20
C PHE A 163 -24.82 -23.05 12.87
N HIS A 164 -26.00 -22.59 12.44
CA HIS A 164 -26.18 -21.85 11.18
C HIS A 164 -26.80 -20.50 11.48
N ARG A 165 -26.11 -19.42 11.09
CA ARG A 165 -26.51 -18.04 11.33
C ARG A 165 -26.58 -17.33 10.00
N VAL A 166 -27.75 -16.77 9.68
CA VAL A 166 -27.96 -16.04 8.43
C VAL A 166 -28.02 -14.56 8.72
N TYR A 167 -27.23 -13.80 7.99
CA TYR A 167 -27.14 -12.35 8.11
C TYR A 167 -27.48 -11.70 6.77
N ARG A 168 -28.24 -10.60 6.84
CA ARG A 168 -28.39 -9.67 5.72
C ARG A 168 -27.36 -8.57 5.89
N GLY A 169 -26.66 -8.21 4.82
CA GLY A 169 -25.66 -7.13 4.89
C GLY A 169 -25.35 -6.56 3.53
N GLN A 170 -24.20 -5.89 3.44
CA GLN A 170 -23.76 -5.24 2.22
C GLN A 170 -22.26 -5.42 2.00
N HIS A 171 -21.85 -5.45 0.73
CA HIS A 171 -20.44 -5.32 0.37
C HIS A 171 -20.00 -3.85 0.57
N PRO A 172 -18.87 -3.54 1.23
CA PRO A 172 -18.50 -2.18 1.63
C PRO A 172 -18.28 -1.22 0.47
N SER A 173 -17.53 -1.62 -0.56
CA SER A 173 -17.27 -0.78 -1.73
C SER A 173 -18.43 -0.78 -2.74
N ARG A 174 -18.94 -1.96 -3.09
CA ARG A 174 -19.99 -2.12 -4.10
C ARG A 174 -21.38 -1.76 -3.58
N ARG A 175 -21.67 -1.85 -2.28
CA ARG A 175 -23.03 -1.84 -1.70
C ARG A 175 -24.02 -2.77 -2.40
N ASP A 176 -23.51 -3.88 -2.91
CA ASP A 176 -24.35 -4.98 -3.34
C ASP A 176 -24.94 -5.58 -2.06
N LYS A 177 -26.25 -5.81 -2.02
CA LYS A 177 -26.89 -6.47 -0.87
C LYS A 177 -26.58 -7.95 -0.90
N VAL A 178 -26.29 -8.49 0.27
CA VAL A 178 -25.84 -9.87 0.41
C VAL A 178 -26.57 -10.59 1.52
N VAL A 179 -26.71 -11.90 1.35
CA VAL A 179 -27.11 -12.82 2.41
C VAL A 179 -25.91 -13.68 2.75
N LEU A 180 -25.35 -13.51 3.94
CA LEU A 180 -24.23 -14.28 4.47
C LEU A 180 -24.78 -15.49 5.24
N HIS A 181 -24.38 -16.70 4.82
CA HIS A 181 -24.61 -17.94 5.54
C HIS A 181 -23.34 -18.27 6.32
N LEU A 182 -23.36 -18.09 7.64
CA LEU A 182 -22.24 -18.38 8.54
C LEU A 182 -22.52 -19.66 9.33
N PHE A 183 -21.60 -20.60 9.30
CA PHE A 183 -21.68 -21.89 9.99
C PHE A 183 -20.59 -22.00 11.05
N ASP A 184 -21.00 -22.37 12.26
CA ASP A 184 -20.14 -22.61 13.41
C ASP A 184 -20.01 -24.11 13.65
N LEU A 185 -18.89 -24.68 13.20
CA LEU A 185 -18.66 -26.12 13.28
C LEU A 185 -18.49 -26.60 14.73
N SER A 186 -18.02 -25.71 15.63
CA SER A 186 -17.83 -26.02 17.06
C SER A 186 -19.15 -26.15 17.82
N ALA A 187 -20.22 -25.53 17.29
CA ALA A 187 -21.56 -25.59 17.87
C ALA A 187 -22.34 -26.87 17.51
N SER A 188 -21.76 -27.76 16.69
CA SER A 188 -22.41 -28.99 16.26
C SER A 188 -21.97 -30.21 17.06
N SER A 189 -22.89 -31.14 17.32
CA SER A 189 -22.60 -32.45 17.91
C SER A 189 -22.48 -33.57 16.86
N GLU A 190 -22.62 -33.23 15.58
CA GLU A 190 -22.55 -34.17 14.45
C GLU A 190 -21.12 -34.63 14.15
N LYS A 191 -20.97 -35.83 13.60
CA LYS A 191 -19.64 -36.38 13.23
C LYS A 191 -18.98 -35.67 12.04
N GLN A 192 -19.78 -35.07 11.16
CA GLN A 192 -19.33 -34.39 9.93
C GLN A 192 -20.06 -33.04 9.75
N PRO A 193 -19.80 -32.04 10.62
CA PRO A 193 -20.51 -30.77 10.59
C PRO A 193 -20.22 -29.94 9.33
N LYS A 194 -19.03 -30.11 8.75
CA LYS A 194 -18.62 -29.42 7.51
C LYS A 194 -19.46 -29.86 6.30
N ASP A 195 -19.79 -31.15 6.20
CA ASP A 195 -20.63 -31.67 5.11
C ASP A 195 -22.07 -31.14 5.22
N LEU A 196 -22.57 -30.98 6.44
CA LEU A 196 -23.87 -30.34 6.71
C LEU A 196 -23.87 -28.86 6.31
N ALA A 197 -22.80 -28.12 6.64
CA ALA A 197 -22.65 -26.71 6.29
C ALA A 197 -22.53 -26.48 4.77
N ARG A 198 -21.87 -27.40 4.06
CA ARG A 198 -21.61 -27.27 2.61
C ARG A 198 -22.84 -27.56 1.75
N ARG A 199 -23.82 -28.31 2.26
CA ARG A 199 -24.97 -28.80 1.51
C ARG A 199 -25.75 -27.72 0.77
N GLU A 200 -26.11 -26.63 1.45
CA GLU A 200 -26.88 -25.55 0.84
C GLU A 200 -26.10 -24.88 -0.29
N PHE A 201 -24.80 -24.68 -0.08
CA PHE A 201 -23.92 -24.16 -1.11
C PHE A 201 -23.84 -25.10 -2.31
N ASP A 202 -23.66 -26.40 -2.12
CA ASP A 202 -23.53 -27.37 -3.23
C ASP A 202 -24.82 -27.41 -4.09
N VAL A 203 -26.01 -27.30 -3.48
CA VAL A 203 -27.29 -27.19 -4.20
C VAL A 203 -27.30 -25.97 -5.10
N ILE A 204 -26.98 -24.80 -4.54
CA ILE A 204 -27.03 -23.53 -5.27
C ILE A 204 -25.93 -23.52 -6.35
N GLN A 205 -24.73 -24.02 -6.05
CA GLN A 205 -23.61 -24.06 -6.99
C GLN A 205 -23.93 -24.91 -8.22
N GLN A 206 -24.52 -26.09 -8.05
CA GLN A 206 -24.89 -26.96 -9.16
C GLN A 206 -26.01 -26.34 -10.00
N TRP A 207 -26.96 -25.67 -9.36
CA TRP A 207 -28.10 -25.05 -10.03
C TRP A 207 -27.89 -23.58 -10.42
N GLN A 208 -26.69 -23.01 -10.25
CA GLN A 208 -26.38 -21.58 -10.39
C GLN A 208 -26.76 -20.96 -11.76
N LYS A 209 -26.85 -21.77 -12.82
CA LYS A 209 -27.29 -21.33 -14.15
C LYS A 209 -28.80 -21.18 -14.27
N SER A 210 -29.57 -21.75 -13.34
CA SER A 210 -31.02 -21.67 -13.32
C SER A 210 -31.46 -20.27 -12.90
N PRO A 211 -32.39 -19.62 -13.63
CA PRO A 211 -32.92 -18.31 -13.24
C PRO A 211 -33.79 -18.37 -11.97
N PHE A 212 -34.13 -19.58 -11.52
CA PHE A 212 -35.04 -19.84 -10.39
C PHE A 212 -34.31 -19.98 -9.04
N VAL A 213 -32.97 -19.97 -9.01
CA VAL A 213 -32.17 -20.02 -7.78
C VAL A 213 -31.41 -18.70 -7.56
N PRO A 214 -31.02 -18.35 -6.33
CA PRO A 214 -30.23 -17.16 -6.05
C PRO A 214 -28.82 -17.28 -6.61
N SER A 215 -28.22 -16.15 -6.97
CA SER A 215 -26.84 -16.12 -7.44
C SER A 215 -25.87 -16.18 -6.26
N LEU A 216 -24.94 -17.14 -6.28
CA LEU A 216 -23.73 -17.12 -5.44
C LEU A 216 -22.88 -15.87 -5.68
N LEU A 217 -22.42 -15.27 -4.58
CA LEU A 217 -21.44 -14.19 -4.55
C LEU A 217 -20.08 -14.71 -4.11
N ASP A 218 -20.00 -15.35 -2.93
CA ASP A 218 -18.79 -16.01 -2.43
C ASP A 218 -18.96 -17.53 -2.46
N SER A 219 -17.88 -18.24 -2.78
CA SER A 219 -17.84 -19.70 -2.68
C SER A 219 -17.77 -20.15 -1.22
N PHE A 220 -18.17 -21.39 -0.94
CA PHE A 220 -18.02 -21.99 0.39
C PHE A 220 -16.54 -22.05 0.77
N GLN A 221 -16.20 -21.39 1.87
CA GLN A 221 -14.84 -21.25 2.35
C GLN A 221 -14.79 -21.23 3.87
N GLU A 222 -13.61 -21.56 4.41
CA GLU A 222 -13.33 -21.38 5.83
C GLU A 222 -13.04 -19.90 6.10
N ALA A 223 -13.43 -19.42 7.28
CA ALA A 223 -13.08 -18.07 7.69
C ALA A 223 -11.56 -18.02 7.97
N GLU A 224 -10.87 -17.08 7.33
CA GLU A 224 -9.40 -16.98 7.35
C GLU A 224 -8.80 -16.90 8.77
N GLN A 225 -9.54 -16.31 9.72
CA GLN A 225 -9.13 -16.16 11.12
C GLN A 225 -9.57 -17.34 12.01
N TYR A 226 -10.47 -18.19 11.53
CA TYR A 226 -11.08 -19.29 12.28
C TYR A 226 -11.04 -20.62 11.50
N PRO A 227 -9.86 -21.05 11.02
CA PRO A 227 -9.74 -22.24 10.17
C PRO A 227 -10.15 -23.50 10.93
N GLY A 228 -10.95 -24.35 10.28
CA GLY A 228 -11.56 -25.53 10.90
C GLY A 228 -12.73 -25.28 11.86
N GLU A 229 -13.07 -24.01 12.15
CA GLU A 229 -14.09 -23.65 13.14
C GLU A 229 -15.30 -22.96 12.51
N LEU A 230 -15.06 -21.95 11.67
CA LEU A 230 -16.12 -21.22 10.97
C LEU A 230 -16.02 -21.42 9.47
N CYS A 231 -17.16 -21.67 8.83
CA CYS A 231 -17.30 -21.70 7.38
C CYS A 231 -18.40 -20.73 6.94
N TYR A 232 -18.26 -20.15 5.76
CA TYR A 232 -19.30 -19.30 5.22
C TYR A 232 -19.36 -19.33 3.70
N PHE A 233 -20.50 -18.89 3.17
CA PHE A 233 -20.67 -18.46 1.78
C PHE A 233 -21.67 -17.32 1.75
N SER A 234 -21.73 -16.59 0.64
CA SER A 234 -22.67 -15.47 0.49
C SER A 234 -23.44 -15.54 -0.82
N LEU A 235 -24.68 -15.07 -0.78
CA LEU A 235 -25.58 -14.96 -1.92
C LEU A 235 -25.87 -13.50 -2.22
N VAL A 236 -26.12 -13.20 -3.50
CA VAL A 236 -26.70 -11.90 -3.88
C VAL A 236 -28.14 -11.85 -3.38
N ASP A 237 -28.45 -10.82 -2.61
CA ASP A 237 -29.82 -10.53 -2.22
C ASP A 237 -30.51 -9.78 -3.37
N SER A 238 -31.36 -10.50 -4.11
CA SER A 238 -32.08 -9.94 -5.25
C SER A 238 -33.03 -8.80 -4.86
N ASP A 239 -33.38 -8.65 -3.58
CA ASP A 239 -34.43 -7.74 -3.09
C ASP A 239 -35.83 -8.04 -3.64
N ALA A 240 -35.98 -9.17 -4.36
CA ALA A 240 -37.26 -9.63 -4.90
C ALA A 240 -38.26 -9.85 -3.75
N PRO A 241 -39.49 -9.30 -3.83
CA PRO A 241 -40.51 -9.45 -2.80
C PRO A 241 -40.90 -10.93 -2.62
N THR A 242 -41.25 -11.29 -1.38
CA THR A 242 -41.89 -12.57 -1.08
C THR A 242 -43.26 -12.64 -1.74
N LEU A 243 -43.79 -13.85 -1.93
CA LEU A 243 -45.09 -14.06 -2.55
C LEU A 243 -46.19 -13.28 -1.82
N ILE A 244 -46.13 -13.27 -0.49
CA ILE A 244 -47.08 -12.53 0.37
C ILE A 244 -47.05 -11.05 0.01
N LYS A 245 -45.87 -10.42 0.08
CA LYS A 245 -45.72 -8.99 -0.18
C LYS A 245 -46.13 -8.60 -1.60
N ARG A 246 -45.84 -9.44 -2.60
CA ARG A 246 -46.23 -9.16 -3.98
C ARG A 246 -47.75 -9.34 -4.19
N SER A 247 -48.40 -10.23 -3.45
CA SER A 247 -49.85 -10.48 -3.58
C SER A 247 -50.73 -9.29 -3.17
N GLU A 248 -50.17 -8.38 -2.37
CA GLU A 248 -50.80 -7.12 -1.93
C GLU A 248 -50.85 -6.06 -3.04
N ASP A 249 -50.14 -6.25 -4.15
CA ASP A 249 -50.15 -5.32 -5.29
C ASP A 249 -51.47 -5.42 -6.08
N GLU A 250 -52.28 -4.36 -6.02
CA GLU A 250 -53.54 -4.21 -6.75
C GLU A 250 -53.32 -4.10 -8.26
N GLU A 251 -52.17 -3.61 -8.72
CA GLU A 251 -51.83 -3.50 -10.15
C GLU A 251 -51.36 -4.85 -10.73
N TRP A 252 -51.06 -5.84 -9.88
CA TRP A 252 -50.63 -7.17 -10.35
C TRP A 252 -51.82 -7.98 -10.85
N SER A 253 -52.00 -7.98 -12.18
CA SER A 253 -53.17 -8.52 -12.84
C SER A 253 -53.33 -10.02 -12.63
N ARG A 254 -54.58 -10.50 -12.69
CA ARG A 254 -54.89 -11.93 -12.55
C ARG A 254 -54.15 -12.81 -13.56
N ASP A 255 -54.06 -12.38 -14.83
CA ASP A 255 -53.34 -13.12 -15.87
C ASP A 255 -51.84 -13.23 -15.56
N GLU A 256 -51.23 -12.21 -14.95
CA GLU A 256 -49.83 -12.26 -14.50
C GLU A 256 -49.64 -13.19 -13.29
N ARG A 257 -50.59 -13.21 -12.34
CA ARG A 257 -50.59 -14.15 -11.21
C ARG A 257 -50.69 -15.59 -11.68
N ILE A 258 -51.51 -15.86 -12.70
CA ILE A 258 -51.62 -17.20 -13.31
C ILE A 258 -50.32 -17.57 -14.04
N ARG A 259 -49.73 -16.66 -14.84
CA ARG A 259 -48.43 -16.91 -15.49
C ARG A 259 -47.31 -17.20 -14.49
N TYR A 260 -47.25 -16.44 -13.39
CA TYR A 260 -46.32 -16.69 -12.29
C TYR A 260 -46.51 -18.10 -11.70
N THR A 261 -47.78 -18.48 -11.44
CA THR A 261 -48.15 -19.80 -10.91
C THR A 261 -47.68 -20.92 -11.84
N GLN A 262 -47.88 -20.77 -13.15
CA GLN A 262 -47.41 -21.73 -14.15
C GLN A 262 -45.89 -21.83 -14.17
N ASP A 263 -45.18 -20.71 -14.16
CA ASP A 263 -43.73 -20.69 -14.16
C ASP A 263 -43.16 -21.33 -12.88
N ALA A 264 -43.79 -21.13 -11.73
CA ALA A 264 -43.39 -21.76 -10.46
C ALA A 264 -43.60 -23.28 -10.48
N LEU A 265 -44.72 -23.75 -11.04
CA LEU A 265 -44.99 -25.18 -11.21
C LEU A 265 -43.99 -25.83 -12.19
N ARG A 266 -43.69 -25.17 -13.31
CA ARG A 266 -42.68 -25.63 -14.28
C ARG A 266 -41.28 -25.63 -13.67
N ALA A 267 -40.92 -24.64 -12.86
CA ALA A 267 -39.64 -24.58 -12.17
C ALA A 267 -39.46 -25.76 -11.20
N VAL A 268 -40.47 -26.06 -10.37
CA VAL A 268 -40.42 -27.22 -9.45
C VAL A 268 -40.38 -28.55 -10.21
N HIS A 269 -41.12 -28.68 -11.31
CA HIS A 269 -40.99 -29.84 -12.18
C HIS A 269 -39.54 -29.98 -12.71
N GLY A 270 -38.94 -28.88 -13.17
CA GLY A 270 -37.55 -28.85 -13.61
C GLY A 270 -36.56 -29.25 -12.52
N PHE A 271 -36.79 -28.86 -11.26
CA PHE A 271 -35.98 -29.33 -10.14
C PHE A 271 -36.10 -30.85 -9.94
N HIS A 272 -37.30 -31.42 -10.00
CA HIS A 272 -37.52 -32.85 -9.83
C HIS A 272 -37.02 -33.69 -11.01
N TYR A 273 -37.16 -33.16 -12.23
CA TYR A 273 -36.86 -33.81 -13.50
C TYR A 273 -36.08 -32.84 -14.42
N PRO A 274 -34.77 -32.64 -14.17
CA PRO A 274 -33.95 -31.74 -14.97
C PRO A 274 -33.83 -32.21 -16.42
N GLU A 275 -33.99 -31.28 -17.37
CA GLU A 275 -33.79 -31.57 -18.81
C GLU A 275 -32.31 -31.74 -19.15
N ASP A 276 -31.43 -31.04 -18.43
CA ASP A 276 -29.97 -31.18 -18.57
C ASP A 276 -29.51 -32.41 -17.78
N SER A 277 -29.00 -33.41 -18.50
CA SER A 277 -28.42 -34.64 -17.91
C SER A 277 -27.26 -34.40 -16.94
N GLN A 278 -26.65 -33.20 -16.94
CA GLN A 278 -25.59 -32.82 -16.00
C GLN A 278 -26.13 -32.29 -14.67
N LEU A 279 -27.43 -31.96 -14.58
CA LEU A 279 -28.06 -31.48 -13.35
C LEU A 279 -28.69 -32.65 -12.58
N PRO A 280 -28.42 -32.79 -11.27
CA PRO A 280 -29.05 -33.82 -10.46
C PRO A 280 -30.45 -33.41 -10.01
N ALA A 281 -31.35 -34.39 -9.90
CA ALA A 281 -32.70 -34.18 -9.37
C ALA A 281 -32.66 -33.56 -7.95
N LEU A 282 -33.49 -32.54 -7.73
CA LEU A 282 -33.49 -31.70 -6.55
C LEU A 282 -34.88 -31.68 -5.90
N VAL A 283 -34.96 -32.06 -4.62
CA VAL A 283 -36.17 -31.88 -3.79
C VAL A 283 -35.91 -30.74 -2.80
N HIS A 284 -36.73 -29.70 -2.83
CA HIS A 284 -36.51 -28.45 -2.08
C HIS A 284 -36.83 -28.59 -0.58
N ARG A 285 -37.94 -29.25 -0.22
CA ARG A 285 -38.38 -29.59 1.15
C ARG A 285 -38.70 -28.41 2.08
N ASN A 286 -38.72 -27.17 1.57
CA ASN A 286 -39.00 -25.95 2.35
C ASN A 286 -39.71 -24.86 1.53
N ILE A 287 -40.67 -25.25 0.69
CA ILE A 287 -41.44 -24.29 -0.13
C ILE A 287 -42.57 -23.69 0.72
N THR A 288 -42.57 -22.37 0.85
CA THR A 288 -43.53 -21.57 1.61
C THR A 288 -43.72 -20.21 0.91
N PRO A 289 -44.74 -19.41 1.24
CA PRO A 289 -44.87 -18.06 0.69
C PRO A 289 -43.71 -17.10 1.04
N GLU A 290 -42.92 -17.40 2.06
CA GLU A 290 -41.72 -16.63 2.45
C GLU A 290 -40.49 -17.03 1.65
N THR A 291 -40.36 -18.34 1.35
CA THR A 291 -39.23 -18.87 0.58
C THR A 291 -39.43 -18.76 -0.93
N LEU A 292 -40.64 -18.41 -1.38
CA LEU A 292 -40.99 -18.17 -2.78
C LEU A 292 -41.08 -16.66 -3.06
N ARG A 293 -40.29 -16.17 -4.02
CA ARG A 293 -40.17 -14.75 -4.37
C ARG A 293 -40.62 -14.46 -5.80
N VAL A 294 -40.98 -13.20 -6.07
CA VAL A 294 -41.46 -12.73 -7.38
C VAL A 294 -40.50 -11.68 -7.94
N ARG A 295 -39.86 -11.98 -9.09
CA ARG A 295 -38.97 -11.04 -9.78
C ARG A 295 -39.76 -9.98 -10.56
N HIS A 296 -39.11 -8.88 -10.95
CA HIS A 296 -39.72 -7.77 -11.73
C HIS A 296 -40.37 -8.23 -13.04
N ASN A 297 -39.83 -9.30 -13.65
CA ASN A 297 -40.32 -9.87 -14.90
C ASN A 297 -41.42 -10.93 -14.71
N GLY A 298 -41.93 -11.10 -13.48
CA GLY A 298 -42.96 -12.07 -13.15
C GLY A 298 -42.46 -13.51 -13.06
N LYS A 299 -41.15 -13.76 -13.03
CA LYS A 299 -40.59 -15.10 -12.81
C LYS A 299 -40.43 -15.44 -11.31
N PRO A 300 -40.57 -16.72 -10.93
CA PRO A 300 -40.35 -17.17 -9.57
C PRO A 300 -38.85 -17.24 -9.22
N LEU A 301 -38.54 -17.01 -7.95
CA LEU A 301 -37.22 -17.22 -7.36
C LEU A 301 -37.40 -18.00 -6.06
N PHE A 302 -36.79 -19.18 -5.96
CA PHE A 302 -36.84 -20.03 -4.77
C PHE A 302 -35.66 -19.71 -3.86
N THR A 303 -35.86 -19.77 -2.54
CA THR A 303 -34.84 -19.53 -1.51
C THR A 303 -35.01 -20.52 -0.34
N GLY A 304 -34.08 -20.56 0.61
CA GLY A 304 -34.19 -21.43 1.78
C GLY A 304 -33.87 -22.90 1.47
N PHE A 305 -32.74 -23.12 0.80
CA PHE A 305 -32.31 -24.44 0.32
C PHE A 305 -31.62 -25.30 1.38
N SER A 306 -31.52 -24.82 2.64
CA SER A 306 -30.82 -25.50 3.75
C SER A 306 -31.28 -26.93 4.00
N PHE A 307 -32.54 -27.26 3.66
CA PHE A 307 -33.11 -28.61 3.80
C PHE A 307 -33.16 -29.43 2.50
N SER A 308 -32.60 -28.95 1.38
CA SER A 308 -32.82 -29.57 0.07
C SER A 308 -32.08 -30.91 -0.11
N ARG A 309 -32.58 -31.81 -0.97
CA ARG A 309 -31.94 -33.10 -1.30
C ARG A 309 -31.50 -33.10 -2.76
N ILE A 310 -30.25 -33.47 -3.00
CA ILE A 310 -29.73 -33.75 -4.34
C ILE A 310 -29.66 -35.27 -4.50
N ALA A 311 -30.28 -35.80 -5.55
CA ALA A 311 -30.35 -37.24 -5.84
C ALA A 311 -30.84 -38.07 -4.61
N ASP A 312 -30.32 -39.29 -4.46
CA ASP A 312 -30.63 -40.22 -3.35
C ASP A 312 -29.70 -40.05 -2.13
N ALA A 313 -29.08 -38.88 -1.95
CA ALA A 313 -28.16 -38.63 -0.83
C ALA A 313 -28.83 -38.89 0.54
N GLN A 314 -28.09 -39.54 1.46
CA GLN A 314 -28.59 -39.85 2.81
C GLN A 314 -29.05 -38.59 3.55
N THR A 315 -30.16 -38.70 4.28
CA THR A 315 -30.69 -37.60 5.07
C THR A 315 -29.92 -37.52 6.39
N ILE A 316 -28.94 -36.63 6.45
CA ILE A 316 -28.32 -36.18 7.70
C ILE A 316 -29.19 -35.04 8.22
N SER A 317 -29.90 -35.24 9.33
CA SER A 317 -30.80 -34.25 9.91
C SER A 317 -30.27 -33.85 11.28
N PRO A 318 -30.02 -32.56 11.56
CA PRO A 318 -29.74 -32.13 12.92
C PRO A 318 -30.95 -32.42 13.79
N THR A 319 -30.68 -32.94 14.99
CA THR A 319 -31.61 -33.60 15.91
C THR A 319 -32.72 -32.70 16.49
N ASP A 320 -32.68 -31.39 16.25
CA ASP A 320 -33.55 -30.38 16.91
C ASP A 320 -34.53 -29.63 15.99
N ALA A 321 -34.65 -29.96 14.70
CA ALA A 321 -35.58 -29.29 13.78
C ALA A 321 -37.06 -29.75 13.95
N GLN A 322 -37.51 -30.02 15.17
CA GLN A 322 -38.88 -30.48 15.44
C GLN A 322 -39.92 -29.34 15.47
N HIS A 323 -39.52 -28.05 15.42
CA HIS A 323 -40.47 -26.95 15.66
C HIS A 323 -40.38 -25.85 14.57
N SER A 324 -41.20 -25.95 13.51
CA SER A 324 -41.91 -24.81 12.87
C SER A 324 -42.71 -25.14 11.60
N VAL A 325 -42.61 -26.35 11.02
CA VAL A 325 -43.20 -26.63 9.68
C VAL A 325 -44.66 -27.09 9.76
N ASP A 326 -45.57 -26.27 10.30
CA ASP A 326 -46.92 -26.79 10.62
C ASP A 326 -48.01 -26.49 9.56
N GLN A 327 -47.99 -25.33 8.89
CA GLN A 327 -49.11 -24.97 7.98
C GLN A 327 -48.90 -25.27 6.49
N TRP A 328 -47.67 -25.21 5.97
CA TRP A 328 -47.38 -25.39 4.52
C TRP A 328 -46.87 -26.80 4.16
N ALA A 329 -46.53 -27.62 5.17
CA ALA A 329 -45.98 -28.96 4.96
C ALA A 329 -47.02 -29.97 4.47
N ALA A 330 -46.57 -30.88 3.60
CA ALA A 330 -47.36 -32.03 3.18
C ALA A 330 -47.70 -32.96 4.36
N PRO A 331 -48.85 -33.65 4.33
CA PRO A 331 -49.30 -34.55 5.41
C PRO A 331 -48.31 -35.65 5.80
N GLU A 332 -47.52 -36.17 4.86
CA GLU A 332 -46.48 -37.16 5.12
C GLU A 332 -45.27 -36.58 5.87
N VAL A 333 -44.90 -35.33 5.59
CA VAL A 333 -43.81 -34.62 6.28
C VAL A 333 -44.23 -34.24 7.70
N ARG A 334 -45.49 -33.83 7.89
CA ARG A 334 -46.05 -33.56 9.24
C ARG A 334 -46.08 -34.80 10.12
N ARG A 335 -46.32 -36.00 9.54
CA ARG A 335 -46.38 -37.27 10.26
C ARG A 335 -45.00 -37.93 10.50
N GLY A 336 -44.11 -37.87 9.51
CA GLY A 336 -42.86 -38.63 9.49
C GLY A 336 -41.58 -37.77 9.42
N GLY A 337 -41.70 -36.44 9.59
CA GLY A 337 -40.60 -35.49 9.54
C GLY A 337 -39.98 -35.30 8.15
N LEU A 338 -38.91 -34.50 8.10
CA LEU A 338 -38.13 -34.21 6.88
C LEU A 338 -37.63 -35.43 6.10
N PRO A 339 -37.28 -36.58 6.71
CA PRO A 339 -36.91 -37.78 5.96
C PRO A 339 -38.03 -38.32 5.07
N SER A 340 -39.28 -38.03 5.41
CA SER A 340 -40.46 -38.48 4.65
C SER A 340 -40.79 -37.59 3.45
N ALA A 341 -40.05 -36.49 3.27
CA ALA A 341 -40.26 -35.56 2.17
C ALA A 341 -39.70 -36.09 0.84
N ASP A 342 -40.51 -36.01 -0.21
CA ASP A 342 -40.14 -36.34 -1.59
C ASP A 342 -40.65 -35.26 -2.57
N ALA A 343 -40.45 -35.50 -3.87
CA ALA A 343 -40.88 -34.57 -4.94
C ALA A 343 -42.36 -34.18 -4.82
N ARG A 344 -43.24 -35.11 -4.42
CA ARG A 344 -44.68 -34.85 -4.28
C ARG A 344 -44.99 -34.00 -3.06
N SER A 345 -44.14 -34.03 -2.04
CA SER A 345 -44.25 -33.13 -0.89
C SER A 345 -44.00 -31.68 -1.30
N ASP A 346 -43.04 -31.41 -2.19
CA ASP A 346 -42.81 -30.07 -2.76
C ASP A 346 -44.00 -29.57 -3.57
N VAL A 347 -44.65 -30.44 -4.35
CA VAL A 347 -45.86 -30.09 -5.12
C VAL A 347 -46.97 -29.60 -4.19
N TYR A 348 -47.24 -30.34 -3.10
CA TYR A 348 -48.24 -29.93 -2.11
C TYR A 348 -47.90 -28.55 -1.53
N SER A 349 -46.66 -28.38 -1.07
CA SER A 349 -46.22 -27.14 -0.43
C SER A 349 -46.25 -25.94 -1.39
N LEU A 350 -45.88 -26.13 -2.66
CA LEU A 350 -45.99 -25.11 -3.70
C LEU A 350 -47.44 -24.75 -3.99
N CYS A 351 -48.31 -25.71 -4.28
CA CYS A 351 -49.72 -25.45 -4.61
C CYS A 351 -50.46 -24.75 -3.45
N LYS A 352 -50.17 -25.16 -2.22
CA LYS A 352 -50.72 -24.53 -1.02
C LYS A 352 -50.24 -23.08 -0.87
N SER A 353 -48.96 -22.83 -1.15
CA SER A 353 -48.38 -21.48 -1.12
C SER A 353 -48.97 -20.58 -2.21
N LEU A 354 -49.11 -21.07 -3.44
CA LEU A 354 -49.65 -20.31 -4.58
C LEU A 354 -51.14 -19.98 -4.44
N SER A 355 -51.89 -20.75 -3.65
CA SER A 355 -53.33 -20.54 -3.44
C SER A 355 -53.65 -19.16 -2.82
N ILE A 356 -52.68 -18.53 -2.14
CA ILE A 356 -52.86 -17.17 -1.56
C ILE A 356 -53.08 -16.10 -2.63
N LEU A 357 -52.59 -16.31 -3.86
CA LEU A 357 -52.73 -15.35 -4.96
C LEU A 357 -54.18 -15.16 -5.43
N PHE A 358 -55.04 -16.14 -5.10
CA PHE A 358 -56.41 -16.26 -5.58
C PHE A 358 -57.41 -16.25 -4.41
N ALA A 359 -57.18 -15.38 -3.42
CA ALA A 359 -58.04 -15.23 -2.25
C ALA A 359 -59.40 -14.55 -2.55
N GLY A 360 -59.58 -14.01 -3.76
CA GLY A 360 -60.83 -13.38 -4.20
C GLY A 360 -61.96 -14.39 -4.47
N ASP A 361 -63.20 -13.89 -4.49
CA ASP A 361 -64.42 -14.70 -4.67
C ASP A 361 -64.92 -14.76 -6.12
N THR A 362 -64.09 -14.41 -7.10
CA THR A 362 -64.48 -14.54 -8.51
C THR A 362 -64.52 -16.01 -8.93
N ASN A 363 -65.43 -16.38 -9.85
CA ASN A 363 -65.51 -17.76 -10.38
C ASN A 363 -64.15 -18.28 -10.85
N ALA A 364 -63.36 -17.39 -11.43
CA ALA A 364 -62.12 -17.73 -12.07
C ALA A 364 -60.96 -17.84 -11.04
N ASP A 365 -61.04 -17.16 -9.88
CA ASP A 365 -60.19 -17.42 -8.71
C ASP A 365 -60.58 -18.74 -8.01
N CYS A 366 -61.88 -19.06 -7.96
CA CYS A 366 -62.36 -20.36 -7.49
C CYS A 366 -61.87 -21.51 -8.37
N GLU A 367 -61.86 -21.34 -9.69
CA GLU A 367 -61.29 -22.32 -10.65
C GLU A 367 -59.79 -22.52 -10.44
N ALA A 368 -59.01 -21.43 -10.32
CA ALA A 368 -57.57 -21.53 -10.04
C ALA A 368 -57.29 -22.24 -8.70
N ARG A 369 -58.05 -21.93 -7.64
CA ARG A 369 -57.99 -22.64 -6.35
C ARG A 369 -58.35 -24.11 -6.48
N THR A 370 -59.36 -24.44 -7.28
CA THR A 370 -59.79 -25.83 -7.51
C THR A 370 -58.67 -26.62 -8.18
N LEU A 371 -58.02 -26.06 -9.21
CA LEU A 371 -56.87 -26.69 -9.86
C LEU A 371 -55.69 -26.88 -8.88
N LEU A 372 -55.32 -25.84 -8.13
CA LEU A 372 -54.25 -25.95 -7.13
C LEU A 372 -54.58 -26.97 -6.01
N SER A 373 -55.86 -27.13 -5.65
CA SER A 373 -56.28 -28.11 -4.65
C SER A 373 -55.99 -29.57 -5.04
N MET A 374 -55.94 -29.86 -6.34
CA MET A 374 -55.56 -31.19 -6.86
C MET A 374 -54.08 -31.51 -6.60
N GLY A 375 -53.22 -30.50 -6.49
CA GLY A 375 -51.83 -30.65 -6.02
C GLY A 375 -51.72 -30.77 -4.49
N CYS A 376 -52.76 -30.38 -3.76
CA CYS A 376 -52.86 -30.44 -2.29
C CYS A 376 -53.58 -31.70 -1.77
N GLU A 377 -53.68 -32.76 -2.56
CA GLU A 377 -54.31 -34.02 -2.15
C GLU A 377 -53.60 -34.66 -0.95
N GLU A 378 -54.40 -35.20 -0.01
CA GLU A 378 -53.89 -35.83 1.23
C GLU A 378 -53.07 -37.08 0.92
N ASN A 379 -53.48 -37.85 -0.09
CA ASN A 379 -52.70 -38.97 -0.60
C ASN A 379 -51.72 -38.50 -1.67
N ALA A 380 -50.42 -38.60 -1.38
CA ALA A 380 -49.35 -38.18 -2.29
C ALA A 380 -49.43 -38.82 -3.70
N GLN A 381 -49.96 -40.04 -3.82
CA GLN A 381 -50.10 -40.74 -5.11
C GLN A 381 -51.23 -40.17 -5.99
N LYS A 382 -52.16 -39.40 -5.41
CA LYS A 382 -53.28 -38.79 -6.15
C LYS A 382 -53.02 -37.36 -6.58
N ARG A 383 -51.87 -36.78 -6.18
CA ARG A 383 -51.51 -35.40 -6.55
C ARG A 383 -51.24 -35.34 -8.05
N VAL A 384 -51.87 -34.37 -8.71
CA VAL A 384 -51.65 -34.09 -10.13
C VAL A 384 -50.23 -33.55 -10.33
N SER A 385 -49.60 -33.86 -11.47
CA SER A 385 -48.24 -33.40 -11.73
C SER A 385 -48.19 -31.87 -11.92
N PRO A 386 -47.07 -31.20 -11.56
CA PRO A 386 -46.97 -29.74 -11.73
C PRO A 386 -47.13 -29.28 -13.18
N LEU A 387 -46.70 -30.10 -14.15
CA LEU A 387 -46.80 -29.77 -15.57
C LEU A 387 -48.26 -29.80 -16.05
N GLU A 388 -49.03 -30.83 -15.66
CA GLU A 388 -50.47 -30.90 -15.95
C GLU A 388 -51.23 -29.73 -15.30
N LEU A 389 -50.89 -29.38 -14.06
CA LEU A 389 -51.47 -28.21 -13.38
C LEU A 389 -51.15 -26.91 -14.11
N ALA A 390 -49.90 -26.72 -14.56
CA ALA A 390 -49.49 -25.54 -15.32
C ALA A 390 -50.23 -25.44 -16.66
N SER A 391 -50.38 -26.55 -17.38
CA SER A 391 -51.14 -26.62 -18.64
C SER A 391 -52.64 -26.38 -18.42
N ALA A 392 -53.23 -26.93 -17.36
CA ALA A 392 -54.63 -26.68 -17.03
C ALA A 392 -54.90 -25.19 -16.75
N LEU A 393 -54.01 -24.55 -15.99
CA LEU A 393 -54.09 -23.11 -15.70
C LEU A 393 -53.93 -22.23 -16.96
N GLU A 394 -53.25 -22.72 -18.01
CA GLU A 394 -53.06 -22.00 -19.28
C GLU A 394 -54.37 -21.73 -20.01
N CYS A 395 -55.32 -22.66 -19.93
CA CYS A 395 -56.66 -22.49 -20.48
C CYS A 395 -57.47 -21.37 -19.79
N HIS A 396 -57.03 -20.87 -18.63
CA HIS A 396 -57.67 -19.78 -17.89
C HIS A 396 -56.95 -18.43 -18.05
N THR A 397 -55.99 -18.33 -18.98
CA THR A 397 -55.35 -17.07 -19.37
C THR A 397 -55.90 -16.57 -20.70
N SER A 398 -56.02 -15.25 -20.86
CA SER A 398 -56.41 -14.67 -22.15
C SER A 398 -55.34 -14.98 -23.22
N PRO A 399 -55.69 -15.37 -24.48
CA PRO A 399 -54.72 -15.50 -25.56
C PRO A 399 -54.07 -14.13 -25.81
N GLY A 400 -52.84 -13.96 -25.33
CA GLY A 400 -52.26 -12.63 -25.16
C GLY A 400 -51.96 -11.92 -26.50
N PRO A 401 -52.19 -10.60 -26.61
CA PRO A 401 -51.47 -9.80 -27.60
C PRO A 401 -49.96 -9.99 -27.38
N LYS A 402 -49.19 -10.14 -28.47
CA LYS A 402 -47.72 -10.09 -28.45
C LYS A 402 -47.32 -8.84 -27.66
N ALA A 403 -46.61 -9.02 -26.55
CA ALA A 403 -46.27 -7.96 -25.62
C ALA A 403 -45.71 -6.73 -26.36
N ASN A 404 -46.49 -5.65 -26.43
CA ASN A 404 -45.89 -4.33 -26.43
C ASN A 404 -45.09 -4.26 -25.12
N SER A 405 -43.83 -3.86 -25.22
CA SER A 405 -42.80 -3.77 -24.16
C SER A 405 -43.32 -3.93 -22.73
N PRO A 406 -42.83 -4.92 -21.94
CA PRO A 406 -43.31 -5.17 -20.59
C PRO A 406 -43.30 -3.88 -19.77
N GLN A 407 -44.48 -3.46 -19.30
CA GLN A 407 -44.63 -2.29 -18.45
C GLN A 407 -43.93 -2.60 -17.12
N LEU A 408 -43.01 -1.74 -16.68
CA LEU A 408 -42.29 -1.95 -15.43
C LEU A 408 -43.29 -1.91 -14.26
N PRO A 409 -43.22 -2.86 -13.30
CA PRO A 409 -44.04 -2.79 -12.09
C PRO A 409 -43.65 -1.56 -11.27
N ALA A 410 -44.45 -1.24 -10.24
CA ALA A 410 -44.13 -0.16 -9.31
C ALA A 410 -42.70 -0.32 -8.76
N ALA A 411 -41.97 0.80 -8.64
CA ALA A 411 -40.54 0.78 -8.34
C ALA A 411 -40.16 0.04 -7.04
N GLU A 412 -41.09 -0.12 -6.10
CA GLU A 412 -40.85 -0.88 -4.87
C GLU A 412 -40.70 -2.39 -5.06
N PHE A 413 -41.11 -2.90 -6.21
CA PHE A 413 -41.00 -4.30 -6.62
C PHE A 413 -39.87 -4.56 -7.63
N TRP A 414 -39.04 -3.56 -7.93
CA TRP A 414 -37.84 -3.78 -8.74
C TRP A 414 -36.81 -4.59 -7.96
N ASP A 415 -36.37 -5.70 -8.55
CA ASP A 415 -35.29 -6.56 -8.06
C ASP A 415 -34.03 -6.39 -8.92
N GLU A 416 -32.95 -7.04 -8.50
CA GLU A 416 -31.70 -7.12 -9.25
C GLU A 416 -31.98 -7.54 -10.71
N GLY A 417 -31.48 -6.75 -11.65
CA GLY A 417 -31.56 -7.02 -13.08
C GLY A 417 -32.71 -6.35 -13.82
N THR A 418 -33.58 -5.62 -13.13
CA THR A 418 -34.58 -4.75 -13.77
C THR A 418 -33.88 -3.77 -14.71
N VAL A 419 -34.32 -3.68 -15.98
CA VAL A 419 -33.76 -2.73 -16.95
C VAL A 419 -34.73 -1.58 -17.15
N VAL A 420 -34.27 -0.36 -16.83
CA VAL A 420 -35.05 0.88 -16.93
C VAL A 420 -34.44 1.74 -18.04
N PRO A 421 -35.17 2.02 -19.14
CA PRO A 421 -34.74 3.02 -20.10
C PRO A 421 -34.88 4.42 -19.50
N PHE A 422 -33.88 5.26 -19.76
CA PHE A 422 -33.83 6.65 -19.35
C PHE A 422 -33.18 7.48 -20.45
N GLN A 423 -33.96 8.41 -21.02
CA GLN A 423 -33.59 9.17 -22.22
C GLN A 423 -33.16 8.23 -23.37
N SER A 424 -31.94 8.36 -23.91
CA SER A 424 -31.42 7.53 -24.99
C SER A 424 -30.69 6.26 -24.51
N THR A 425 -30.65 6.01 -23.21
CA THR A 425 -29.79 5.01 -22.59
C THR A 425 -30.60 4.01 -21.75
N ARG A 426 -30.05 2.82 -21.50
CA ARG A 426 -30.67 1.77 -20.68
C ARG A 426 -29.83 1.52 -19.45
N TYR A 427 -30.48 1.38 -18.30
CA TYR A 427 -29.82 1.17 -17.03
C TYR A 427 -30.35 -0.08 -16.35
N LYS A 428 -29.45 -0.94 -15.89
CA LYS A 428 -29.79 -2.15 -15.13
C LYS A 428 -29.68 -1.87 -13.63
N ILE A 429 -30.74 -2.17 -12.88
CA ILE A 429 -30.74 -2.11 -11.42
C ILE A 429 -29.79 -3.18 -10.88
N VAL A 430 -28.85 -2.76 -10.05
CA VAL A 430 -27.94 -3.65 -9.32
C VAL A 430 -28.48 -3.91 -7.92
N SER A 431 -28.87 -2.86 -7.19
CA SER A 431 -29.45 -2.99 -5.85
C SER A 431 -30.25 -1.74 -5.49
N ARG A 432 -31.19 -1.89 -4.55
CA ARG A 432 -31.87 -0.74 -3.93
C ARG A 432 -31.07 -0.26 -2.73
N LEU A 433 -30.66 1.00 -2.76
CA LEU A 433 -29.82 1.63 -1.73
C LEU A 433 -30.65 2.16 -0.56
N GLY A 434 -31.88 2.62 -0.82
CA GLY A 434 -32.76 3.14 0.23
C GLY A 434 -34.18 3.43 -0.26
N LYS A 435 -35.13 3.44 0.70
CA LYS A 435 -36.52 3.91 0.53
C LYS A 435 -36.72 5.07 1.52
N GLY A 436 -36.82 6.28 1.01
CA GLY A 436 -37.02 7.52 1.77
C GLY A 436 -38.46 8.01 1.74
N GLY A 437 -38.71 9.19 2.33
CA GLY A 437 -40.06 9.75 2.46
C GLY A 437 -40.72 10.20 1.16
N ILE A 438 -39.93 10.60 0.15
CA ILE A 438 -40.44 11.07 -1.15
C ILE A 438 -40.20 10.05 -2.29
N GLY A 439 -39.33 9.06 -2.10
CA GLY A 439 -38.90 8.20 -3.21
C GLY A 439 -37.91 7.09 -2.84
N GLN A 440 -37.44 6.38 -3.85
CA GLN A 440 -36.51 5.27 -3.76
C GLN A 440 -35.22 5.58 -4.50
N THR A 441 -34.12 5.05 -3.98
CA THR A 441 -32.78 5.24 -4.54
C THR A 441 -32.18 3.90 -4.90
N PHE A 442 -31.65 3.78 -6.12
CA PHE A 442 -31.11 2.54 -6.66
C PHE A 442 -29.68 2.73 -7.16
N LYS A 443 -28.84 1.71 -6.99
CA LYS A 443 -27.56 1.59 -7.70
C LYS A 443 -27.86 0.99 -9.06
N VAL A 444 -27.36 1.63 -10.12
CA VAL A 444 -27.61 1.21 -11.50
C VAL A 444 -26.33 1.17 -12.31
N VAL A 445 -26.28 0.29 -13.32
CA VAL A 445 -25.20 0.27 -14.32
C VAL A 445 -25.76 0.58 -15.69
N GLU A 446 -25.04 1.40 -16.44
CA GLU A 446 -25.36 1.73 -17.83
C GLU A 446 -25.04 0.56 -18.75
N LEU A 447 -25.99 0.21 -19.63
CA LEU A 447 -25.86 -0.84 -20.64
C LEU A 447 -25.68 -0.23 -22.04
N ALA A 448 -24.84 -0.86 -22.86
CA ALA A 448 -24.70 -0.49 -24.27
C ALA A 448 -26.05 -0.58 -25.01
N ALA A 449 -26.21 0.21 -26.08
CA ALA A 449 -27.43 0.25 -26.87
C ALA A 449 -27.84 -1.13 -27.43
N ASN A 450 -26.86 -1.98 -27.76
CA ASN A 450 -27.06 -3.28 -28.42
C ASN A 450 -26.36 -4.47 -27.71
N SER A 451 -25.84 -4.30 -26.49
CA SER A 451 -25.20 -5.39 -25.73
C SER A 451 -25.47 -5.24 -24.21
N ASP A 452 -25.20 -6.31 -23.45
CA ASP A 452 -25.25 -6.31 -21.98
C ASP A 452 -23.94 -5.81 -21.35
N GLU A 453 -23.06 -5.18 -22.13
CA GLU A 453 -21.80 -4.61 -21.64
C GLU A 453 -22.04 -3.35 -20.80
N ARG A 454 -21.26 -3.20 -19.73
CA ARG A 454 -21.43 -2.18 -18.69
C ARG A 454 -20.41 -1.04 -18.87
N PHE A 455 -20.88 0.21 -18.90
CA PHE A 455 -20.02 1.39 -19.14
C PHE A 455 -19.78 2.27 -17.91
N GLY A 456 -20.76 2.38 -17.01
CA GLY A 456 -20.68 3.25 -15.83
C GLY A 456 -21.65 2.83 -14.73
N THR A 457 -21.33 3.21 -13.48
CA THR A 457 -22.18 2.98 -12.30
C THR A 457 -22.71 4.30 -11.78
N TYR A 458 -24.01 4.35 -11.49
CA TYR A 458 -24.73 5.56 -11.10
C TYR A 458 -25.70 5.29 -9.95
N VAL A 459 -26.16 6.36 -9.31
CA VAL A 459 -27.26 6.36 -8.36
C VAL A 459 -28.50 6.94 -9.04
N ALA A 460 -29.54 6.14 -9.19
CA ALA A 460 -30.82 6.55 -9.76
C ALA A 460 -31.83 6.89 -8.67
N LYS A 461 -32.48 8.03 -8.82
CA LYS A 461 -33.54 8.52 -7.94
C LYS A 461 -34.90 8.32 -8.61
N VAL A 462 -35.85 7.72 -7.91
CA VAL A 462 -37.24 7.52 -8.35
C VAL A 462 -38.17 8.14 -7.32
N ILE A 463 -39.06 9.02 -7.75
CA ILE A 463 -40.03 9.69 -6.87
C ILE A 463 -41.43 9.22 -7.25
N GLN A 464 -42.22 8.83 -6.25
CA GLN A 464 -43.51 8.16 -6.47
C GLN A 464 -44.65 9.13 -6.79
N HIS A 465 -44.64 10.32 -6.20
CA HIS A 465 -45.70 11.31 -6.36
C HIS A 465 -45.24 12.50 -7.21
N GLU A 466 -46.05 12.88 -8.19
CA GLU A 466 -45.75 13.99 -9.12
C GLU A 466 -45.43 15.31 -8.41
N ALA A 467 -46.22 15.65 -7.39
CA ALA A 467 -46.07 16.91 -6.64
C ALA A 467 -44.70 17.06 -5.96
N ASP A 468 -44.13 15.96 -5.49
CA ASP A 468 -42.80 15.93 -4.88
C ASP A 468 -41.71 15.92 -5.96
N ALA A 469 -41.96 15.21 -7.06
CA ALA A 469 -41.00 15.09 -8.16
C ALA A 469 -40.74 16.40 -8.88
N ILE A 470 -41.78 17.22 -9.08
CA ILE A 470 -41.62 18.56 -9.69
C ILE A 470 -40.66 19.42 -8.85
N VAL A 471 -40.75 19.33 -7.52
CA VAL A 471 -39.90 20.11 -6.62
C VAL A 471 -38.48 19.60 -6.60
N ALA A 472 -38.29 18.29 -6.52
CA ALA A 472 -36.97 17.68 -6.61
C ALA A 472 -36.29 17.99 -7.96
N LEU A 473 -37.02 17.92 -9.09
CA LEU A 473 -36.50 18.30 -10.41
C LEU A 473 -36.02 19.75 -10.45
N HIS A 474 -36.77 20.67 -9.82
CA HIS A 474 -36.34 22.06 -9.70
C HIS A 474 -35.08 22.20 -8.85
N ALA A 475 -34.98 21.48 -7.72
CA ALA A 475 -33.79 21.45 -6.88
C ALA A 475 -32.56 20.92 -7.64
N TYR A 476 -32.69 19.78 -8.32
CA TYR A 476 -31.64 19.17 -9.14
C TYR A 476 -31.14 20.10 -10.25
N ARG A 477 -32.06 20.80 -10.94
CA ARG A 477 -31.69 21.76 -12.00
C ARG A 477 -30.89 22.94 -11.47
N LYS A 478 -31.24 23.45 -10.28
CA LYS A 478 -30.53 24.57 -9.64
C LYS A 478 -29.13 24.19 -9.20
N VAL A 479 -28.98 23.00 -8.59
CA VAL A 479 -27.72 22.61 -7.96
C VAL A 479 -26.68 22.07 -8.96
N ARG A 480 -27.12 21.56 -10.13
CA ARG A 480 -26.26 20.89 -11.13
C ARG A 480 -24.92 21.60 -11.39
N ALA A 481 -24.94 22.91 -11.61
CA ALA A 481 -23.74 23.71 -11.93
C ALA A 481 -22.71 23.79 -10.78
N TYR A 482 -23.11 23.47 -9.55
CA TYR A 482 -22.30 23.64 -8.35
C TYR A 482 -21.81 22.30 -7.75
N THR A 483 -22.15 21.17 -8.38
CA THR A 483 -21.78 19.81 -7.92
C THR A 483 -20.42 19.32 -8.42
N ILE A 484 -19.52 20.21 -8.87
CA ILE A 484 -18.19 19.87 -9.43
C ILE A 484 -17.13 19.68 -8.32
N HIS A 485 -17.48 19.96 -7.06
CA HIS A 485 -16.57 19.84 -5.92
C HIS A 485 -16.33 18.39 -5.51
N ARG A 486 -15.09 18.04 -5.11
CA ARG A 486 -14.69 16.67 -4.75
C ARG A 486 -15.52 16.04 -3.62
N ASN A 487 -16.03 16.88 -2.70
CA ASN A 487 -16.83 16.46 -1.54
C ASN A 487 -18.36 16.62 -1.78
N LEU A 488 -18.79 16.81 -3.04
CA LEU A 488 -20.20 16.80 -3.46
C LEU A 488 -20.40 15.73 -4.54
N SER A 489 -21.49 14.97 -4.45
CA SER A 489 -21.85 13.99 -5.48
C SER A 489 -22.22 14.68 -6.81
N ALA A 490 -21.51 14.38 -7.89
CA ALA A 490 -21.78 15.00 -9.19
C ALA A 490 -23.13 14.55 -9.77
N LEU A 491 -23.94 15.50 -10.26
CA LEU A 491 -25.16 15.22 -11.02
C LEU A 491 -24.82 14.91 -12.48
N HIS A 492 -25.16 13.69 -12.92
CA HIS A 492 -24.90 13.24 -14.28
C HIS A 492 -26.02 13.70 -15.22
N GLU A 493 -27.25 13.29 -14.94
CA GLU A 493 -28.42 13.58 -15.78
C GLU A 493 -29.69 13.82 -14.95
N ILE A 494 -30.65 14.56 -15.52
CA ILE A 494 -31.91 14.94 -14.86
C ILE A 494 -33.04 14.76 -15.88
N ALA A 495 -34.18 14.22 -15.45
CA ALA A 495 -35.33 14.02 -16.31
C ALA A 495 -35.91 15.37 -16.82
N PRO A 496 -36.41 15.41 -18.06
CA PRO A 496 -37.09 16.59 -18.59
C PRO A 496 -38.44 16.83 -17.91
N ALA A 497 -39.14 15.76 -17.54
CA ALA A 497 -40.41 15.77 -16.80
C ALA A 497 -40.49 14.53 -15.92
N TRP A 498 -41.41 14.53 -14.95
CA TRP A 498 -41.69 13.35 -14.15
C TRP A 498 -42.57 12.37 -14.92
N GLU A 499 -42.26 11.08 -14.80
CA GLU A 499 -43.08 9.97 -15.26
C GLU A 499 -43.13 8.91 -14.14
N GLY A 500 -44.28 8.29 -13.93
CA GLY A 500 -44.44 7.23 -12.94
C GLY A 500 -43.50 6.05 -13.23
N ASN A 501 -42.86 5.50 -12.19
CA ASN A 501 -41.93 4.37 -12.29
C ASN A 501 -40.74 4.63 -13.25
N ARG A 502 -40.26 5.88 -13.34
CA ARG A 502 -39.06 6.29 -14.08
C ARG A 502 -38.05 7.02 -13.18
N PHE A 503 -36.81 7.14 -13.66
CA PHE A 503 -35.81 7.94 -12.97
C PHE A 503 -36.11 9.44 -13.08
N VAL A 504 -35.87 10.16 -12.00
CA VAL A 504 -35.95 11.62 -11.89
C VAL A 504 -34.56 12.24 -12.08
N ALA A 505 -33.53 11.61 -11.51
CA ALA A 505 -32.15 12.06 -11.62
C ALA A 505 -31.17 10.88 -11.54
N LEU A 506 -30.01 11.06 -12.19
CA LEU A 506 -28.85 10.19 -12.10
C LEU A 506 -27.67 10.96 -11.50
N LEU A 507 -27.12 10.44 -10.41
CA LEU A 507 -25.92 10.96 -9.77
C LEU A 507 -24.77 9.99 -10.01
N LYS A 508 -23.54 10.49 -10.04
CA LYS A 508 -22.36 9.64 -10.10
C LYS A 508 -22.30 8.77 -8.85
N TRP A 509 -22.00 7.48 -9.02
CA TRP A 509 -21.74 6.58 -7.90
C TRP A 509 -20.49 7.04 -7.12
N VAL A 510 -20.62 7.10 -5.80
CA VAL A 510 -19.52 7.35 -4.85
C VAL A 510 -19.28 6.05 -4.11
N GLU A 511 -18.07 5.50 -4.21
CA GLU A 511 -17.72 4.28 -3.50
C GLU A 511 -17.57 4.58 -2.00
N GLY A 512 -17.76 3.59 -1.13
CA GLY A 512 -17.63 3.75 0.33
C GLY A 512 -18.95 3.62 1.08
N VAL A 513 -18.97 3.99 2.36
CA VAL A 513 -20.06 3.68 3.30
C VAL A 513 -20.74 4.95 3.83
N PRO A 514 -22.05 4.96 4.11
CA PRO A 514 -22.66 6.10 4.80
C PRO A 514 -21.99 6.35 6.16
N LEU A 515 -21.83 7.60 6.57
CA LEU A 515 -21.29 7.98 7.88
C LEU A 515 -22.10 7.35 9.02
N HIS A 516 -23.40 7.14 8.82
CA HIS A 516 -24.26 6.40 9.72
C HIS A 516 -23.72 5.01 10.08
N ASP A 517 -23.15 4.29 9.12
CA ASP A 517 -22.69 2.91 9.30
C ASP A 517 -21.39 2.85 10.11
N LEU A 518 -20.74 3.99 10.34
CA LEU A 518 -19.58 4.11 11.24
C LEU A 518 -19.99 4.36 12.70
N THR A 519 -21.28 4.48 13.01
CA THR A 519 -21.73 4.67 14.40
C THR A 519 -21.37 3.45 15.25
N GLY A 520 -20.73 3.68 16.40
CA GLY A 520 -20.26 2.61 17.31
C GLY A 520 -19.00 1.88 16.87
N VAL A 521 -18.52 2.09 15.65
CA VAL A 521 -17.26 1.53 15.11
C VAL A 521 -16.29 2.60 14.59
N LEU A 522 -16.62 3.88 14.78
CA LEU A 522 -15.80 5.01 14.32
C LEU A 522 -14.39 4.97 14.88
N GLU A 523 -14.22 4.47 16.11
CA GLU A 523 -12.90 4.29 16.74
C GLU A 523 -12.05 3.26 15.99
N ILE A 524 -12.67 2.15 15.57
CA ILE A 524 -12.02 1.10 14.76
C ILE A 524 -11.65 1.69 13.40
N TYR A 525 -12.56 2.42 12.78
CA TYR A 525 -12.32 3.08 11.50
C TYR A 525 -11.23 4.16 11.60
N ARG A 526 -11.16 4.89 12.72
CA ARG A 526 -10.06 5.82 13.05
C ARG A 526 -8.73 5.09 13.11
N GLU A 527 -8.68 3.91 13.75
CA GLU A 527 -7.47 3.09 13.85
C GLU A 527 -7.04 2.50 12.50
N GLU A 528 -7.98 2.09 11.65
CA GLU A 528 -7.72 1.66 10.27
C GLU A 528 -7.04 2.77 9.47
N LEU A 529 -7.55 4.00 9.59
CA LEU A 529 -6.97 5.21 9.01
C LEU A 529 -5.75 5.74 9.79
N ALA A 530 -5.37 5.09 10.90
CA ALA A 530 -4.67 5.63 12.08
C ALA A 530 -4.56 7.15 12.17
N GLU A 531 -5.74 7.74 12.27
CA GLU A 531 -5.92 9.13 12.66
C GLU A 531 -5.58 9.29 14.14
N PRO A 532 -4.94 10.39 14.56
CA PRO A 532 -4.35 10.54 15.89
C PRO A 532 -5.40 10.58 17.01
N SER A 533 -6.61 11.05 16.71
CA SER A 533 -7.76 11.04 17.62
C SER A 533 -9.06 11.11 16.82
N VAL A 534 -10.19 10.76 17.45
CA VAL A 534 -11.51 10.93 16.84
C VAL A 534 -11.76 12.39 16.51
N GLU A 535 -11.26 13.29 17.37
CA GLU A 535 -11.35 14.72 17.15
C GLU A 535 -10.69 15.15 15.83
N ALA A 536 -9.47 14.68 15.56
CA ALA A 536 -8.72 15.06 14.36
C ALA A 536 -9.45 14.60 13.09
N LEU A 537 -9.91 13.34 13.08
CA LEU A 537 -10.68 12.77 11.98
C LEU A 537 -11.98 13.56 11.74
N ALA A 538 -12.74 13.80 12.81
CA ALA A 538 -14.00 14.53 12.73
C ALA A 538 -13.79 15.98 12.26
N LEU A 539 -12.79 16.69 12.77
CA LEU A 539 -12.47 18.05 12.35
C LEU A 539 -12.06 18.12 10.88
N ARG A 540 -11.31 17.13 10.37
CA ARG A 540 -10.95 17.05 8.95
C ARG A 540 -12.20 16.89 8.08
N TRP A 541 -13.08 15.95 8.43
CA TRP A 541 -14.33 15.75 7.70
C TRP A 541 -15.27 16.95 7.77
N VAL A 542 -15.39 17.59 8.94
CA VAL A 542 -16.18 18.82 9.09
C VAL A 542 -15.61 19.93 8.19
N LYS A 543 -14.28 20.10 8.12
CA LYS A 543 -13.67 21.08 7.20
C LYS A 543 -13.98 20.78 5.73
N ASP A 544 -13.82 19.53 5.31
CA ASP A 544 -14.13 19.13 3.92
C ASP A 544 -15.62 19.34 3.59
N LEU A 545 -16.53 19.02 4.51
CA LEU A 545 -17.98 19.23 4.33
C LEU A 545 -18.36 20.71 4.37
N CYS A 546 -17.71 21.55 5.17
CA CYS A 546 -17.91 22.99 5.12
C CYS A 546 -17.42 23.57 3.78
N ALA A 547 -16.30 23.10 3.23
CA ALA A 547 -15.85 23.50 1.90
C ALA A 547 -16.85 23.09 0.80
N ALA A 548 -17.47 21.91 0.93
CA ALA A 548 -18.54 21.44 0.06
C ALA A 548 -19.79 22.32 0.16
N LEU A 549 -20.31 22.55 1.37
CA LEU A 549 -21.50 23.36 1.63
C LEU A 549 -21.31 24.82 1.18
N TRP A 550 -20.09 25.36 1.27
CA TRP A 550 -19.80 26.71 0.76
C TRP A 550 -20.11 26.87 -0.73
N GLN A 551 -19.95 25.82 -1.54
CA GLN A 551 -20.30 25.86 -2.97
C GLN A 551 -21.77 26.16 -3.21
N LEU A 552 -22.64 25.74 -2.29
CA LEU A 552 -24.08 26.03 -2.31
C LEU A 552 -24.39 27.38 -1.65
N HIS A 553 -23.80 27.64 -0.49
CA HIS A 553 -24.09 28.83 0.31
C HIS A 553 -23.69 30.13 -0.42
N GLN A 554 -22.59 30.12 -1.18
CA GLN A 554 -22.14 31.31 -1.93
C GLN A 554 -23.13 31.77 -3.02
N VAL A 555 -24.00 30.87 -3.46
CA VAL A 555 -25.09 31.15 -4.42
C VAL A 555 -26.47 31.15 -3.77
N ARG A 556 -26.53 31.25 -2.43
CA ARG A 556 -27.76 31.28 -1.61
C ARG A 556 -28.63 30.03 -1.73
N LEU A 557 -28.02 28.88 -1.98
CA LEU A 557 -28.68 27.58 -1.87
C LEU A 557 -28.36 26.94 -0.52
N VAL A 558 -29.36 26.30 0.07
CA VAL A 558 -29.26 25.51 1.30
C VAL A 558 -29.55 24.05 0.96
N HIS A 559 -28.74 23.12 1.47
CA HIS A 559 -28.89 21.69 1.24
C HIS A 559 -30.19 21.14 1.83
N GLY A 560 -30.47 21.48 3.10
CA GLY A 560 -31.75 21.21 3.77
C GLY A 560 -31.94 19.81 4.34
N ASP A 561 -31.01 18.88 4.10
CA ASP A 561 -31.06 17.49 4.61
C ASP A 561 -29.65 16.91 4.83
N VAL A 562 -28.79 17.66 5.52
CA VAL A 562 -27.50 17.13 5.97
C VAL A 562 -27.76 16.09 7.07
N SER A 563 -27.48 14.82 6.78
CA SER A 563 -27.70 13.69 7.69
C SER A 563 -26.57 12.65 7.57
N PRO A 564 -26.34 11.77 8.55
CA PRO A 564 -25.30 10.73 8.46
C PRO A 564 -25.52 9.73 7.31
N ARG A 565 -26.75 9.64 6.78
CA ARG A 565 -27.08 8.78 5.63
C ARG A 565 -26.68 9.42 4.29
N ASN A 566 -26.63 10.75 4.26
CA ASN A 566 -26.33 11.55 3.08
C ASN A 566 -24.85 11.98 3.03
N ILE A 567 -24.03 11.58 4.02
CA ILE A 567 -22.58 11.77 4.01
C ILE A 567 -21.95 10.40 3.75
N ILE A 568 -21.27 10.23 2.61
CA ILE A 568 -20.58 9.00 2.25
C ILE A 568 -19.11 9.14 2.61
N VAL A 569 -18.57 8.15 3.33
CA VAL A 569 -17.17 8.05 3.70
C VAL A 569 -16.45 7.11 2.72
N GLU A 570 -15.49 7.66 1.98
CA GLU A 570 -14.74 6.96 0.92
C GLU A 570 -13.23 7.10 1.16
N GLY A 571 -12.53 6.01 1.47
CA GLY A 571 -11.06 6.03 1.60
C GLY A 571 -10.54 7.08 2.57
N GLY A 572 -11.29 7.35 3.65
CA GLY A 572 -10.99 8.39 4.63
C GLY A 572 -11.47 9.81 4.27
N ASN A 573 -12.09 10.04 3.11
CA ASN A 573 -12.75 11.30 2.75
C ASN A 573 -14.26 11.24 2.98
N VAL A 574 -14.92 12.40 2.91
CA VAL A 574 -16.37 12.53 3.00
C VAL A 574 -16.97 13.21 1.76
N VAL A 575 -18.08 12.68 1.26
CA VAL A 575 -18.82 13.22 0.12
C VAL A 575 -20.27 13.40 0.51
N LEU A 576 -20.80 14.61 0.38
CA LEU A 576 -22.20 14.92 0.64
C LEU A 576 -23.04 14.63 -0.61
N THR A 577 -24.14 13.89 -0.42
CA THR A 577 -25.07 13.46 -1.47
C THR A 577 -26.50 13.85 -1.12
N ASP A 578 -27.42 13.53 -2.02
CA ASP A 578 -28.87 13.75 -1.93
C ASP A 578 -29.34 15.21 -1.96
N TYR A 579 -29.68 15.70 -3.16
CA TYR A 579 -30.11 17.07 -3.38
C TYR A 579 -31.63 17.27 -3.39
N ASP A 580 -32.39 16.27 -2.98
CA ASP A 580 -33.86 16.24 -3.04
C ASP A 580 -34.52 17.43 -2.30
N THR A 581 -33.87 17.96 -1.26
CA THR A 581 -34.37 19.03 -0.39
C THR A 581 -33.73 20.40 -0.64
N VAL A 582 -32.83 20.51 -1.63
CA VAL A 582 -32.09 21.76 -1.89
C VAL A 582 -33.08 22.88 -2.23
N ALA A 583 -32.95 24.00 -1.53
CA ALA A 583 -33.86 25.13 -1.68
C ALA A 583 -33.13 26.48 -1.63
N ASP A 584 -33.79 27.54 -2.10
CA ASP A 584 -33.25 28.89 -1.96
C ASP A 584 -33.26 29.28 -0.48
N GLN A 585 -32.25 30.02 -0.05
CA GLN A 585 -32.24 30.64 1.26
C GLN A 585 -33.51 31.48 1.46
N ALA A 586 -34.07 31.41 2.68
CA ALA A 586 -35.33 32.01 3.09
C ALA A 586 -36.62 31.35 2.53
N SER A 587 -36.52 30.20 1.88
CA SER A 587 -37.69 29.38 1.54
C SER A 587 -38.21 28.58 2.74
N VAL A 588 -39.47 28.14 2.70
CA VAL A 588 -40.05 27.29 3.74
C VAL A 588 -39.70 25.82 3.46
N PRO A 589 -39.04 25.10 4.39
CA PRO A 589 -38.68 23.70 4.21
C PRO A 589 -39.94 22.83 4.19
N ARG A 590 -40.01 21.90 3.22
CA ARG A 590 -41.17 21.00 3.06
C ARG A 590 -41.05 19.76 3.93
N THR A 591 -39.85 19.20 4.00
CA THR A 591 -39.48 18.00 4.75
C THR A 591 -38.27 18.32 5.63
N HIS A 592 -38.10 17.55 6.69
CA HIS A 592 -36.94 17.66 7.57
C HIS A 592 -36.74 16.34 8.33
N HIS A 593 -35.49 16.03 8.67
CA HIS A 593 -35.18 14.91 9.56
C HIS A 593 -35.18 15.40 11.01
N ALA A 594 -36.17 14.99 11.80
CA ALA A 594 -36.43 15.55 13.13
C ALA A 594 -35.25 15.45 14.13
N TRP A 595 -34.32 14.52 13.91
CA TRP A 595 -33.13 14.34 14.76
C TRP A 595 -32.06 15.42 14.51
N TYR A 596 -31.98 15.96 13.29
CA TYR A 596 -30.89 16.86 12.87
C TYR A 596 -31.37 18.26 12.51
N ALA A 597 -32.66 18.44 12.21
CA ALA A 597 -33.23 19.74 11.87
C ALA A 597 -33.21 20.72 13.06
N SER A 598 -33.08 22.02 12.81
CA SER A 598 -33.20 23.04 13.86
C SER A 598 -34.66 23.27 14.27
N ASP A 599 -34.91 23.84 15.45
CA ASP A 599 -36.27 24.22 15.89
C ASP A 599 -36.98 25.14 14.88
N SER A 600 -36.23 26.02 14.20
CA SER A 600 -36.76 26.90 13.16
C SER A 600 -37.25 26.11 11.95
N VAL A 601 -36.49 25.11 11.50
CA VAL A 601 -36.87 24.23 10.39
C VAL A 601 -38.07 23.35 10.76
N GLU A 602 -38.12 22.81 11.98
CA GLU A 602 -39.27 22.03 12.47
C GLU A 602 -40.54 22.86 12.56
N ALA A 603 -40.43 24.13 12.99
CA ALA A 603 -41.52 25.10 13.01
C ALA A 603 -41.89 25.63 11.61
N ARG A 604 -41.28 25.10 10.54
CA ARG A 604 -41.47 25.54 9.14
C ARG A 604 -41.18 27.03 8.94
N ALA A 605 -40.23 27.59 9.68
CA ALA A 605 -39.69 28.90 9.41
C ALA A 605 -38.77 28.88 8.17
N ALA A 606 -38.44 30.06 7.67
CA ALA A 606 -37.57 30.22 6.51
C ALA A 606 -36.18 29.61 6.75
N ILE A 607 -35.75 28.68 5.90
CA ILE A 607 -34.48 27.96 6.05
C ILE A 607 -33.28 28.86 5.72
N THR A 608 -32.20 28.72 6.47
CA THR A 608 -30.96 29.50 6.32
C THR A 608 -29.75 28.59 6.13
N THR A 609 -28.65 29.15 5.62
CA THR A 609 -27.36 28.46 5.52
C THR A 609 -26.81 27.98 6.87
N SER A 610 -27.23 28.62 7.98
CA SER A 610 -26.87 28.18 9.33
C SER A 610 -27.53 26.86 9.74
N ASP A 611 -28.67 26.50 9.12
CA ASP A 611 -29.39 25.26 9.43
C ASP A 611 -28.68 24.02 8.91
N ASP A 612 -27.96 24.11 7.78
CA ASP A 612 -27.09 23.02 7.29
C ASP A 612 -25.93 22.73 8.26
N LEU A 613 -25.37 23.78 8.88
CA LEU A 613 -24.29 23.64 9.86
C LEU A 613 -24.79 23.11 11.20
N PHE A 614 -26.01 23.50 11.60
CA PHE A 614 -26.70 22.92 12.76
C PHE A 614 -26.87 21.40 12.56
N ALA A 615 -27.37 20.99 11.39
CA ALA A 615 -27.56 19.59 11.05
C ALA A 615 -26.23 18.83 10.96
N LEU A 616 -25.19 19.41 10.34
CA LEU A 616 -23.84 18.85 10.29
C LEU A 616 -23.28 18.56 11.69
N ALA A 617 -23.41 19.51 12.62
CA ALA A 617 -22.95 19.32 13.99
C ALA A 617 -23.74 18.23 14.72
N ALA A 618 -25.06 18.19 14.56
CA ALA A 618 -25.89 17.12 15.11
C ALA A 618 -25.50 15.73 14.55
N CYS A 619 -25.11 15.63 13.27
CA CYS A 619 -24.62 14.40 12.66
C CYS A 619 -23.35 13.88 13.33
N PHE A 620 -22.35 14.74 13.49
CA PHE A 620 -21.07 14.35 14.08
C PHE A 620 -21.22 14.00 15.57
N PHE A 621 -22.04 14.73 16.31
CA PHE A 621 -22.37 14.36 17.68
C PHE A 621 -22.96 12.93 17.74
N HIS A 622 -23.94 12.64 16.88
CA HIS A 622 -24.60 11.35 16.88
C HIS A 622 -23.64 10.19 16.58
N VAL A 623 -22.83 10.32 15.53
CA VAL A 623 -21.95 9.24 15.05
C VAL A 623 -20.79 8.99 16.02
N ILE A 624 -20.22 10.05 16.60
CA ILE A 624 -19.10 9.94 17.54
C ILE A 624 -19.53 9.30 18.85
N PHE A 625 -20.71 9.67 19.37
CA PHE A 625 -21.15 9.26 20.70
C PHE A 625 -22.16 8.12 20.72
N ASP A 626 -22.62 7.64 19.56
CA ASP A 626 -23.69 6.65 19.42
C ASP A 626 -24.95 7.06 20.23
N ARG A 627 -25.31 8.35 20.14
CA ARG A 627 -26.41 8.95 20.91
C ARG A 627 -27.21 9.94 20.10
N GLU A 628 -28.52 9.99 20.35
CA GLU A 628 -29.37 11.00 19.74
C GLU A 628 -29.01 12.42 20.26
N PRO A 629 -28.73 13.41 19.39
CA PRO A 629 -28.12 14.68 19.77
C PRO A 629 -28.86 15.53 20.81
N PHE A 630 -30.19 15.46 20.83
CA PHE A 630 -31.05 16.35 21.61
C PHE A 630 -32.00 15.61 22.56
N LEU A 631 -31.76 14.31 22.79
CA LEU A 631 -32.62 13.48 23.61
C LEU A 631 -32.24 13.60 25.09
N PHE A 632 -33.13 14.18 25.90
CA PHE A 632 -32.97 14.29 27.36
C PHE A 632 -34.03 13.43 28.04
N GLY A 633 -33.63 12.26 28.55
CA GLY A 633 -34.56 11.22 29.00
C GLY A 633 -35.36 10.66 27.82
N ALA A 634 -36.69 10.83 27.84
CA ALA A 634 -37.58 10.40 26.74
C ALA A 634 -38.08 11.57 25.86
N ILE A 635 -37.56 12.79 26.06
CA ILE A 635 -38.06 14.01 25.41
C ILE A 635 -36.93 14.71 24.68
N ARG A 636 -37.17 15.11 23.42
CA ARG A 636 -36.23 15.90 22.63
C ARG A 636 -36.31 17.39 23.02
N ARG A 637 -35.18 18.01 23.39
CA ARG A 637 -35.10 19.43 23.82
C ARG A 637 -33.95 20.18 23.12
N LYS A 638 -34.18 20.72 21.94
CA LYS A 638 -33.15 21.42 21.13
C LYS A 638 -32.78 22.80 21.67
N ASN A 639 -33.69 23.45 22.38
CA ASN A 639 -33.45 24.72 23.06
C ASN A 639 -32.39 24.63 24.18
N GLN A 640 -31.96 23.43 24.58
CA GLN A 640 -30.88 23.20 25.55
C GLN A 640 -29.52 22.90 24.91
N GLY A 641 -29.43 22.86 23.57
CA GLY A 641 -28.22 22.44 22.87
C GLY A 641 -28.03 20.92 22.89
N LEU A 642 -26.83 20.47 22.51
CA LEU A 642 -26.47 19.04 22.47
C LEU A 642 -26.45 18.42 23.88
N ASN A 643 -26.89 17.17 24.01
CA ASN A 643 -26.92 16.48 25.29
C ASN A 643 -25.55 15.88 25.68
N TRP A 644 -24.76 16.65 26.44
CA TRP A 644 -23.46 16.22 26.96
C TRP A 644 -23.51 15.40 28.27
N GLU A 645 -24.69 15.00 28.77
CA GLU A 645 -24.82 14.23 30.02
C GLU A 645 -24.09 12.87 29.93
N ASN A 646 -23.24 12.55 30.90
CA ASN A 646 -22.45 11.31 30.94
C ASN A 646 -21.54 11.11 29.70
N ILE A 647 -20.98 12.18 29.15
CA ILE A 647 -19.96 12.15 28.09
C ILE A 647 -18.70 12.88 28.59
N GLU A 648 -17.57 12.20 28.59
CA GLU A 648 -16.26 12.78 28.93
C GLU A 648 -15.72 13.61 27.75
N ALA A 649 -16.37 14.73 27.45
CA ALA A 649 -16.04 15.58 26.29
C ALA A 649 -14.73 16.38 26.43
N ALA A 650 -13.88 16.06 27.42
CA ALA A 650 -12.57 16.68 27.62
C ALA A 650 -11.55 16.26 26.53
N GLU A 651 -11.79 15.12 25.87
CA GLU A 651 -10.92 14.55 24.84
C GLU A 651 -11.17 15.10 23.42
N ILE A 652 -12.21 15.94 23.23
CA ILE A 652 -12.56 16.56 21.94
C ILE A 652 -12.84 18.09 22.01
N PRO A 653 -11.94 18.90 22.64
CA PRO A 653 -12.21 20.29 23.01
C PRO A 653 -12.49 21.25 21.84
N GLN A 654 -11.76 21.15 20.74
CA GLN A 654 -11.91 22.00 19.55
C GLN A 654 -13.18 21.62 18.77
N LEU A 655 -13.45 20.33 18.61
CA LEU A 655 -14.68 19.86 17.97
C LEU A 655 -15.89 20.27 18.79
N ARG A 656 -15.86 20.12 20.11
CA ARG A 656 -16.95 20.56 21.00
C ARG A 656 -17.29 22.05 20.82
N LYS A 657 -16.29 22.94 20.79
CA LYS A 657 -16.52 24.37 20.55
C LYS A 657 -17.26 24.61 19.22
N PHE A 658 -16.88 23.88 18.18
CA PHE A 658 -17.55 23.96 16.89
C PHE A 658 -19.00 23.46 16.98
N LEU A 659 -19.21 22.27 17.56
CA LEU A 659 -20.53 21.65 17.72
C LEU A 659 -21.49 22.53 18.52
N ASP A 660 -21.04 23.08 19.65
CA ASP A 660 -21.84 23.96 20.51
C ASP A 660 -22.21 25.27 19.80
N ARG A 661 -21.27 25.89 19.06
CA ARG A 661 -21.57 27.12 18.30
C ARG A 661 -22.51 26.85 17.13
N ALA A 662 -22.32 25.76 16.39
CA ALA A 662 -23.18 25.39 15.27
C ALA A 662 -24.62 25.05 15.72
N THR A 663 -24.77 24.45 16.91
CA THR A 663 -26.08 24.03 17.45
C THR A 663 -26.70 25.02 18.44
N HIS A 664 -26.16 26.24 18.53
CA HIS A 664 -26.62 27.21 19.52
C HIS A 664 -28.14 27.49 19.43
N PRO A 665 -28.89 27.52 20.56
CA PRO A 665 -30.35 27.72 20.53
C PRO A 665 -30.80 29.01 19.84
N ASN A 666 -30.05 30.10 20.01
CA ASN A 666 -30.25 31.34 19.27
C ASN A 666 -29.56 31.27 17.89
N PRO A 667 -30.31 31.34 16.75
CA PRO A 667 -29.74 31.30 15.41
C PRO A 667 -28.71 32.40 15.11
N GLN A 668 -28.82 33.58 15.73
CA GLN A 668 -27.91 34.71 15.50
C GLN A 668 -26.50 34.48 16.08
N GLN A 669 -26.35 33.49 16.97
CA GLN A 669 -25.07 33.12 17.57
C GLN A 669 -24.42 31.92 16.85
N ARG A 670 -25.13 31.30 15.90
CA ARG A 670 -24.58 30.25 15.04
C ARG A 670 -23.64 30.86 13.99
N PHE A 671 -22.93 29.98 13.27
CA PHE A 671 -22.17 30.38 12.10
C PHE A 671 -23.11 30.93 11.01
N LEU A 672 -22.69 32.00 10.35
CA LEU A 672 -23.49 32.62 9.28
C LEU A 672 -23.59 31.70 8.06
N ASP A 673 -22.45 31.15 7.63
CA ASP A 673 -22.32 30.25 6.50
C ASP A 673 -21.10 29.32 6.69
N ALA A 674 -20.86 28.46 5.70
CA ALA A 674 -19.82 27.45 5.79
C ALA A 674 -18.40 28.04 5.70
N ARG A 675 -18.24 29.26 5.17
CA ARG A 675 -16.95 29.97 5.13
C ARG A 675 -16.61 30.56 6.50
N ASP A 676 -17.59 31.08 7.22
CA ASP A 676 -17.44 31.51 8.63
C ASP A 676 -17.02 30.31 9.51
N ALA A 677 -17.69 29.17 9.35
CA ALA A 677 -17.30 27.90 9.98
C ALA A 677 -15.86 27.47 9.66
N LEU A 678 -15.45 27.48 8.38
CA LEU A 678 -14.06 27.16 7.98
C LEU A 678 -13.03 28.12 8.58
N SER A 679 -13.35 29.40 8.63
CA SER A 679 -12.47 30.43 9.20
C SER A 679 -12.28 30.21 10.70
N PHE A 680 -13.36 29.88 11.42
CA PHE A 680 -13.30 29.50 12.83
C PHE A 680 -12.42 28.27 13.06
N LEU A 681 -12.53 27.24 12.21
CA LEU A 681 -11.76 26.00 12.33
C LEU A 681 -10.27 26.14 11.93
N THR A 682 -9.87 27.24 11.28
CA THR A 682 -8.48 27.48 10.81
C THR A 682 -7.75 28.58 11.59
N ALA A 683 -8.48 29.50 12.23
CA ALA A 683 -7.90 30.64 12.95
C ALA A 683 -7.10 30.26 14.22
N GLU A 684 -7.40 29.14 14.88
CA GLU A 684 -6.66 28.74 16.11
C GLU A 684 -5.26 28.13 15.83
N VAL A 685 -4.87 27.87 14.58
CA VAL A 685 -3.53 27.34 14.23
C VAL A 685 -2.46 28.46 14.11
N LYS A 686 -2.88 29.73 14.04
CA LYS A 686 -1.98 30.89 13.94
C LYS A 686 -2.03 31.77 15.19
N THR A 687 -1.44 31.30 16.28
CA THR A 687 -1.00 32.21 17.35
C THR A 687 0.40 32.72 17.04
N GLY A 688 0.47 33.80 16.26
CA GLY A 688 1.75 34.48 15.97
C GLY A 688 1.67 35.51 14.85
N GLY A 689 1.14 36.70 15.14
CA GLY A 689 1.36 37.93 14.35
C GLY A 689 0.13 38.47 13.60
N PRO A 690 -0.16 39.78 13.68
CA PRO A 690 -1.22 40.40 12.89
C PRO A 690 -0.75 40.54 11.43
N SER A 691 -1.30 39.74 10.52
CA SER A 691 -1.08 39.95 9.08
C SER A 691 -2.13 40.90 8.51
N SER A 692 -1.62 42.02 8.00
CA SER A 692 -2.30 42.97 7.15
C SER A 692 -2.98 42.31 5.95
N VAL A 693 -4.25 42.66 5.75
CA VAL A 693 -5.00 42.38 4.51
C VAL A 693 -4.24 43.01 3.34
N THR A 694 -3.68 42.17 2.47
CA THR A 694 -3.08 42.61 1.21
C THR A 694 -4.14 42.45 0.11
N PRO A 695 -4.41 43.47 -0.72
CA PRO A 695 -5.35 43.34 -1.82
C PRO A 695 -4.81 42.38 -2.90
N SER A 696 -5.69 41.56 -3.46
CA SER A 696 -5.39 40.61 -4.53
C SER A 696 -4.78 41.32 -5.75
N PRO A 697 -3.72 40.76 -6.38
CA PRO A 697 -3.14 41.31 -7.60
C PRO A 697 -4.10 41.17 -8.80
N PRO A 698 -3.96 42.01 -9.84
CA PRO A 698 -4.79 41.95 -11.04
C PRO A 698 -4.61 40.62 -11.79
N LEU A 699 -5.71 40.09 -12.34
CA LEU A 699 -5.74 38.92 -13.21
C LEU A 699 -4.79 39.14 -14.40
N THR A 700 -3.64 38.46 -14.37
CA THR A 700 -2.65 38.52 -15.45
C THR A 700 -3.10 37.56 -16.55
N THR A 701 -3.25 38.05 -17.80
CA THR A 701 -3.58 37.19 -18.95
C THR A 701 -2.38 36.33 -19.34
N LEU A 702 -2.52 35.01 -19.27
CA LEU A 702 -1.48 34.04 -19.62
C LEU A 702 -1.36 33.87 -21.15
N SER A 703 -0.15 33.70 -21.67
CA SER A 703 0.11 33.48 -23.11
C SER A 703 1.16 32.38 -23.34
N ALA A 704 1.25 31.84 -24.56
CA ALA A 704 2.28 30.86 -24.89
C ALA A 704 3.67 31.51 -24.85
N GLN A 705 4.57 30.95 -24.05
CA GLN A 705 5.95 31.41 -23.87
C GLN A 705 6.93 30.27 -24.19
N VAL A 706 8.05 30.60 -24.81
CA VAL A 706 9.11 29.64 -25.19
C VAL A 706 10.43 30.07 -24.53
N VAL A 707 11.19 29.10 -24.04
CA VAL A 707 12.51 29.32 -23.42
C VAL A 707 13.57 28.53 -24.18
N ASP A 708 14.44 29.22 -24.91
CA ASP A 708 15.48 28.57 -25.74
C ASP A 708 16.42 27.68 -24.91
N ARG A 709 16.74 28.10 -23.68
CA ARG A 709 17.57 27.32 -22.76
C ARG A 709 17.03 25.93 -22.48
N LEU A 710 15.70 25.73 -22.51
CA LEU A 710 15.12 24.40 -22.34
C LEU A 710 15.52 23.49 -23.50
N ASN A 711 15.55 24.00 -24.73
CA ASN A 711 15.94 23.22 -25.91
C ASN A 711 17.42 22.83 -25.84
N ASP A 712 18.28 23.77 -25.41
CA ASP A 712 19.70 23.49 -25.19
C ASP A 712 19.92 22.39 -24.14
N LEU A 713 19.19 22.47 -23.02
CA LEU A 713 19.23 21.43 -21.97
C LEU A 713 18.80 20.07 -22.54
N LEU A 714 17.68 20.01 -23.23
CA LEU A 714 17.15 18.76 -23.80
C LEU A 714 18.10 18.13 -24.82
N SER A 715 18.93 18.91 -25.52
CA SER A 715 19.94 18.41 -26.47
C SER A 715 21.09 17.61 -25.82
N ALA A 716 21.25 17.70 -24.50
CA ALA A 716 22.21 16.91 -23.75
C ALA A 716 21.71 15.49 -23.41
N TYR A 717 20.39 15.24 -23.53
CA TYR A 717 19.80 13.94 -23.25
C TYR A 717 19.57 13.13 -24.54
N PRO A 718 20.18 11.93 -24.70
CA PRO A 718 20.09 11.16 -25.95
C PRO A 718 18.67 10.79 -26.37
N GLY A 719 17.76 10.57 -25.42
CA GLY A 719 16.37 10.20 -25.67
C GLY A 719 15.44 11.38 -26.01
N SER A 720 15.96 12.60 -26.09
CA SER A 720 15.17 13.76 -26.51
C SER A 720 15.03 13.84 -28.03
N ARG A 721 14.04 14.60 -28.52
CA ARG A 721 13.86 14.83 -29.97
C ARG A 721 15.00 15.62 -30.63
N TYR A 722 15.80 16.35 -29.85
CA TYR A 722 16.95 17.10 -30.35
C TYR A 722 18.19 16.20 -30.49
N GLY A 723 18.09 14.94 -30.03
CA GLY A 723 19.18 13.98 -30.04
C GLY A 723 20.31 14.37 -29.09
N ASN A 724 21.50 13.82 -29.33
CA ASN A 724 22.70 14.11 -28.56
C ASN A 724 23.64 15.02 -29.36
N ALA A 725 23.25 16.28 -29.53
CA ALA A 725 24.06 17.25 -30.28
C ALA A 725 25.36 17.61 -29.52
N GLU A 726 25.32 17.54 -28.19
CA GLU A 726 26.39 17.95 -27.27
C GLU A 726 27.44 16.86 -26.99
N THR A 727 28.10 16.35 -28.04
CA THR A 727 29.02 15.21 -27.92
C THR A 727 30.51 15.55 -28.03
N ARG A 728 30.88 16.81 -28.25
CA ARG A 728 32.28 17.18 -28.58
C ARG A 728 32.75 18.41 -27.82
N GLY A 729 33.27 18.19 -26.61
CA GLY A 729 34.04 19.21 -25.90
C GLY A 729 33.24 20.47 -25.53
N LEU A 730 33.88 21.63 -25.64
CA LEU A 730 33.34 22.97 -25.38
C LEU A 730 33.00 23.73 -26.67
N ASP A 731 32.62 23.01 -27.73
CA ASP A 731 32.43 23.61 -29.07
C ASP A 731 31.12 24.42 -29.21
N SER A 732 30.18 24.30 -28.27
CA SER A 732 28.93 25.07 -28.25
C SER A 732 28.90 26.08 -27.08
N ASP A 733 28.12 27.15 -27.25
CA ASP A 733 27.91 28.13 -26.19
C ASP A 733 27.28 27.49 -24.94
N PHE A 734 26.37 26.52 -25.13
CA PHE A 734 25.76 25.78 -24.04
C PHE A 734 26.77 24.91 -23.29
N ALA A 735 27.64 24.17 -23.97
CA ALA A 735 28.71 23.37 -23.35
C ALA A 735 29.67 24.25 -22.55
N ALA A 736 30.06 25.41 -23.10
CA ALA A 736 30.90 26.38 -22.41
C ALA A 736 30.21 26.98 -21.18
N GLN A 737 28.93 27.31 -21.27
CA GLN A 737 28.15 27.88 -20.15
C GLN A 737 27.86 26.87 -19.02
N THR A 738 27.84 25.57 -19.34
CA THR A 738 27.57 24.47 -18.41
C THR A 738 28.80 23.68 -17.98
N TYR A 739 30.00 24.13 -18.36
CA TYR A 739 31.25 23.62 -17.80
C TYR A 739 31.40 24.01 -16.32
N VAL A 740 31.81 23.04 -15.50
CA VAL A 740 32.05 23.22 -14.07
C VAL A 740 33.51 22.95 -13.80
N GLU A 741 34.21 23.96 -13.31
CA GLU A 741 35.61 23.83 -12.91
C GLU A 741 35.73 23.00 -11.62
N THR A 742 36.70 22.10 -11.61
CA THR A 742 37.02 21.20 -10.49
C THR A 742 38.31 21.64 -9.78
N GLY A 743 38.63 21.01 -8.64
CA GLY A 743 39.93 21.23 -7.99
C GLY A 743 41.11 20.90 -8.91
N LEU A 744 40.92 19.95 -9.83
CA LEU A 744 41.91 19.53 -10.81
C LEU A 744 42.20 20.62 -11.85
N ASP A 745 41.17 21.35 -12.31
CA ASP A 745 41.33 22.47 -13.23
C ASP A 745 42.26 23.53 -12.63
N GLN A 746 42.02 23.90 -11.37
CA GLN A 746 42.81 24.91 -10.67
C GLN A 746 44.25 24.46 -10.43
N ALA A 747 44.43 23.21 -9.97
CA ALA A 747 45.76 22.65 -9.70
C ALA A 747 46.62 22.58 -10.97
N LEU A 748 46.08 22.05 -12.07
CA LEU A 748 46.82 21.94 -13.32
C LEU A 748 47.06 23.30 -13.99
N LYS A 749 46.13 24.24 -13.90
CA LYS A 749 46.34 25.62 -14.37
C LYS A 749 47.55 26.25 -13.67
N GLN A 750 47.62 26.14 -12.34
CA GLN A 750 48.74 26.66 -11.56
C GLN A 750 50.06 25.96 -11.93
N ASP A 751 50.05 24.64 -12.09
CA ASP A 751 51.26 23.88 -12.46
C ASP A 751 51.79 24.24 -13.85
N VAL A 752 50.91 24.45 -14.82
CA VAL A 752 51.31 24.86 -16.18
C VAL A 752 51.86 26.29 -16.17
N GLN A 753 51.20 27.23 -15.48
CA GLN A 753 51.64 28.62 -15.37
C GLN A 753 52.97 28.77 -14.63
N ALA A 754 53.18 27.98 -13.57
CA ALA A 754 54.42 27.96 -12.78
C ALA A 754 55.55 27.13 -13.41
N ALA A 755 55.31 26.47 -14.56
CA ALA A 755 56.24 25.54 -15.20
C ALA A 755 56.69 24.37 -14.30
N ASN A 756 55.78 23.87 -13.47
CA ASN A 756 56.00 22.70 -12.59
C ASN A 756 55.79 21.37 -13.32
N VAL A 757 55.06 21.37 -14.43
CA VAL A 757 54.67 20.16 -15.18
C VAL A 757 55.15 20.21 -16.64
N ASP A 758 55.75 19.12 -17.11
CA ASP A 758 56.24 18.95 -18.48
C ASP A 758 55.28 18.08 -19.33
N LEU A 759 54.56 17.14 -18.71
CA LEU A 759 53.59 16.29 -19.40
C LEU A 759 52.34 16.05 -18.53
N ILE A 760 51.17 16.20 -19.14
CA ILE A 760 49.85 15.88 -18.57
C ILE A 760 49.20 14.81 -19.45
N VAL A 761 48.84 13.69 -18.85
CA VAL A 761 48.10 12.61 -19.52
C VAL A 761 46.80 12.38 -18.77
N LEU A 762 45.67 12.60 -19.44
CA LEU A 762 44.34 12.31 -18.92
C LEU A 762 43.82 11.00 -19.50
N PHE A 763 43.67 10.00 -18.64
CA PHE A 763 43.01 8.73 -18.93
C PHE A 763 41.54 8.76 -18.51
N GLY A 764 40.77 7.78 -18.98
CA GLY A 764 39.38 7.58 -18.56
C GLY A 764 38.48 7.10 -19.68
N ASN A 765 37.24 6.81 -19.32
CA ASN A 765 36.20 6.34 -20.24
C ASN A 765 35.69 7.45 -21.17
N ALA A 766 35.00 7.05 -22.23
CA ALA A 766 34.33 8.00 -23.12
C ALA A 766 33.24 8.76 -22.32
N GLY A 767 33.23 10.09 -22.39
CA GLY A 767 32.24 10.90 -21.67
C GLY A 767 32.74 11.53 -20.35
N ASP A 768 33.94 11.19 -19.86
CA ASP A 768 34.55 11.82 -18.67
C ASP A 768 34.93 13.30 -18.84
N GLY A 769 34.73 13.87 -20.02
CA GLY A 769 35.02 15.28 -20.27
C GLY A 769 36.51 15.61 -20.48
N LYS A 770 37.37 14.62 -20.75
CA LYS A 770 38.82 14.82 -21.01
C LYS A 770 39.10 15.92 -22.04
N THR A 771 38.41 15.89 -23.17
CA THR A 771 38.56 16.88 -24.24
C THR A 771 38.11 18.27 -23.78
N ALA A 772 36.97 18.37 -23.11
CA ALA A 772 36.46 19.64 -22.58
C ALA A 772 37.42 20.23 -21.54
N PHE A 773 37.99 19.39 -20.67
CA PHE A 773 39.01 19.79 -19.69
C PHE A 773 40.24 20.38 -20.37
N LEU A 774 40.80 19.71 -21.38
CA LEU A 774 41.97 20.24 -22.09
C LEU A 774 41.66 21.52 -22.89
N GLN A 775 40.46 21.65 -23.46
CA GLN A 775 40.03 22.88 -24.10
C GLN A 775 39.94 24.03 -23.09
N ASN A 776 39.39 23.79 -21.91
CA ASN A 776 39.32 24.77 -20.83
C ASN A 776 40.73 25.17 -20.35
N LEU A 777 41.58 24.17 -20.04
CA LEU A 777 42.96 24.41 -19.62
C LEU A 777 43.73 25.21 -20.66
N ALA A 778 43.61 24.86 -21.94
CA ALA A 778 44.26 25.59 -23.03
C ALA A 778 43.77 27.04 -23.13
N LYS A 779 42.46 27.28 -23.02
CA LYS A 779 41.88 28.63 -23.00
C LYS A 779 42.42 29.45 -21.83
N GLU A 780 42.46 28.88 -20.64
CA GLU A 780 42.91 29.56 -19.42
C GLU A 780 44.41 29.91 -19.42
N VAL A 781 45.25 29.12 -20.09
CA VAL A 781 46.71 29.36 -20.15
C VAL A 781 47.17 30.10 -21.42
N SER A 782 46.41 30.04 -22.51
CA SER A 782 46.80 30.64 -23.81
C SER A 782 45.86 31.72 -24.34
N GLY A 783 44.71 31.95 -23.70
CA GLY A 783 43.75 33.01 -24.04
C GLY A 783 42.66 32.60 -25.04
N ASP A 784 42.89 31.59 -25.88
CA ASP A 784 41.97 31.16 -26.94
C ASP A 784 41.44 29.73 -26.72
N LEU A 785 40.16 29.52 -27.01
CA LEU A 785 39.56 28.18 -27.04
C LEU A 785 39.99 27.43 -28.30
N ILE A 786 40.41 26.17 -28.16
CA ILE A 786 40.78 25.31 -29.29
C ILE A 786 39.55 24.51 -29.73
N PRO A 787 39.04 24.65 -30.97
CA PRO A 787 37.93 23.83 -31.46
C PRO A 787 38.32 22.35 -31.52
N SER A 788 37.40 21.44 -31.16
CA SER A 788 37.72 20.00 -31.12
C SER A 788 38.18 19.43 -32.47
N GLN A 789 37.78 20.06 -33.59
CA GLN A 789 38.17 19.68 -34.94
C GLN A 789 39.66 19.89 -35.24
N GLN A 790 40.33 20.84 -34.57
CA GLN A 790 41.77 21.07 -34.77
C GLN A 790 42.60 19.92 -34.18
N ARG A 791 42.10 19.25 -33.14
CA ARG A 791 42.69 18.10 -32.41
C ARG A 791 44.09 18.32 -31.83
N LEU A 792 45.07 18.68 -32.64
CA LEU A 792 46.44 18.97 -32.25
C LEU A 792 46.70 20.49 -32.37
N CYS A 793 47.27 21.09 -31.33
CA CYS A 793 47.55 22.52 -31.31
C CYS A 793 48.84 22.83 -30.56
N GLU A 794 49.59 23.81 -31.04
CA GLU A 794 50.74 24.38 -30.35
C GLU A 794 50.50 25.87 -30.08
N ARG A 795 50.77 26.30 -28.85
CA ARG A 795 50.62 27.68 -28.38
C ARG A 795 51.85 28.11 -27.61
N ARG A 796 52.20 29.39 -27.66
CA ARG A 796 53.29 29.97 -26.87
C ARG A 796 52.69 30.68 -25.66
N LEU A 797 53.10 30.30 -24.46
CA LEU A 797 52.66 30.91 -23.21
C LEU A 797 53.40 32.24 -22.97
N GLU A 798 52.89 33.08 -22.07
CA GLU A 798 53.45 34.40 -21.74
C GLU A 798 54.93 34.34 -21.29
N ALA A 799 55.35 33.23 -20.66
CA ALA A 799 56.73 32.99 -20.24
C ALA A 799 57.67 32.50 -21.38
N GLY A 800 57.20 32.44 -22.63
CA GLY A 800 57.96 31.99 -23.79
C GLY A 800 58.04 30.47 -23.99
N ARG A 801 57.53 29.68 -23.03
CA ARG A 801 57.41 28.22 -23.04
C ARG A 801 56.32 27.76 -24.03
N MET A 802 56.53 26.61 -24.69
CA MET A 802 55.55 26.05 -25.63
C MET A 802 54.54 25.14 -24.93
N PHE A 803 53.26 25.28 -25.24
CA PHE A 803 52.18 24.40 -24.78
C PHE A 803 51.63 23.60 -25.97
N LYS A 804 51.77 22.27 -25.94
CA LYS A 804 51.30 21.37 -26.98
C LYS A 804 50.13 20.55 -26.46
N VAL A 805 49.02 20.55 -27.18
CA VAL A 805 47.79 19.87 -26.77
C VAL A 805 47.36 18.87 -27.83
N ASN A 806 47.00 17.66 -27.40
CA ASN A 806 46.28 16.68 -28.19
C ASN A 806 44.93 16.36 -27.52
N LEU A 807 43.84 16.84 -28.12
CA LEU A 807 42.48 16.75 -27.59
C LEU A 807 41.84 15.37 -27.72
N ASP A 808 42.37 14.50 -28.59
CA ASP A 808 41.93 13.12 -28.78
C ASP A 808 43.08 12.25 -29.30
N GLY A 809 43.83 11.67 -28.37
CA GLY A 809 44.94 10.75 -28.65
C GLY A 809 44.51 9.39 -29.19
N SER A 810 43.20 9.10 -29.28
CA SER A 810 42.71 7.79 -29.70
C SER A 810 42.42 7.69 -31.20
N ALA A 811 42.34 8.81 -31.90
CA ALA A 811 41.92 8.87 -33.30
C ALA A 811 43.07 9.22 -34.26
N ALA A 812 43.03 8.64 -35.47
CA ALA A 812 43.91 9.03 -36.57
C ALA A 812 43.61 10.45 -37.05
N TYR A 813 44.63 11.21 -37.48
CA TYR A 813 44.49 12.61 -37.92
C TYR A 813 45.48 12.94 -39.06
N GLN A 814 45.03 13.70 -40.06
CA GLN A 814 45.85 14.17 -41.20
C GLN A 814 46.75 13.08 -41.84
N ASN A 815 46.18 11.91 -42.18
CA ASN A 815 46.87 10.75 -42.77
C ASN A 815 47.93 10.06 -41.89
N GLN A 816 48.01 10.39 -40.60
CA GLN A 816 48.82 9.66 -39.61
C GLN A 816 47.93 8.78 -38.73
N SER A 817 48.40 7.58 -38.42
CA SER A 817 47.75 6.70 -37.44
C SER A 817 47.85 7.29 -36.03
N ALA A 818 46.93 6.91 -35.13
CA ALA A 818 46.97 7.35 -33.73
C ALA A 818 48.32 7.03 -33.06
N ASN A 819 48.86 5.83 -33.28
CA ASN A 819 50.13 5.40 -32.68
C ASN A 819 51.33 6.21 -33.20
N GLN A 820 51.35 6.61 -34.48
CA GLN A 820 52.38 7.51 -35.02
C GLN A 820 52.34 8.90 -34.38
N ILE A 821 51.13 9.42 -34.12
CA ILE A 821 50.94 10.71 -33.44
C ILE A 821 51.40 10.60 -31.98
N LEU A 822 51.02 9.53 -31.27
CA LEU A 822 51.43 9.27 -29.89
C LEU A 822 52.96 9.16 -29.77
N GLU A 823 53.61 8.44 -30.67
CA GLU A 823 55.07 8.29 -30.70
C GLU A 823 55.76 9.66 -30.83
N ALA A 824 55.33 10.47 -31.80
CA ALA A 824 55.88 11.81 -32.00
C ALA A 824 55.62 12.74 -30.80
N PHE A 825 54.47 12.58 -30.15
CA PHE A 825 54.04 13.40 -29.01
C PHE A 825 54.82 13.08 -27.73
N PHE A 826 55.10 11.79 -27.48
CA PHE A 826 55.81 11.31 -26.29
C PHE A 826 57.33 11.23 -26.44
N LYS A 827 57.86 11.32 -27.67
CA LYS A 827 59.30 11.25 -27.97
C LYS A 827 60.21 12.02 -27.00
N PRO A 828 59.88 13.26 -26.57
CA PRO A 828 60.74 14.02 -25.66
C PRO A 828 60.88 13.42 -24.26
N PHE A 829 59.93 12.60 -23.80
CA PHE A 829 59.82 12.16 -22.40
C PHE A 829 60.42 10.77 -22.13
N HIS A 830 60.77 9.98 -23.16
CA HIS A 830 61.32 8.63 -23.00
C HIS A 830 62.55 8.56 -22.08
N THR A 831 63.36 9.62 -22.03
CA THR A 831 64.58 9.68 -21.21
C THR A 831 64.39 10.35 -19.84
N LEU A 832 63.17 10.81 -19.51
CA LEU A 832 62.85 11.52 -18.27
C LEU A 832 63.82 12.69 -17.93
N ALA A 833 64.17 13.50 -18.92
CA ALA A 833 65.10 14.62 -18.73
C ALA A 833 64.58 15.63 -17.67
N PRO A 834 65.47 16.33 -16.93
CA PRO A 834 65.07 17.12 -15.75
C PRO A 834 64.20 18.34 -16.05
N THR A 835 64.33 18.95 -17.22
CA THR A 835 63.60 20.15 -17.63
C THR A 835 63.35 20.20 -19.14
N HIS A 836 62.09 20.42 -19.51
CA HIS A 836 61.68 20.69 -20.89
C HIS A 836 61.26 22.16 -21.07
N ASN A 837 61.49 22.73 -22.26
CA ASN A 837 60.99 24.06 -22.64
C ASN A 837 59.56 24.02 -23.23
N SER A 838 58.87 22.89 -23.04
CA SER A 838 57.50 22.69 -23.46
C SER A 838 56.71 21.91 -22.42
N THR A 839 55.41 22.17 -22.36
CA THR A 839 54.44 21.35 -21.61
C THR A 839 53.50 20.69 -22.61
N HIS A 840 53.40 19.36 -22.55
CA HIS A 840 52.53 18.57 -23.42
C HIS A 840 51.30 18.13 -22.62
N ALA A 841 50.10 18.18 -23.21
CA ALA A 841 48.86 17.72 -22.59
C ALA A 841 48.06 16.85 -23.57
N ILE A 842 47.63 15.67 -23.14
CA ILE A 842 46.91 14.72 -24.00
C ILE A 842 45.73 14.08 -23.29
N ALA A 843 44.61 13.96 -24.01
CA ALA A 843 43.42 13.23 -23.62
C ALA A 843 43.35 11.93 -24.41
N ILE A 844 43.26 10.78 -23.73
CA ILE A 844 43.28 9.46 -24.37
C ILE A 844 42.43 8.44 -23.61
N ASN A 845 41.88 7.45 -24.31
CA ASN A 845 41.19 6.33 -23.69
C ASN A 845 42.21 5.31 -23.13
N SER A 846 41.97 4.79 -21.92
CA SER A 846 42.84 3.83 -21.24
C SER A 846 43.15 2.60 -22.11
N GLY A 847 42.16 2.06 -22.83
CA GLY A 847 42.36 0.92 -23.72
C GLY A 847 43.31 1.22 -24.89
N LYS A 848 43.25 2.43 -25.46
CA LYS A 848 44.13 2.82 -26.57
C LYS A 848 45.56 3.09 -26.09
N MET A 849 45.72 3.57 -24.86
CA MET A 849 47.05 3.70 -24.25
C MET A 849 47.68 2.33 -24.02
N LEU A 850 46.91 1.36 -23.51
CA LEU A 850 47.37 -0.02 -23.33
C LEU A 850 47.78 -0.66 -24.65
N GLU A 851 46.96 -0.52 -25.70
CA GLU A 851 47.30 -0.97 -27.06
C GLU A 851 48.64 -0.37 -27.55
N TRP A 852 48.85 0.93 -27.37
CA TRP A 852 50.11 1.58 -27.73
C TRP A 852 51.29 1.09 -26.89
N LEU A 853 51.10 0.76 -25.61
CA LEU A 853 52.14 0.20 -24.75
C LEU A 853 52.48 -1.26 -25.07
N ASP A 854 51.52 -2.04 -25.54
CA ASP A 854 51.69 -3.46 -25.86
C ASP A 854 52.34 -3.68 -27.25
N GLU A 855 52.13 -2.76 -28.20
CA GLU A 855 52.76 -2.82 -29.53
C GLU A 855 54.24 -2.40 -29.55
N ARG A 856 54.80 -1.99 -28.41
CA ARG A 856 56.20 -1.58 -28.28
C ARG A 856 57.09 -2.74 -27.82
N ASP A 857 58.21 -2.89 -28.51
CA ASP A 857 59.27 -3.85 -28.15
C ASP A 857 60.30 -3.27 -27.15
N ASP A 858 60.24 -1.97 -26.83
CA ASP A 858 61.19 -1.25 -25.98
C ASP A 858 60.56 -0.65 -24.71
N ASP A 859 61.03 -1.07 -23.53
CA ASP A 859 60.68 -0.45 -22.26
C ASP A 859 61.65 0.72 -21.95
N THR A 860 61.11 1.93 -21.90
CA THR A 860 61.80 3.14 -21.47
C THR A 860 61.39 3.51 -20.04
N PRO A 861 62.20 4.27 -19.27
CA PRO A 861 61.82 4.70 -17.93
C PRO A 861 60.46 5.41 -17.84
N PHE A 862 60.04 6.10 -18.91
CA PHE A 862 58.72 6.71 -19.00
C PHE A 862 57.59 5.68 -19.19
N THR A 863 57.75 4.71 -20.08
CA THR A 863 56.71 3.70 -20.35
C THR A 863 56.52 2.74 -19.17
N GLU A 864 57.57 2.47 -18.39
CA GLU A 864 57.47 1.77 -17.10
C GLU A 864 56.59 2.55 -16.11
N GLN A 865 56.86 3.84 -15.88
CA GLN A 865 56.03 4.69 -15.01
C GLN A 865 54.57 4.77 -15.49
N LEU A 866 54.35 4.75 -16.81
CA LEU A 866 53.00 4.80 -17.39
C LEU A 866 52.24 3.47 -17.20
N ARG A 867 52.91 2.32 -17.36
CA ARG A 867 52.33 1.00 -17.06
C ARG A 867 51.98 0.88 -15.58
N ASP A 868 52.87 1.29 -14.68
CA ASP A 868 52.61 1.22 -13.24
C ASP A 868 51.42 2.08 -12.81
N SER A 869 51.26 3.25 -13.42
CA SER A 869 50.10 4.12 -13.18
C SER A 869 48.78 3.52 -13.69
N LEU A 870 48.81 2.67 -14.72
CA LEU A 870 47.61 2.02 -15.30
C LEU A 870 47.24 0.71 -14.57
N PHE A 871 48.21 0.00 -13.98
CA PHE A 871 48.04 -1.32 -13.35
C PHE A 871 48.17 -1.32 -11.83
N GLY A 872 48.04 -0.15 -11.19
CA GLY A 872 48.34 0.10 -9.78
C GLY A 872 48.34 -1.11 -8.84
N SER A 873 49.47 -1.31 -8.15
CA SER A 873 49.71 -2.23 -7.02
C SER A 873 49.86 -3.75 -7.27
N GLU A 874 49.79 -4.27 -8.50
CA GLU A 874 50.14 -5.70 -8.74
C GLU A 874 51.64 -5.96 -8.95
N ARG A 875 52.43 -4.92 -9.25
CA ARG A 875 53.90 -5.02 -9.42
C ARG A 875 54.58 -4.05 -8.47
N ASN A 876 55.38 -4.59 -7.54
CA ASN A 876 56.19 -3.85 -6.54
C ASN A 876 57.23 -2.91 -7.17
N PHE A 877 56.82 -1.80 -7.80
CA PHE A 877 57.74 -0.76 -8.25
C PHE A 877 58.23 0.08 -7.06
N LYS A 878 59.56 0.26 -6.95
CA LYS A 878 60.24 0.93 -5.83
C LYS A 878 60.74 2.34 -6.16
N GLY A 879 60.45 2.90 -7.33
CA GLY A 879 60.89 4.22 -7.74
C GLY A 879 59.85 5.32 -7.47
N SER A 880 60.30 6.49 -7.01
CA SER A 880 59.43 7.67 -6.89
C SER A 880 59.02 8.18 -8.29
N PRO A 881 57.73 8.42 -8.56
CA PRO A 881 57.29 8.98 -9.84
C PRO A 881 57.90 10.36 -10.08
N ASN A 882 58.21 10.69 -11.35
CA ASN A 882 58.74 12.01 -11.68
C ASN A 882 57.67 13.08 -11.39
N PRO A 883 57.91 14.05 -10.49
CA PRO A 883 56.90 15.02 -10.09
C PRO A 883 56.47 15.98 -11.23
N ARG A 884 57.26 16.06 -12.31
CA ARG A 884 56.94 16.88 -13.50
C ARG A 884 56.02 16.15 -14.50
N LEU A 885 55.65 14.90 -14.24
CA LEU A 885 54.67 14.14 -15.01
C LEU A 885 53.36 14.01 -14.22
N ARG A 886 52.25 14.45 -14.81
CA ARG A 886 50.91 14.32 -14.23
C ARG A 886 50.13 13.26 -15.02
N LEU A 887 50.08 12.03 -14.47
CA LEU A 887 49.31 10.91 -14.97
C LEU A 887 47.99 10.82 -14.19
N ILE A 888 46.85 11.04 -14.85
CA ILE A 888 45.56 11.24 -14.16
C ILE A 888 44.52 10.33 -14.78
N ASP A 889 44.04 9.33 -14.03
CA ASP A 889 42.92 8.50 -14.45
C ASP A 889 41.60 9.04 -13.91
N LEU A 890 40.75 9.55 -14.81
CA LEU A 890 39.43 10.07 -14.45
C LEU A 890 38.43 8.96 -14.09
N ASN A 891 38.74 7.69 -14.31
CA ASN A 891 37.92 6.57 -13.84
C ASN A 891 37.88 6.48 -12.30
N HIS A 892 38.89 7.02 -11.61
CA HIS A 892 38.91 7.09 -10.15
C HIS A 892 38.21 8.32 -9.58
N ARG A 893 37.78 9.25 -10.44
CA ARG A 893 37.11 10.48 -10.03
C ARG A 893 35.66 10.21 -9.69
N SER A 894 35.20 10.80 -8.60
CA SER A 894 33.79 10.86 -8.26
C SER A 894 33.23 12.26 -8.50
N LEU A 895 32.22 12.36 -9.38
CA LEU A 895 31.54 13.62 -9.69
C LEU A 895 30.38 13.95 -8.75
N VAL A 896 29.97 12.98 -7.94
CA VAL A 896 28.78 13.06 -7.08
C VAL A 896 29.16 13.17 -5.60
N GLY A 897 30.45 13.13 -5.29
CA GLY A 897 30.99 13.23 -3.94
C GLY A 897 32.52 13.21 -3.93
N GLY A 898 33.15 13.84 -2.95
CA GLY A 898 34.60 13.75 -2.76
C GLY A 898 35.02 14.25 -1.38
N ILE A 899 36.07 13.66 -0.81
CA ILE A 899 36.57 14.07 0.49
C ILE A 899 37.35 15.37 0.32
N ASN A 900 36.84 16.46 0.89
CA ASN A 900 37.51 17.75 0.97
C ASN A 900 37.40 18.30 2.40
N GLU A 901 38.52 18.77 2.97
CA GLU A 901 38.59 19.33 4.33
C GLU A 901 37.87 18.47 5.42
N GLY A 902 37.94 17.13 5.30
CA GLY A 902 37.32 16.22 6.26
C GLY A 902 35.79 16.07 6.14
N LYS A 903 35.19 16.49 5.02
CA LYS A 903 33.77 16.29 4.71
C LYS A 903 33.59 15.78 3.27
N ILE A 904 32.46 15.13 3.01
CA ILE A 904 32.06 14.76 1.66
C ILE A 904 31.39 15.97 1.00
N SER A 905 32.01 16.50 -0.05
CA SER A 905 31.53 17.66 -0.80
C SER A 905 30.57 17.27 -1.93
N THR A 906 29.51 18.05 -2.14
CA THR A 906 28.58 17.97 -3.28
C THR A 906 28.75 19.14 -4.27
N GLN A 907 29.81 19.92 -4.12
CA GLN A 907 30.01 21.21 -4.80
C GLN A 907 29.92 21.11 -6.33
N PHE A 908 30.47 20.05 -6.93
CA PHE A 908 30.41 19.87 -8.39
C PHE A 908 28.96 19.69 -8.88
N LEU A 909 28.18 18.85 -8.20
CA LEU A 909 26.77 18.62 -8.51
C LEU A 909 25.95 19.90 -8.36
N ASP A 910 26.16 20.62 -7.25
CA ASP A 910 25.45 21.87 -6.97
C ASP A 910 25.76 22.94 -8.01
N ALA A 911 27.04 23.09 -8.37
CA ALA A 911 27.47 24.01 -9.41
C ALA A 911 26.88 23.64 -10.77
N LEU A 912 26.83 22.35 -11.12
CA LEU A 912 26.24 21.89 -12.38
C LEU A 912 24.73 22.22 -12.47
N LEU A 913 23.99 21.99 -11.39
CA LEU A 913 22.57 22.36 -11.32
C LEU A 913 22.38 23.88 -11.43
N ASP A 914 23.22 24.67 -10.77
CA ASP A 914 23.20 26.13 -10.89
C ASP A 914 23.47 26.57 -12.34
N ARG A 915 24.41 25.90 -13.02
CA ARG A 915 24.64 26.13 -14.45
C ARG A 915 23.42 25.78 -15.29
N PHE A 916 22.59 24.80 -14.95
CA PHE A 916 21.33 24.56 -15.67
C PHE A 916 20.29 25.64 -15.40
N LEU A 917 20.19 26.11 -14.16
CA LEU A 917 19.26 27.16 -13.75
C LEU A 917 19.62 28.55 -14.30
N GLY A 918 20.86 28.74 -14.77
CA GLY A 918 21.31 29.98 -15.37
C GLY A 918 21.58 31.09 -14.38
N THR A 919 21.93 30.74 -13.14
CA THR A 919 22.23 31.70 -12.06
C THR A 919 23.43 32.61 -12.40
N GLN A 920 24.32 32.15 -13.27
CA GLN A 920 25.47 32.88 -13.78
C GLN A 920 25.16 33.85 -14.93
N LEU A 921 23.96 33.78 -15.54
CA LEU A 921 23.59 34.66 -16.64
C LEU A 921 23.10 36.01 -16.16
N LYS A 922 23.37 37.07 -16.95
CA LYS A 922 22.93 38.44 -16.65
C LYS A 922 21.41 38.61 -16.64
N GLN A 923 20.70 37.83 -17.45
CA GLN A 923 19.24 37.83 -17.55
C GLN A 923 18.73 36.44 -17.18
N ASP A 924 17.68 36.38 -16.37
CA ASP A 924 17.06 35.11 -15.97
C ASP A 924 16.32 34.50 -17.17
N PRO A 925 16.83 33.38 -17.74
CA PRO A 925 16.24 32.76 -18.92
C PRO A 925 14.83 32.21 -18.65
N TRP A 926 14.44 32.02 -17.39
CA TRP A 926 13.16 31.42 -17.00
C TRP A 926 12.10 32.47 -16.61
N SER A 927 12.44 33.77 -16.63
CA SER A 927 11.54 34.85 -16.18
C SER A 927 10.21 34.89 -16.95
N VAL A 928 10.22 34.53 -18.24
CA VAL A 928 9.02 34.44 -19.09
C VAL A 928 8.05 33.34 -18.67
N CYS A 929 8.49 32.35 -17.88
CA CYS A 929 7.62 31.27 -17.41
C CYS A 929 6.53 31.72 -16.43
N ALA A 930 6.62 32.93 -15.85
CA ALA A 930 5.62 33.46 -14.94
C ALA A 930 4.32 33.91 -15.63
N SER A 931 4.38 34.27 -16.91
CA SER A 931 3.23 34.66 -17.75
C SER A 931 2.79 33.56 -18.72
N CYS A 932 3.31 32.34 -18.55
CA CYS A 932 3.14 31.23 -19.48
C CYS A 932 1.79 30.49 -19.29
N SER A 933 1.08 30.20 -20.39
CA SER A 933 -0.19 29.45 -20.39
C SER A 933 -0.06 28.00 -19.90
N ALA A 934 1.11 27.37 -20.04
CA ALA A 934 1.37 25.98 -19.61
C ALA A 934 1.87 25.87 -18.16
N GLN A 935 1.91 26.97 -17.40
CA GLN A 935 2.64 27.03 -16.12
C GLN A 935 2.21 26.04 -15.03
N HIS A 936 0.95 25.58 -15.04
CA HIS A 936 0.41 24.63 -14.05
C HIS A 936 0.66 23.15 -14.36
N ARG A 937 1.11 22.83 -15.58
CA ARG A 937 1.41 21.45 -16.04
C ARG A 937 2.85 21.24 -16.52
N CYS A 938 3.62 22.32 -16.65
CA CYS A 938 5.02 22.24 -17.08
C CYS A 938 5.93 21.73 -15.95
N SER A 939 6.38 20.47 -16.06
CA SER A 939 7.28 19.85 -15.07
C SER A 939 8.67 20.49 -14.98
N ALA A 940 9.19 21.07 -16.08
CA ALA A 940 10.44 21.81 -16.10
C ALA A 940 10.34 23.07 -15.21
N ARG A 941 9.26 23.85 -15.37
CA ARG A 941 8.99 25.02 -14.52
C ARG A 941 8.85 24.65 -13.05
N ALA A 942 8.11 23.57 -12.75
CA ALA A 942 7.98 23.06 -11.38
C ALA A 942 9.36 22.75 -10.78
N SER A 943 10.21 22.02 -11.51
CA SER A 943 11.57 21.67 -11.06
C SER A 943 12.46 22.90 -10.83
N ILE A 944 12.36 23.93 -11.68
CA ILE A 944 13.12 25.18 -11.52
C ILE A 944 12.71 25.92 -10.26
N LEU A 945 11.40 26.00 -9.96
CA LEU A 945 10.91 26.64 -8.75
C LEU A 945 11.38 25.89 -7.50
N GLU A 946 11.29 24.56 -7.50
CA GLU A 946 11.76 23.72 -6.38
C GLU A 946 13.27 23.85 -6.18
N LEU A 947 14.08 23.76 -7.25
CA LEU A 947 15.54 23.86 -7.15
C LEU A 947 16.06 25.25 -6.73
N ARG A 948 15.25 26.31 -6.95
CA ARG A 948 15.57 27.69 -6.55
C ARG A 948 15.05 28.05 -5.15
N ASP A 949 14.16 27.24 -4.58
CA ASP A 949 13.68 27.46 -3.22
C ASP A 949 14.83 27.28 -2.21
N ALA A 950 14.94 28.21 -1.26
CA ALA A 950 16.06 28.24 -0.33
C ALA A 950 16.08 27.04 0.64
N GLN A 951 14.91 26.49 0.99
CA GLN A 951 14.78 25.38 1.94
C GLN A 951 14.53 24.05 1.24
N HIS A 952 13.53 24.00 0.36
CA HIS A 952 13.19 22.80 -0.40
C HIS A 952 14.28 22.46 -1.43
N GLY A 953 14.85 23.46 -2.12
CA GLY A 953 15.93 23.25 -3.08
C GLY A 953 17.19 22.68 -2.44
N ALA A 954 17.59 23.16 -1.26
CA ALA A 954 18.72 22.61 -0.51
C ALA A 954 18.49 21.14 -0.10
N ARG A 955 17.26 20.80 0.33
CA ARG A 955 16.88 19.42 0.68
C ARG A 955 16.86 18.50 -0.54
N LEU A 956 16.25 18.94 -1.63
CA LEU A 956 16.19 18.23 -2.90
C LEU A 956 17.60 17.90 -3.42
N ARG A 957 18.51 18.89 -3.40
CA ARG A 957 19.92 18.71 -3.81
C ARG A 957 20.63 17.67 -2.94
N ARG A 958 20.47 17.76 -1.62
CA ARG A 958 21.05 16.77 -0.67
C ARG A 958 20.53 15.36 -0.93
N ARG A 959 19.20 15.18 -1.01
CA ARG A 959 18.56 13.87 -1.22
C ARG A 959 18.89 13.26 -2.58
N LEU A 960 19.04 14.10 -3.61
CA LEU A 960 19.52 13.67 -4.92
C LEU A 960 21.00 13.27 -4.88
N ALA A 961 21.83 14.04 -4.17
CA ALA A 961 23.24 13.69 -3.96
C ALA A 961 23.38 12.35 -3.23
N ASP A 962 22.55 12.07 -2.23
CA ASP A 962 22.53 10.78 -1.54
C ASP A 962 22.20 9.63 -2.52
N ALA A 963 21.21 9.79 -3.40
CA ALA A 963 20.85 8.78 -4.40
C ALA A 963 21.97 8.54 -5.44
N LEU A 964 22.59 9.62 -5.92
CA LEU A 964 23.71 9.55 -6.86
C LEU A 964 24.97 8.95 -6.22
N GLN A 965 25.25 9.29 -4.97
CA GLN A 965 26.35 8.70 -4.21
C GLN A 965 26.08 7.22 -3.92
N ALA A 966 24.84 6.82 -3.62
CA ALA A 966 24.50 5.39 -3.49
C ALA A 966 24.83 4.61 -4.76
N CYS A 967 24.51 5.17 -5.94
CA CYS A 967 24.88 4.56 -7.23
C CYS A 967 26.41 4.44 -7.39
N HIS A 968 27.16 5.50 -7.08
CA HIS A 968 28.64 5.48 -7.12
C HIS A 968 29.23 4.45 -6.15
N LEU A 969 28.76 4.45 -4.90
CA LEU A 969 29.22 3.60 -3.81
C LEU A 969 28.83 2.12 -3.98
N ARG A 970 27.87 1.81 -4.86
CA ARG A 970 27.55 0.44 -5.26
C ARG A 970 28.65 -0.16 -6.14
N GLY A 971 29.38 0.67 -6.90
CA GLY A 971 30.54 0.25 -7.69
C GLY A 971 30.23 -0.49 -9.01
N GLU A 972 28.96 -0.65 -9.37
CA GLU A 972 28.52 -1.37 -10.59
C GLU A 972 28.64 -0.51 -11.86
N ILE A 973 28.61 0.81 -11.72
CA ILE A 973 28.75 1.77 -12.83
C ILE A 973 29.74 2.87 -12.50
N HIS A 974 30.43 3.39 -13.52
CA HIS A 974 31.24 4.60 -13.42
C HIS A 974 30.45 5.81 -13.92
N ILE A 975 30.22 6.80 -13.06
CA ILE A 975 29.41 7.98 -13.41
C ILE A 975 30.26 8.99 -14.19
N THR A 976 30.14 9.00 -15.52
CA THR A 976 30.81 10.00 -16.36
C THR A 976 30.11 11.36 -16.32
N ALA A 977 30.84 12.44 -16.64
CA ALA A 977 30.26 13.80 -16.67
C ALA A 977 29.11 13.92 -17.69
N ARG A 978 29.21 13.22 -18.82
CA ARG A 978 28.17 13.16 -19.84
C ARG A 978 26.91 12.44 -19.34
N GLU A 979 27.07 11.28 -18.69
CA GLU A 979 25.94 10.53 -18.16
C GLU A 979 25.26 11.27 -17.00
N LEU A 980 26.03 11.87 -16.09
CA LEU A 980 25.49 12.68 -15.01
C LEU A 980 24.67 13.85 -15.56
N ARG A 981 25.22 14.59 -16.54
CA ARG A 981 24.50 15.69 -17.21
C ARG A 981 23.21 15.22 -17.86
N ALA A 982 23.27 14.15 -18.65
CA ALA A 982 22.11 13.59 -19.34
C ALA A 982 21.03 13.13 -18.35
N ALA A 983 21.42 12.45 -17.27
CA ALA A 983 20.51 11.97 -16.23
C ALA A 983 19.82 13.14 -15.52
N LEU A 984 20.56 14.17 -15.10
CA LEU A 984 19.99 15.34 -14.44
C LEU A 984 19.04 16.13 -15.35
N VAL A 985 19.39 16.24 -16.64
CA VAL A 985 18.52 16.89 -17.63
C VAL A 985 17.19 16.15 -17.73
N PHE A 986 17.23 14.83 -17.89
CA PHE A 986 16.02 14.01 -17.96
C PHE A 986 15.20 14.10 -16.66
N ILE A 987 15.85 14.00 -15.51
CA ILE A 987 15.21 14.05 -14.19
C ILE A 987 14.43 15.35 -14.01
N PHE A 988 15.01 16.51 -14.28
CA PHE A 988 14.36 17.80 -13.97
C PHE A 988 13.57 18.40 -15.13
N PHE A 989 14.00 18.19 -16.38
CA PHE A 989 13.41 18.85 -17.55
C PHE A 989 12.62 17.89 -18.45
N GLY A 990 12.77 16.57 -18.29
CA GLY A 990 12.06 15.57 -19.08
C GLY A 990 12.56 15.52 -20.53
N VAL A 991 11.63 15.35 -21.49
CA VAL A 991 11.95 15.36 -22.93
C VAL A 991 11.12 16.36 -23.76
N HIS A 992 10.10 16.96 -23.15
CA HIS A 992 9.13 17.81 -23.84
C HIS A 992 9.59 19.26 -23.80
N ASP A 993 9.55 19.95 -24.95
CA ASP A 993 9.89 21.36 -25.06
C ASP A 993 8.67 22.25 -24.76
N CYS A 994 8.87 23.57 -24.79
CA CYS A 994 7.78 24.51 -24.57
C CYS A 994 6.69 24.41 -25.65
N GLN A 995 7.07 24.19 -26.91
CA GLN A 995 6.14 24.20 -28.04
C GLN A 995 5.17 23.01 -27.98
N GLU A 996 5.68 21.81 -27.72
CA GLU A 996 4.92 20.57 -27.58
C GLU A 996 3.95 20.63 -26.39
N LEU A 997 4.37 21.26 -25.29
CA LEU A 997 3.46 21.53 -24.19
C LEU A 997 2.32 22.43 -24.67
N HIS A 998 2.59 23.55 -25.32
CA HIS A 998 1.55 24.46 -25.81
C HIS A 998 0.61 23.82 -26.85
N ASP A 999 1.16 23.01 -27.75
CA ASP A 999 0.41 22.34 -28.81
C ASP A 999 -0.50 21.22 -28.27
N ASN A 1000 -0.17 20.64 -27.12
CA ASN A 1000 -0.91 19.53 -26.50
C ASN A 1000 -1.37 19.86 -25.07
N PRO A 1001 -2.57 20.47 -24.89
CA PRO A 1001 -3.08 20.84 -23.56
C PRO A 1001 -3.26 19.67 -22.59
N GLU A 1002 -3.58 18.47 -23.10
CA GLU A 1002 -3.77 17.24 -22.31
C GLU A 1002 -2.44 16.58 -21.87
N LEU A 1003 -1.31 17.01 -22.44
CA LEU A 1003 0.00 16.47 -22.08
C LEU A 1003 0.37 16.87 -20.66
N THR A 1004 0.51 15.85 -19.80
CA THR A 1004 0.86 15.97 -18.37
C THR A 1004 2.15 15.19 -18.10
N PRO A 1005 3.34 15.80 -18.28
CA PRO A 1005 4.60 15.13 -18.03
C PRO A 1005 4.71 14.64 -16.58
N ALA A 1006 5.26 13.44 -16.40
CA ALA A 1006 5.52 12.89 -15.07
C ALA A 1006 6.42 13.82 -14.24
N PRO A 1007 6.24 13.89 -12.90
CA PRO A 1007 7.05 14.74 -12.03
C PRO A 1007 8.51 14.23 -11.90
N TYR A 1008 9.41 15.08 -11.41
CA TYR A 1008 10.84 14.74 -11.34
C TYR A 1008 11.13 13.55 -10.44
N TRP A 1009 10.44 13.41 -9.30
CA TRP A 1009 10.66 12.32 -8.35
C TRP A 1009 10.37 10.94 -8.94
N ASP A 1010 9.37 10.83 -9.82
CA ASP A 1010 9.10 9.60 -10.57
C ASP A 1010 10.16 9.34 -11.64
N ARG A 1011 10.65 10.38 -12.33
CA ARG A 1011 11.71 10.22 -13.33
C ARG A 1011 13.04 9.75 -12.72
N VAL A 1012 13.33 10.13 -11.47
CA VAL A 1012 14.51 9.61 -10.73
C VAL A 1012 14.41 8.11 -10.52
N PHE A 1013 13.29 7.63 -9.96
CA PHE A 1013 13.24 6.29 -9.36
C PHE A 1013 12.37 5.26 -10.09
N ALA A 1014 11.27 5.65 -10.74
CA ALA A 1014 10.27 4.70 -11.24
C ALA A 1014 10.86 3.75 -12.30
N ALA A 1015 10.96 2.45 -12.02
CA ALA A 1015 11.49 1.46 -12.97
C ALA A 1015 10.55 1.21 -14.17
N GLU A 1016 9.25 1.32 -13.95
CA GLU A 1016 8.19 1.07 -14.92
C GLU A 1016 7.18 2.23 -14.99
N GLY A 1017 6.32 2.22 -16.00
CA GLY A 1017 5.26 3.23 -16.19
C GLY A 1017 5.67 4.44 -17.04
N PRO A 1018 4.79 5.45 -17.19
CA PRO A 1018 4.97 6.56 -18.13
C PRO A 1018 6.26 7.36 -17.93
N ALA A 1019 6.72 7.51 -16.69
CA ALA A 1019 7.97 8.20 -16.35
C ALA A 1019 9.24 7.47 -16.84
N SER A 1020 9.16 6.14 -17.03
CA SER A 1020 10.27 5.30 -17.45
C SER A 1020 10.34 5.08 -18.97
N ALA A 1021 9.26 5.38 -19.71
CA ALA A 1021 9.10 5.03 -21.13
C ALA A 1021 10.20 5.60 -22.04
N GLN A 1022 10.80 6.73 -21.67
CA GLN A 1022 11.86 7.41 -22.42
C GLN A 1022 13.20 7.43 -21.66
N ARG A 1023 13.35 6.62 -20.59
CA ARG A 1023 14.57 6.51 -19.81
C ARG A 1023 15.68 5.82 -20.63
N GLN A 1024 16.86 6.42 -20.65
CA GLN A 1024 18.06 5.91 -21.33
C GLN A 1024 19.31 6.21 -20.51
N GLY A 1025 20.23 5.24 -20.46
CA GLY A 1025 21.51 5.34 -19.76
C GLY A 1025 21.55 4.51 -18.48
N GLU A 1026 22.72 3.97 -18.16
CA GLU A 1026 22.93 3.05 -17.04
C GLU A 1026 22.71 3.73 -15.68
N LEU A 1027 23.12 5.00 -15.51
CA LEU A 1027 22.88 5.75 -14.28
C LEU A 1027 21.40 5.85 -13.90
N LEU A 1028 20.51 6.12 -14.86
CA LEU A 1028 19.07 6.20 -14.60
C LEU A 1028 18.45 4.83 -14.28
N LYS A 1029 19.02 3.74 -14.83
CA LYS A 1029 18.60 2.37 -14.47
C LYS A 1029 19.05 2.03 -13.04
N GLU A 1030 20.26 2.40 -12.68
CA GLU A 1030 20.82 2.17 -11.35
C GLU A 1030 20.07 2.94 -10.26
N LEU A 1031 19.70 4.21 -10.51
CA LEU A 1031 18.86 4.98 -9.59
C LEU A 1031 17.55 4.28 -9.24
N ALA A 1032 16.96 3.54 -10.18
CA ALA A 1032 15.69 2.83 -9.95
C ALA A 1032 15.80 1.69 -8.93
N ARG A 1033 17.00 1.14 -8.71
CA ARG A 1033 17.23 0.10 -7.69
C ARG A 1033 17.13 0.65 -6.27
N PHE A 1034 17.44 1.93 -6.10
CA PHE A 1034 17.40 2.64 -4.83
C PHE A 1034 16.04 3.33 -4.57
N ASP A 1035 14.99 2.96 -5.31
CA ASP A 1035 13.68 3.59 -5.22
C ASP A 1035 13.10 3.48 -3.79
N PRO A 1036 12.90 4.62 -3.09
CA PRO A 1036 12.28 4.63 -1.75
C PRO A 1036 10.87 4.04 -1.72
N ALA A 1037 10.22 3.88 -2.89
CA ALA A 1037 8.92 3.24 -2.97
C ALA A 1037 8.95 1.72 -2.78
N LEU A 1038 10.13 1.07 -2.87
CA LEU A 1038 10.26 -0.39 -2.72
C LEU A 1038 10.15 -0.83 -1.26
N ASP A 1039 10.50 0.04 -0.32
CA ASP A 1039 10.30 -0.21 1.11
C ASP A 1039 8.96 0.38 1.59
N ALA A 1040 8.26 -0.39 2.42
CA ALA A 1040 7.02 0.06 3.03
C ALA A 1040 7.27 0.53 4.46
N ASN A 1041 6.86 1.75 4.78
CA ASN A 1041 6.79 2.24 6.15
C ASN A 1041 5.33 2.58 6.48
N PRO A 1042 4.63 1.74 7.27
CA PRO A 1042 3.20 1.91 7.52
C PRO A 1042 2.78 3.28 8.06
N ILE A 1043 3.67 3.99 8.78
CA ILE A 1043 3.38 5.32 9.33
C ILE A 1043 3.52 6.39 8.24
N VAL A 1044 4.58 6.33 7.44
CA VAL A 1044 4.80 7.24 6.29
C VAL A 1044 3.72 7.02 5.23
N ASP A 1045 3.42 5.77 4.89
CA ASP A 1045 2.45 5.39 3.88
C ASP A 1045 1.06 5.90 4.18
N ARG A 1046 0.65 5.79 5.45
CA ARG A 1046 -0.64 6.28 5.92
C ARG A 1046 -0.76 7.79 5.80
N GLN A 1047 0.28 8.54 6.18
CA GLN A 1047 0.30 9.99 6.03
C GLN A 1047 0.26 10.41 4.55
N LEU A 1048 0.97 9.69 3.68
CA LEU A 1048 0.99 9.98 2.24
C LEU A 1048 -0.33 9.66 1.54
N LEU A 1049 -0.97 8.55 1.92
CA LEU A 1049 -2.32 8.20 1.47
C LEU A 1049 -3.35 9.24 1.96
N ALA A 1050 -3.23 9.72 3.20
CA ALA A 1050 -4.10 10.77 3.73
C ALA A 1050 -3.95 12.11 2.99
N GLN A 1051 -2.74 12.45 2.54
CA GLN A 1051 -2.47 13.68 1.76
C GLN A 1051 -2.93 13.60 0.29
N HIS A 1052 -3.04 12.40 -0.29
CA HIS A 1052 -3.34 12.17 -1.72
C HIS A 1052 -4.66 11.42 -1.96
N ALA A 1053 -5.59 11.47 -1.00
CA ALA A 1053 -6.83 10.71 -0.97
C ALA A 1053 -7.82 11.13 -2.08
N ALA A 1054 -7.59 10.67 -3.32
CA ALA A 1054 -8.59 10.62 -4.38
C ALA A 1054 -8.48 9.23 -5.02
N ALA A 1055 -9.50 8.38 -4.91
CA ALA A 1055 -9.48 7.03 -5.45
C ALA A 1055 -9.87 7.02 -6.94
N VAL A 1056 -8.96 6.52 -7.78
CA VAL A 1056 -9.14 6.00 -9.15
C VAL A 1056 -8.15 4.82 -9.24
N PRO A 1057 -8.39 3.75 -10.03
CA PRO A 1057 -7.46 2.62 -10.18
C PRO A 1057 -6.00 3.05 -10.35
N GLY A 1058 -5.08 2.40 -9.62
CA GLY A 1058 -3.65 2.74 -9.54
C GLY A 1058 -3.14 3.21 -8.17
N THR A 1059 -3.79 2.80 -7.06
CA THR A 1059 -3.42 3.21 -5.69
C THR A 1059 -1.97 2.87 -5.31
N ALA A 1060 -1.45 1.73 -5.79
CA ALA A 1060 -0.05 1.35 -5.58
C ALA A 1060 0.91 2.32 -6.29
N ASP A 1061 0.65 2.66 -7.55
CA ASP A 1061 1.49 3.59 -8.32
C ASP A 1061 1.48 5.00 -7.75
N ARG A 1062 0.32 5.46 -7.24
CA ARG A 1062 0.22 6.76 -6.56
C ARG A 1062 0.94 6.78 -5.22
N LEU A 1063 0.84 5.72 -4.43
CA LEU A 1063 1.58 5.62 -3.18
C LEU A 1063 3.09 5.57 -3.44
N ALA A 1064 3.52 4.82 -4.45
CA ALA A 1064 4.91 4.79 -4.89
C ALA A 1064 5.41 6.19 -5.29
N SER A 1065 4.65 6.90 -6.12
CA SER A 1065 4.97 8.29 -6.49
C SER A 1065 4.99 9.23 -5.27
N ALA A 1066 4.04 9.06 -4.32
CA ALA A 1066 4.00 9.85 -3.10
C ALA A 1066 5.19 9.57 -2.17
N ARG A 1067 5.66 8.32 -2.05
CA ARG A 1067 6.88 7.97 -1.29
C ARG A 1067 8.11 8.63 -1.90
N ARG A 1068 8.27 8.55 -3.22
CA ARG A 1068 9.37 9.22 -3.95
C ARG A 1068 9.34 10.73 -3.72
N ARG A 1069 8.15 11.34 -3.77
CA ARG A 1069 7.96 12.76 -3.48
C ARG A 1069 8.35 13.09 -2.04
N ALA A 1070 7.88 12.32 -1.07
CA ALA A 1070 8.16 12.50 0.35
C ALA A 1070 9.65 12.40 0.67
N TYR A 1071 10.37 11.50 0.02
CA TYR A 1071 11.82 11.38 0.16
C TYR A 1071 12.54 12.71 -0.12
N PHE A 1072 12.11 13.43 -1.16
CA PHE A 1072 12.67 14.74 -1.51
C PHE A 1072 12.09 15.90 -0.68
N GLU A 1073 10.78 15.88 -0.44
CA GLU A 1073 10.06 17.05 0.10
C GLU A 1073 9.93 17.06 1.63
N TRP A 1074 9.94 15.93 2.33
CA TRP A 1074 9.71 15.92 3.79
C TRP A 1074 10.93 16.39 4.58
N SER A 1075 10.67 17.30 5.52
CA SER A 1075 11.63 17.82 6.48
C SER A 1075 11.76 16.91 7.70
N GLU A 1076 12.81 17.13 8.50
CA GLU A 1076 12.92 16.50 9.83
C GLU A 1076 11.72 16.80 10.72
N ALA A 1077 11.08 17.97 10.57
CA ALA A 1077 9.87 18.32 11.30
C ALA A 1077 8.66 17.48 10.87
N ASP A 1078 8.55 17.12 9.59
CA ASP A 1078 7.47 16.26 9.07
C ASP A 1078 7.60 14.83 9.62
N PHE A 1079 8.82 14.29 9.68
CA PHE A 1079 9.09 13.00 10.34
C PHE A 1079 8.86 13.09 11.86
N ALA A 1080 9.30 14.16 12.52
CA ALA A 1080 9.12 14.35 13.95
C ALA A 1080 7.63 14.47 14.35
N GLN A 1081 6.78 15.08 13.51
CA GLN A 1081 5.32 15.10 13.72
C GLN A 1081 4.72 13.69 13.77
N LEU A 1082 5.33 12.74 13.05
CA LEU A 1082 4.93 11.33 13.03
C LEU A 1082 5.66 10.49 14.09
N GLN A 1083 6.45 11.11 14.98
CA GLN A 1083 7.34 10.43 15.93
C GLN A 1083 8.32 9.46 15.26
N LEU A 1084 8.74 9.79 14.04
CA LEU A 1084 9.69 9.04 13.23
C LEU A 1084 11.05 9.76 13.19
N SER A 1085 12.12 9.00 13.00
CA SER A 1085 13.43 9.57 12.66
C SER A 1085 13.45 10.06 11.21
N SER A 1086 14.41 10.92 10.88
CA SER A 1086 14.68 11.39 9.51
C SER A 1086 14.98 10.26 8.50
N ASP A 1087 15.33 9.09 9.02
CA ASP A 1087 15.75 7.90 8.26
C ASP A 1087 14.60 6.91 8.07
N ALA A 1088 13.37 7.29 8.45
CA ALA A 1088 12.19 6.43 8.34
C ALA A 1088 11.74 6.17 6.89
N LEU A 1089 12.26 6.93 5.92
CA LEU A 1089 12.06 6.71 4.49
C LEU A 1089 13.43 6.74 3.78
N PRO A 1090 14.26 5.69 3.91
CA PRO A 1090 15.58 5.63 3.31
C PRO A 1090 15.51 5.28 1.81
N LEU A 1091 16.66 5.34 1.15
CA LEU A 1091 16.84 4.69 -0.16
C LEU A 1091 16.82 3.17 0.04
N HIS A 1092 16.12 2.45 -0.85
CA HIS A 1092 16.02 1.00 -0.75
C HIS A 1092 17.40 0.33 -0.80
N GLY A 1093 17.67 -0.58 0.14
CA GLY A 1093 18.96 -1.26 0.24
C GLY A 1093 20.15 -0.39 0.64
N ALA A 1094 19.92 0.87 1.04
CA ALA A 1094 20.97 1.84 1.38
C ALA A 1094 20.69 2.61 2.68
N GLN A 1095 19.99 2.01 3.63
CA GLN A 1095 19.70 2.63 4.93
C GLN A 1095 20.98 3.04 5.70
N HIS A 1096 22.09 2.32 5.50
CA HIS A 1096 23.37 2.60 6.15
C HIS A 1096 24.37 3.37 5.26
N LEU A 1097 23.89 4.06 4.22
CA LEU A 1097 24.72 4.83 3.27
C LEU A 1097 25.69 5.79 3.96
N ASP A 1098 25.21 6.58 4.91
CA ASP A 1098 26.02 7.56 5.65
C ASP A 1098 27.18 6.90 6.38
N ARG A 1099 26.90 5.78 7.03
CA ARG A 1099 27.88 5.02 7.78
C ARG A 1099 28.94 4.39 6.87
N PHE A 1100 28.54 3.95 5.67
CA PHE A 1100 29.46 3.42 4.66
C PHE A 1100 30.36 4.51 4.08
N ARG A 1101 29.78 5.63 3.60
CA ARG A 1101 30.56 6.70 2.94
C ARG A 1101 31.55 7.41 3.87
N LEU A 1102 31.26 7.45 5.18
CA LEU A 1102 32.09 8.13 6.17
C LEU A 1102 33.25 7.29 6.72
N VAL A 1103 33.39 6.01 6.37
CA VAL A 1103 34.48 5.14 6.90
C VAL A 1103 35.88 5.74 6.76
N PRO A 1104 36.28 6.37 5.64
CA PRO A 1104 37.60 7.01 5.53
C PRO A 1104 37.84 8.18 6.51
N LEU A 1105 36.77 8.74 7.07
CA LEU A 1105 36.79 9.87 8.00
C LEU A 1105 36.63 9.44 9.47
N MET A 1106 36.35 8.15 9.71
CA MET A 1106 36.21 7.60 11.06
C MET A 1106 37.57 7.48 11.77
N SER A 1107 37.55 7.65 13.09
CA SER A 1107 38.68 7.31 13.94
C SER A 1107 38.97 5.80 13.94
N GLU A 1108 40.19 5.39 14.30
CA GLU A 1108 40.56 3.96 14.40
C GLU A 1108 39.59 3.18 15.33
N GLN A 1109 39.12 3.81 16.41
CA GLN A 1109 38.18 3.19 17.36
C GLN A 1109 36.78 2.97 16.74
N GLU A 1110 36.28 3.94 15.97
CA GLU A 1110 35.01 3.82 15.25
C GLU A 1110 35.09 2.75 14.15
N GLN A 1111 36.19 2.71 13.40
CA GLN A 1111 36.44 1.67 12.40
C GLN A 1111 36.51 0.28 13.03
N GLN A 1112 37.15 0.14 14.19
CA GLN A 1112 37.22 -1.13 14.91
C GLN A 1112 35.83 -1.58 15.43
N THR A 1113 35.03 -0.64 15.93
CA THR A 1113 33.64 -0.91 16.37
C THR A 1113 32.76 -1.33 15.19
N LEU A 1114 32.92 -0.68 14.04
CA LEU A 1114 32.22 -1.06 12.80
C LEU A 1114 32.67 -2.43 12.28
N CYS A 1115 33.98 -2.70 12.28
CA CYS A 1115 34.56 -4.00 11.92
C CYS A 1115 33.94 -5.11 12.76
N HIS A 1116 33.83 -4.91 14.09
CA HIS A 1116 33.18 -5.84 15.01
C HIS A 1116 31.71 -6.07 14.66
N ALA A 1117 30.96 -5.00 14.38
CA ALA A 1117 29.55 -5.07 14.00
C ALA A 1117 29.34 -5.88 12.70
N LEU A 1118 30.17 -5.66 11.67
CA LEU A 1118 30.09 -6.40 10.41
C LEU A 1118 30.39 -7.89 10.62
N CYS A 1119 31.42 -8.20 11.40
CA CYS A 1119 31.74 -9.59 11.71
C CYS A 1119 30.62 -10.28 12.51
N GLN A 1120 29.95 -9.59 13.44
CA GLN A 1120 28.77 -10.14 14.13
C GLN A 1120 27.62 -10.46 13.16
N GLY A 1121 27.43 -9.63 12.14
CA GLY A 1121 26.53 -9.92 11.03
C GLY A 1121 26.88 -11.23 10.31
N ILE A 1122 28.17 -11.41 10.01
CA ILE A 1122 28.69 -12.64 9.40
C ILE A 1122 28.38 -13.86 10.28
N ALA A 1123 28.59 -13.77 11.59
CA ALA A 1123 28.29 -14.87 12.50
C ALA A 1123 26.81 -15.28 12.53
N ARG A 1124 25.87 -14.34 12.30
CA ARG A 1124 24.43 -14.61 12.34
C ARG A 1124 23.88 -15.24 11.05
N LEU A 1125 24.66 -15.26 9.98
CA LEU A 1125 24.35 -16.09 8.81
C LEU A 1125 24.47 -17.58 9.13
N GLU A 1126 25.38 -17.91 10.06
CA GLU A 1126 25.58 -19.27 10.51
C GLU A 1126 24.49 -19.63 11.52
N ASN A 1127 23.66 -20.64 11.21
CA ASN A 1127 22.63 -21.18 12.12
C ASN A 1127 23.27 -21.85 13.37
N LEU A 1128 23.86 -21.05 14.25
CA LEU A 1128 24.49 -21.44 15.51
C LEU A 1128 23.55 -21.14 16.69
N PRO A 1129 23.66 -21.87 17.82
CA PRO A 1129 22.86 -21.58 19.01
C PRO A 1129 23.24 -20.23 19.62
N ASP A 1130 22.29 -19.55 20.31
CA ASP A 1130 22.53 -18.25 20.95
C ASP A 1130 23.77 -18.22 21.85
N LEU A 1131 24.05 -19.34 22.53
CA LEU A 1131 25.24 -19.52 23.38
C LEU A 1131 26.55 -19.26 22.63
N ALA A 1132 26.64 -19.56 21.33
CA ALA A 1132 27.81 -19.28 20.51
C ALA A 1132 28.08 -17.76 20.35
N HIS A 1133 27.02 -16.95 20.39
CA HIS A 1133 27.09 -15.49 20.24
C HIS A 1133 27.30 -14.75 21.57
N THR A 1134 27.16 -15.43 22.72
CA THR A 1134 27.30 -14.80 24.05
C THR A 1134 28.75 -14.50 24.45
N ARG A 1135 29.75 -15.10 23.78
CA ARG A 1135 31.17 -14.94 24.13
C ARG A 1135 31.79 -13.73 23.43
N SER A 1136 32.58 -12.95 24.17
CA SER A 1136 33.24 -11.73 23.69
C SER A 1136 34.62 -11.96 23.05
N GLU A 1137 35.11 -13.20 23.03
CA GLU A 1137 36.52 -13.52 22.71
C GLU A 1137 36.85 -13.52 21.20
N GLY A 1138 35.87 -13.70 20.31
CA GLY A 1138 36.09 -13.72 18.86
C GLY A 1138 34.83 -13.97 18.04
N LEU A 1139 35.00 -14.05 16.72
CA LEU A 1139 33.96 -14.38 15.74
C LEU A 1139 33.71 -15.90 15.71
N PRO A 1140 32.51 -16.40 16.07
CA PRO A 1140 32.16 -17.81 15.90
C PRO A 1140 31.90 -18.12 14.42
N LEU A 1141 32.55 -19.16 13.89
CA LEU A 1141 32.35 -19.68 12.54
C LEU A 1141 31.96 -21.15 12.60
N ARG A 1142 30.84 -21.52 11.97
CA ARG A 1142 30.32 -22.89 11.95
C ARG A 1142 31.24 -23.82 11.18
N LEU A 1143 31.34 -25.05 11.66
CA LEU A 1143 31.96 -26.16 10.97
C LEU A 1143 30.88 -27.16 10.58
N THR A 1144 30.75 -27.43 9.28
CA THR A 1144 29.78 -28.40 8.77
C THR A 1144 30.40 -29.79 8.79
N PRO A 1145 29.91 -30.73 9.64
CA PRO A 1145 30.41 -32.09 9.64
C PRO A 1145 30.02 -32.81 8.33
N ARG A 1146 30.85 -33.78 7.91
CA ARG A 1146 30.55 -34.62 6.73
C ARG A 1146 29.33 -35.52 6.91
N THR A 1147 28.92 -35.75 8.15
CA THR A 1147 27.74 -36.52 8.52
C THR A 1147 26.66 -35.54 9.01
N PRO A 1148 25.42 -35.60 8.50
CA PRO A 1148 24.34 -34.79 9.02
C PRO A 1148 24.04 -35.19 10.48
N THR A 1149 24.20 -34.24 11.39
CA THR A 1149 23.96 -34.41 12.83
C THR A 1149 23.17 -33.22 13.36
N ASP A 1150 22.35 -33.42 14.38
CA ASP A 1150 21.63 -32.33 15.07
C ASP A 1150 22.56 -31.46 15.93
N SER A 1151 23.82 -31.89 16.11
CA SER A 1151 24.86 -31.12 16.81
C SER A 1151 25.43 -29.99 15.96
N ALA A 1152 25.68 -28.84 16.59
CA ALA A 1152 26.37 -27.72 15.98
C ALA A 1152 27.83 -27.66 16.46
N PHE A 1153 28.76 -27.40 15.54
CA PHE A 1153 30.18 -27.24 15.82
C PHE A 1153 30.69 -25.91 15.30
N TRP A 1154 31.62 -25.26 16.01
CA TRP A 1154 32.21 -23.99 15.57
C TRP A 1154 33.62 -23.73 16.14
N VAL A 1155 34.31 -22.75 15.56
CA VAL A 1155 35.61 -22.22 16.01
C VAL A 1155 35.54 -20.71 16.21
N PHE A 1156 36.41 -20.14 17.05
CA PHE A 1156 36.49 -18.70 17.25
C PHE A 1156 37.70 -18.09 16.52
N LYS A 1157 37.48 -16.93 15.89
CA LYS A 1157 38.55 -16.11 15.30
C LYS A 1157 38.73 -14.81 16.09
N PRO A 1158 39.92 -14.51 16.63
CA PRO A 1158 40.12 -13.35 17.50
C PRO A 1158 39.82 -12.02 16.81
N TRP A 1159 39.13 -11.11 17.50
CA TRP A 1159 38.79 -9.77 16.98
C TRP A 1159 40.02 -8.95 16.59
N ALA A 1160 41.12 -9.10 17.32
CA ALA A 1160 42.37 -8.36 17.09
C ALA A 1160 43.05 -8.66 15.73
N ARG A 1161 42.58 -9.69 15.00
CA ARG A 1161 43.10 -10.07 13.68
C ARG A 1161 42.28 -9.53 12.51
N PHE A 1162 41.16 -8.86 12.80
CA PHE A 1162 40.32 -8.23 11.80
C PHE A 1162 40.60 -6.73 11.73
N THR A 1163 40.82 -6.22 10.52
CA THR A 1163 40.94 -4.79 10.24
C THR A 1163 40.02 -4.42 9.09
N LEU A 1164 39.43 -3.22 9.15
CA LEU A 1164 38.55 -2.70 8.11
C LEU A 1164 39.20 -1.45 7.52
N THR A 1165 39.37 -1.41 6.20
CA THR A 1165 39.93 -0.25 5.50
C THR A 1165 39.04 0.16 4.32
N ALA A 1166 39.09 1.44 3.96
CA ALA A 1166 38.45 1.95 2.76
C ALA A 1166 39.56 2.30 1.74
N PRO A 1167 39.72 1.53 0.65
CA PRO A 1167 40.74 1.82 -0.36
C PRO A 1167 40.41 3.14 -1.07
N LEU A 1168 41.32 4.11 -0.95
CA LEU A 1168 41.32 5.34 -1.72
C LEU A 1168 42.58 5.35 -2.60
N PRO A 1169 42.45 5.56 -3.93
CA PRO A 1169 43.60 5.77 -4.80
C PRO A 1169 44.55 6.84 -4.24
N PRO A 1170 45.85 6.79 -4.58
CA PRO A 1170 46.80 7.83 -4.21
C PRO A 1170 46.25 9.20 -4.65
N ALA A 1171 46.15 10.14 -3.71
CA ALA A 1171 45.52 11.42 -3.95
C ALA A 1171 46.30 12.21 -5.02
N THR A 1172 45.76 12.27 -6.22
CA THR A 1172 46.20 13.22 -7.24
C THR A 1172 45.69 14.59 -6.81
N GLN A 1173 46.59 15.57 -6.63
CA GLN A 1173 46.23 16.90 -6.16
C GLN A 1173 45.09 17.50 -7.01
N GLY A 1174 43.96 17.79 -6.36
CA GLY A 1174 42.76 18.36 -6.98
C GLY A 1174 41.73 17.36 -7.50
N LEU A 1175 41.98 16.04 -7.47
CA LEU A 1175 41.02 15.03 -7.93
C LEU A 1175 40.06 14.62 -6.81
N GLU A 1176 38.76 14.75 -7.03
CA GLU A 1176 37.73 14.31 -6.09
C GLU A 1176 37.58 12.78 -6.12
N VAL A 1177 37.76 12.10 -4.97
CA VAL A 1177 37.74 10.64 -4.86
C VAL A 1177 36.79 10.19 -3.75
N LEU A 1178 36.05 9.12 -4.02
CA LEU A 1178 35.17 8.42 -3.08
C LEU A 1178 35.27 6.91 -3.32
N HIS A 1179 35.53 6.12 -2.26
CA HIS A 1179 35.69 4.67 -2.33
C HIS A 1179 34.41 3.97 -2.81
N THR A 1180 34.50 2.78 -3.40
CA THR A 1180 33.32 2.00 -3.86
C THR A 1180 33.08 0.71 -3.07
N HIS A 1181 34.04 0.32 -2.25
CA HIS A 1181 33.95 -0.86 -1.40
C HIS A 1181 34.82 -0.63 -0.16
N LEU A 1182 34.56 -1.40 0.88
CA LEU A 1182 35.44 -1.56 2.03
C LEU A 1182 36.20 -2.87 1.89
N VAL A 1183 37.36 -2.99 2.53
CA VAL A 1183 38.12 -4.24 2.60
C VAL A 1183 38.19 -4.69 4.04
N LEU A 1184 37.54 -5.81 4.34
CA LEU A 1184 37.72 -6.52 5.59
C LEU A 1184 38.90 -7.48 5.43
N THR A 1185 39.96 -7.25 6.20
CA THR A 1185 41.17 -8.06 6.18
C THR A 1185 41.26 -8.92 7.43
N TYR A 1186 41.50 -10.22 7.26
CA TYR A 1186 41.87 -11.14 8.33
C TYR A 1186 43.35 -11.54 8.21
N ARG A 1187 44.14 -11.33 9.27
CA ARG A 1187 45.55 -11.74 9.32
C ARG A 1187 45.72 -13.09 10.04
N TYR A 1188 46.21 -14.09 9.32
CA TYR A 1188 46.52 -15.42 9.84
C TYR A 1188 47.76 -15.40 10.77
N ALA A 1189 47.90 -16.44 11.60
CA ALA A 1189 49.04 -16.57 12.52
C ALA A 1189 50.43 -16.62 11.84
N ASN A 1190 50.49 -17.09 10.59
CA ASN A 1190 51.72 -17.16 9.78
C ASN A 1190 52.05 -15.82 9.08
N GLY A 1191 51.22 -14.78 9.25
CA GLY A 1191 51.39 -13.47 8.62
C GLY A 1191 50.74 -13.31 7.24
N SER A 1192 50.14 -14.35 6.65
CA SER A 1192 49.34 -14.18 5.42
C SER A 1192 48.02 -13.45 5.72
N GLU A 1193 47.41 -12.86 4.71
CA GLU A 1193 46.18 -12.07 4.83
C GLU A 1193 45.10 -12.59 3.89
N GLU A 1194 43.85 -12.57 4.36
CA GLU A 1194 42.66 -12.82 3.57
C GLU A 1194 41.85 -11.53 3.45
N HIS A 1195 41.34 -11.22 2.27
CA HIS A 1195 40.61 -9.98 2.01
C HIS A 1195 39.19 -10.28 1.53
N LEU A 1196 38.21 -9.60 2.12
CA LEU A 1196 36.82 -9.59 1.68
C LEU A 1196 36.45 -8.17 1.24
N PRO A 1197 36.22 -7.93 -0.07
CA PRO A 1197 35.61 -6.69 -0.52
C PRO A 1197 34.13 -6.66 -0.10
N ILE A 1198 33.73 -5.59 0.58
CA ILE A 1198 32.37 -5.35 1.07
C ILE A 1198 31.83 -4.12 0.33
N GLY A 1199 30.97 -4.35 -0.66
CA GLY A 1199 30.19 -3.29 -1.30
C GLY A 1199 29.03 -2.79 -0.43
N LEU A 1200 28.34 -1.74 -0.86
CA LEU A 1200 27.24 -1.11 -0.12
C LEU A 1200 26.11 -2.10 0.26
N GLU A 1201 25.71 -2.98 -0.66
CA GLU A 1201 24.64 -3.95 -0.43
C GLU A 1201 25.01 -4.98 0.65
N LEU A 1202 26.19 -5.60 0.54
CA LEU A 1202 26.68 -6.55 1.54
C LEU A 1202 26.87 -5.87 2.90
N PHE A 1203 27.38 -4.63 2.91
CA PHE A 1203 27.51 -3.85 4.13
C PHE A 1203 26.17 -3.65 4.85
N HIS A 1204 25.13 -3.30 4.10
CA HIS A 1204 23.80 -3.11 4.65
C HIS A 1204 23.22 -4.40 5.24
N LEU A 1205 23.25 -5.49 4.47
CA LEU A 1205 22.73 -6.80 4.90
C LEU A 1205 23.43 -7.32 6.16
N LEU A 1206 24.76 -7.19 6.26
CA LEU A 1206 25.49 -7.62 7.45
C LEU A 1206 25.08 -6.86 8.72
N LEU A 1207 24.74 -5.58 8.60
CA LEU A 1207 24.25 -4.80 9.74
C LEU A 1207 22.81 -5.19 10.14
N GLU A 1208 21.93 -5.45 9.17
CA GLU A 1208 20.57 -5.96 9.47
C GLU A 1208 20.60 -7.33 10.15
N LEU A 1209 21.46 -8.23 9.68
CA LEU A 1209 21.68 -9.55 10.28
C LEU A 1209 22.16 -9.42 11.73
N LYS A 1210 23.13 -8.54 11.99
CA LYS A 1210 23.59 -8.23 13.35
C LYS A 1210 22.43 -7.80 14.26
N ASP A 1211 21.48 -7.03 13.73
CA ASP A 1211 20.34 -6.52 14.49
C ASP A 1211 19.18 -7.54 14.63
N GLY A 1212 19.31 -8.73 14.01
CA GLY A 1212 18.43 -9.89 14.24
C GLY A 1212 17.40 -10.15 13.15
N MET A 1213 17.59 -9.58 11.96
CA MET A 1213 16.80 -9.90 10.79
C MET A 1213 17.09 -11.32 10.30
N GLN A 1214 16.05 -12.10 9.97
CA GLN A 1214 16.19 -13.40 9.31
C GLN A 1214 15.93 -13.24 7.81
N LEU A 1215 16.82 -13.78 6.97
CA LEU A 1215 16.70 -13.71 5.51
C LEU A 1215 15.60 -14.65 4.99
N SER A 1216 14.74 -14.16 4.11
CA SER A 1216 13.70 -14.93 3.43
C SER A 1216 14.02 -15.11 1.93
N GLY A 1217 14.65 -16.24 1.55
CA GLY A 1217 14.56 -16.87 0.21
C GLY A 1217 15.39 -16.33 -0.99
N ILE A 1218 16.03 -17.29 -1.70
CA ILE A 1218 16.38 -17.50 -3.14
C ILE A 1218 17.02 -16.36 -3.98
N GLY A 1219 16.86 -15.07 -3.66
CA GLY A 1219 17.36 -13.96 -4.49
C GLY A 1219 18.80 -13.48 -4.25
N GLN A 1220 19.51 -14.03 -3.25
CA GLN A 1220 20.73 -13.43 -2.69
C GLN A 1220 22.01 -14.25 -2.87
N GLU A 1221 21.99 -15.36 -3.60
CA GLU A 1221 23.16 -16.25 -3.76
C GLU A 1221 24.39 -15.52 -4.35
N GLY A 1222 24.19 -14.54 -5.23
CA GLY A 1222 25.29 -13.75 -5.81
C GLY A 1222 26.00 -12.82 -4.83
N VAL A 1223 25.28 -12.23 -3.86
CA VAL A 1223 25.84 -11.24 -2.91
C VAL A 1223 26.71 -11.92 -1.85
N PHE A 1224 26.38 -13.15 -1.47
CA PHE A 1224 27.10 -13.89 -0.44
C PHE A 1224 28.22 -14.80 -0.98
N ALA A 1225 28.36 -14.97 -2.30
CA ALA A 1225 29.37 -15.87 -2.88
C ALA A 1225 30.81 -15.56 -2.41
N HIS A 1226 31.21 -14.28 -2.40
CA HIS A 1226 32.55 -13.89 -1.92
C HIS A 1226 32.69 -14.05 -0.40
N LEU A 1227 31.59 -13.85 0.33
CA LEU A 1227 31.55 -14.05 1.78
C LEU A 1227 31.69 -15.53 2.15
N GLU A 1228 31.00 -16.44 1.45
CA GLU A 1228 31.11 -17.89 1.68
C GLU A 1228 32.54 -18.38 1.48
N ILE A 1229 33.20 -17.95 0.40
CA ILE A 1229 34.61 -18.30 0.13
C ILE A 1229 35.51 -17.79 1.26
N PHE A 1230 35.29 -16.54 1.72
CA PHE A 1230 36.04 -15.95 2.83
C PHE A 1230 35.84 -16.74 4.13
N VAL A 1231 34.59 -17.01 4.52
CA VAL A 1231 34.26 -17.77 5.74
C VAL A 1231 34.83 -19.19 5.70
N GLN A 1232 34.73 -19.89 4.56
CA GLN A 1232 35.30 -21.22 4.39
C GLN A 1232 36.83 -21.24 4.57
N ARG A 1233 37.54 -20.25 4.02
CA ARG A 1233 39.01 -20.14 4.18
C ARG A 1233 39.40 -19.85 5.63
N LEU A 1234 38.68 -18.95 6.30
CA LEU A 1234 38.91 -18.67 7.72
C LEU A 1234 38.67 -19.91 8.59
N ALA A 1235 37.60 -20.66 8.32
CA ALA A 1235 37.26 -21.87 9.05
C ALA A 1235 38.33 -22.98 8.93
N GLN A 1236 39.15 -22.98 7.87
CA GLN A 1236 40.23 -23.95 7.63
C GLN A 1236 41.53 -23.67 8.41
N GLU A 1237 41.71 -22.48 8.97
CA GLU A 1237 42.89 -22.20 9.80
C GLU A 1237 42.88 -23.09 11.06
N ASP A 1238 44.01 -23.77 11.31
CA ASP A 1238 44.21 -24.62 12.49
C ASP A 1238 44.08 -23.81 13.79
N SER A 1239 42.90 -23.86 14.39
CA SER A 1239 42.59 -23.25 15.67
C SER A 1239 43.10 -24.06 16.86
N ARG A 1240 43.45 -25.35 16.66
CA ARG A 1240 43.72 -26.34 17.72
C ARG A 1240 42.62 -26.41 18.80
N GLU A 1241 41.44 -25.90 18.51
CA GLU A 1241 40.28 -25.89 19.39
C GLU A 1241 38.98 -25.95 18.58
N LEU A 1242 37.97 -26.59 19.16
CA LEU A 1242 36.66 -26.87 18.58
C LEU A 1242 35.59 -26.78 19.67
N TRP A 1243 34.45 -26.17 19.34
CA TRP A 1243 33.29 -26.09 20.22
C TRP A 1243 32.15 -26.94 19.65
N GLY A 1244 31.36 -27.54 20.54
CA GLY A 1244 30.24 -28.40 20.18
C GLY A 1244 29.05 -28.25 21.12
N TRP A 1245 27.85 -28.30 20.55
CA TRP A 1245 26.57 -28.19 21.25
C TRP A 1245 25.57 -29.21 20.69
N HIS A 1246 24.69 -29.74 21.54
CA HIS A 1246 23.67 -30.72 21.18
C HIS A 1246 22.27 -30.26 21.68
N PRO A 1247 21.20 -30.35 20.88
CA PRO A 1247 19.87 -29.86 21.26
C PRO A 1247 19.29 -30.49 22.53
N GLU A 1248 19.56 -31.78 22.77
CA GLU A 1248 19.13 -32.48 24.00
C GLU A 1248 19.79 -31.96 25.30
N ALA A 1249 20.90 -31.23 25.16
CA ALA A 1249 21.65 -30.61 26.27
C ALA A 1249 21.82 -29.11 26.00
N ASP A 1250 20.71 -28.41 25.75
CA ASP A 1250 20.66 -27.02 25.27
C ASP A 1250 21.49 -26.02 26.11
N SER A 1251 21.67 -26.28 27.40
CA SER A 1251 22.46 -25.42 28.31
C SER A 1251 23.96 -25.74 28.37
N GLU A 1252 24.43 -26.81 27.72
CA GLU A 1252 25.80 -27.29 27.82
C GLU A 1252 26.56 -27.11 26.50
N VAL A 1253 27.70 -26.41 26.56
CA VAL A 1253 28.64 -26.32 25.46
C VAL A 1253 29.92 -27.06 25.82
N MET A 1254 30.38 -27.94 24.94
CA MET A 1254 31.65 -28.63 25.09
C MET A 1254 32.75 -27.95 24.29
N ARG A 1255 33.94 -27.88 24.88
CA ARG A 1255 35.16 -27.45 24.20
C ARG A 1255 36.13 -28.61 24.10
N LEU A 1256 36.71 -28.78 22.93
CA LEU A 1256 37.79 -29.71 22.63
C LEU A 1256 39.01 -28.87 22.22
N ARG A 1257 40.16 -29.07 22.85
CA ARG A 1257 41.40 -28.35 22.48
C ARG A 1257 42.63 -29.25 22.54
N ILE A 1258 43.63 -28.95 21.72
CA ILE A 1258 44.91 -29.66 21.68
C ILE A 1258 45.95 -28.81 22.41
N SER A 1259 46.58 -29.35 23.45
CA SER A 1259 47.65 -28.69 24.21
C SER A 1259 48.92 -29.53 24.16
N LEU A 1260 50.08 -28.89 24.05
CA LEU A 1260 51.37 -29.56 24.13
C LEU A 1260 51.80 -29.61 25.61
N GLN A 1261 51.85 -30.80 26.18
CA GLN A 1261 52.34 -31.04 27.55
C GLN A 1261 53.49 -32.03 27.48
N ASP A 1262 54.65 -31.66 28.04
CA ASP A 1262 55.86 -32.50 28.08
C ASP A 1262 56.30 -33.08 26.71
N GLY A 1263 56.14 -32.28 25.64
CA GLY A 1263 56.49 -32.69 24.28
C GLY A 1263 55.48 -33.65 23.62
N ARG A 1264 54.33 -33.93 24.24
CA ARG A 1264 53.22 -34.72 23.69
C ARG A 1264 51.99 -33.85 23.43
N GLN A 1265 51.33 -34.07 22.30
CA GLN A 1265 50.02 -33.46 22.03
C GLN A 1265 48.94 -34.19 22.86
N THR A 1266 48.26 -33.44 23.71
CA THR A 1266 47.18 -33.93 24.57
C THR A 1266 45.88 -33.28 24.13
N LEU A 1267 44.89 -34.11 23.78
CA LEU A 1267 43.53 -33.66 23.49
C LEU A 1267 42.76 -33.52 24.81
N ILE A 1268 42.27 -32.32 25.08
CA ILE A 1268 41.55 -31.98 26.31
C ILE A 1268 40.09 -31.70 25.93
N ARG A 1269 39.16 -32.46 26.52
CA ARG A 1269 37.72 -32.21 26.48
C ARG A 1269 37.31 -31.58 27.80
N GLU A 1270 36.74 -30.38 27.73
CA GLU A 1270 36.24 -29.65 28.90
C GLU A 1270 34.80 -29.19 28.65
N LEU A 1271 33.94 -29.33 29.66
CA LEU A 1271 32.67 -28.60 29.68
C LEU A 1271 33.01 -27.13 29.85
N ALA A 1272 32.46 -26.28 28.99
CA ALA A 1272 32.61 -24.85 29.17
C ALA A 1272 32.05 -24.49 30.56
N PRO A 1273 32.80 -23.74 31.40
CA PRO A 1273 32.30 -23.37 32.71
C PRO A 1273 30.94 -22.70 32.57
N GLN A 1274 29.97 -23.11 33.40
CA GLN A 1274 28.63 -22.53 33.45
C GLN A 1274 28.75 -21.00 33.46
N LEU A 1275 28.01 -20.34 32.58
CA LEU A 1275 27.71 -18.90 32.67
C LEU A 1275 26.88 -18.67 33.94
N ILE A 1276 27.50 -18.80 35.11
CA ILE A 1276 27.00 -18.21 36.33
C ILE A 1276 27.07 -16.70 36.08
N ARG A 1277 25.89 -16.09 35.93
CA ARG A 1277 25.71 -14.64 36.04
C ARG A 1277 26.19 -14.20 37.42
N GLU A 1278 27.48 -13.90 37.57
CA GLU A 1278 27.93 -12.95 38.59
C GLU A 1278 27.80 -11.53 38.03
N ARG A 1279 26.78 -10.81 38.51
CA ARG A 1279 26.69 -9.33 38.63
C ARG A 1279 25.67 -9.05 39.73
N ALA A 1280 25.97 -8.45 40.89
CA ALA A 1280 26.88 -7.34 41.23
C ALA A 1280 26.62 -6.08 40.40
#